data_AF-A0A250VKG5-F1
#
_entry.id   AF-A0A250VKG5-F1
#
_cell.length_a   1.000
_cell.length_b   1.000
_cell.length_c   1.000
_cell.angle_alpha   90.00
_cell.angle_beta   90.00
_cell.angle_gamma   90.00
#
_symmetry.space_group_name_H-M   'P 1'
#
loop_
_entity.id
_entity.type
_entity.pdbx_description
1 polymer ?
#
loop_
_entity_poly.entity_id
_entity_poly.type
_entity_poly.pdbx_seq_one_letter_code
_entity_poly.pdbx_strand_id
1 'polypeptide(L)'
;MRRLRLAAVISAGLALTAGGMPSAAGAAGVSSTTGTTLTATAATTATAATAVSVGGSAGGTATVRLITGDRVTVTTDGDGKRIAAVEPGSGRRGILFRTVEQDGDLTVLPSDAQDLVSAGRLDRQLFNVSALIKQKYDAAHTDTLPLIIGRPDGVPASAVRRLTTLTEDDAPARTLDSIDAQAVRISDDDLGRFWKQLAPAPNRVSAAGVGATPRIWLDGRVDAVLDRSTGQINAPAVWKAGYDGTSVKVAVLDTGVDRTHPDLAGRISQAKDFSGSSGTGDVFGHGTHVASTVGGTGAASGGTRKGVAPGADLLIGKVLGDDGYGTESQVIDGMEWAAAEGAKVVNMSLGSDEVSDGTDPMSLAVDELSSTSGALFVVAAGNSGEQGAGTIGSPGAADAALTVGAVDRDDSLAPFSSRGPRHGDRAVKPDVTAPGVGIVAARAAGTTMGEPVDQYYVAASGTSMATPHVAGAAALLAQAHPTWSGQRLKDALISTAHTVGGQQATEEGGGRVDVAAAALGPVTATGSLALGPYGTGGDNGAPRTATVRYTNTSDKDVTLALAARLATTGGRELATGALRLGSDAVRIAAGATVDVPLTVDPSRAGRGDYYGYVTAATTDGAVKVHTTVSVVVHGPTHKLTVTTYDRDGNRVQALPTIWGTDGFVDYVSTEPAVAEVEEGTYQLDYSSLDTADDGQELRHVVLPEVKVTKDTAVTLDARKTTKVDIRTPRPAEQRGILDYQTYRQIDGHSLLQGTMYFDLAKRLYVSPTAAVTDGTFEFASRWQLVAPLLEAKVSGSDLALNPYYMPNSPLFAAGGSTLTAVDAGTFAKPDFSRARGKLAIVRNEEGTDERELTRKAAAAGVRGLLMTHFSDIAWTRWSPDGERTAVPTVRTGKAAGAALLDRLKKHPTTTVRFTGTAKSPYLYDVMQTSSQQIPRQVVYTVSERNSAVLRTTYADNGGAPWASEQRFARRPYQDTAWLQYTRYVPTGFVRTEYVSANGTTWLHRVHHTTTFDVDMPLAVGMHDAPRTYRPGEHLDERWQGAVVRPSIPRGTTTPSVRTGDVLALRVPEFTDSTAGHWSRLLAGDGGGVGGLATAADAPGGDTAAAALYRDGVKVADADSAWTDFEVSPGAADYRLDLKTSRVDDEWAFAARTDTSWSFRSATTAMATPLSLLQLDYDVPVDAHNAVEAGRTHTIGLAVRAQDGQPAPRGVSLRVEVSYDDGRHWGGAAVRGRGHNAFRATVTRPSGHGDAYVTLRVTARDRLGNSVRQTVQRAYLQRG
;
A
#
# COMPACT_ATOMS: atom_id res chain seq x y z
N MET A 1 -20.06 44.13 25.23
CA MET A 1 -21.40 44.65 24.82
C MET A 1 -21.49 44.63 23.30
N ARG A 2 -22.70 44.59 22.71
CA ARG A 2 -23.04 44.81 21.27
C ARG A 2 -22.07 44.18 20.24
N ARG A 3 -22.33 42.98 19.71
CA ARG A 3 -23.24 42.72 18.57
C ARG A 3 -23.11 43.72 17.41
N LEU A 4 -22.67 43.21 16.26
CA LEU A 4 -23.19 43.57 14.94
C LEU A 4 -23.25 42.29 14.09
N ARG A 5 -24.37 42.11 13.38
CA ARG A 5 -24.53 41.13 12.30
C ARG A 5 -24.62 41.93 11.00
N LEU A 6 -24.17 41.36 9.89
CA LEU A 6 -24.75 41.68 8.59
C LEU A 6 -24.98 40.36 7.84
N ALA A 7 -26.05 40.29 7.07
CA ALA A 7 -26.42 39.16 6.22
C ALA A 7 -27.00 39.70 4.92
N ALA A 8 -26.81 38.97 3.83
CA ALA A 8 -27.39 39.28 2.52
C ALA A 8 -27.97 38.00 1.91
N VAL A 9 -29.18 38.09 1.38
CA VAL A 9 -29.95 37.01 0.74
C VAL A 9 -30.77 37.60 -0.39
N ILE A 10 -30.75 36.95 -1.57
CA ILE A 10 -31.67 37.02 -2.73
C ILE A 10 -31.08 36.01 -3.75
N SER A 11 -31.69 34.86 -4.09
CA SER A 11 -32.91 34.60 -4.89
C SER A 11 -32.73 34.86 -6.41
N ALA A 12 -33.29 34.10 -7.37
CA ALA A 12 -33.87 32.74 -7.44
C ALA A 12 -34.22 32.38 -8.92
N GLY A 13 -34.46 31.10 -9.27
CA GLY A 13 -35.04 30.64 -10.57
C GLY A 13 -34.08 29.76 -11.41
N LEU A 14 -34.32 28.50 -11.85
CA LEU A 14 -35.48 27.59 -12.03
C LEU A 14 -36.00 27.49 -13.49
N ALA A 15 -35.75 26.34 -14.14
CA ALA A 15 -36.46 25.82 -15.33
C ALA A 15 -36.28 24.29 -15.47
N LEU A 16 -37.31 23.57 -15.94
CA LEU A 16 -37.30 22.13 -16.25
C LEU A 16 -37.58 21.90 -17.75
N THR A 17 -37.12 20.78 -18.31
CA THR A 17 -37.81 20.01 -19.37
C THR A 17 -37.41 18.52 -19.28
N ALA A 18 -38.25 17.60 -19.79
CA ALA A 18 -38.08 16.15 -19.64
C ALA A 18 -38.50 15.36 -20.90
N GLY A 19 -38.12 14.08 -20.95
CA GLY A 19 -38.47 13.10 -22.00
C GLY A 19 -37.36 12.86 -23.04
N GLY A 20 -37.16 11.65 -23.58
CA GLY A 20 -37.85 10.39 -23.29
C GLY A 20 -37.28 9.17 -24.06
N MET A 21 -37.72 7.97 -23.64
CA MET A 21 -37.54 6.65 -24.29
C MET A 21 -38.05 6.64 -25.76
N PRO A 22 -37.63 5.70 -26.67
CA PRO A 22 -37.56 4.26 -26.38
C PRO A 22 -36.50 3.37 -27.10
N SER A 23 -36.64 2.08 -26.81
CA SER A 23 -35.88 0.88 -27.20
C SER A 23 -36.01 0.42 -28.67
N ALA A 24 -35.16 -0.53 -29.11
CA ALA A 24 -35.53 -1.96 -29.28
C ALA A 24 -34.58 -2.78 -30.21
N ALA A 25 -34.35 -4.07 -29.85
CA ALA A 25 -33.82 -5.20 -30.66
C ALA A 25 -32.45 -5.02 -31.40
N GLY A 26 -31.58 -6.02 -31.58
CA GLY A 26 -31.74 -7.49 -31.70
C GLY A 26 -31.40 -7.93 -33.14
N ALA A 27 -30.94 -9.14 -33.46
CA ALA A 27 -30.47 -10.28 -32.66
C ALA A 27 -29.69 -11.28 -33.59
N ALA A 28 -28.89 -12.20 -33.01
CA ALA A 28 -28.16 -13.30 -33.69
C ALA A 28 -27.10 -12.92 -34.75
N GLY A 29 -26.11 -13.76 -35.09
CA GLY A 29 -25.69 -15.04 -34.49
C GLY A 29 -25.11 -16.03 -35.54
N VAL A 30 -24.42 -17.08 -35.08
CA VAL A 30 -23.97 -18.27 -35.85
C VAL A 30 -22.81 -18.04 -36.85
N SER A 31 -21.83 -18.93 -37.10
CA SER A 31 -21.05 -19.94 -36.33
C SER A 31 -19.97 -20.55 -37.26
N SER A 32 -18.93 -21.20 -36.71
CA SER A 32 -18.27 -22.44 -37.26
C SER A 32 -17.47 -22.33 -38.60
N THR A 33 -16.48 -23.18 -38.98
CA THR A 33 -15.73 -24.31 -38.33
C THR A 33 -14.47 -24.69 -39.15
N THR A 34 -13.57 -25.52 -38.56
CA THR A 34 -12.53 -26.38 -39.23
C THR A 34 -11.41 -25.68 -40.03
N GLY A 35 -10.22 -26.23 -40.28
CA GLY A 35 -9.57 -27.56 -40.12
C GLY A 35 -8.58 -27.74 -41.30
N THR A 36 -7.45 -28.47 -41.29
CA THR A 36 -6.87 -29.47 -40.36
C THR A 36 -5.34 -29.65 -40.65
N THR A 37 -4.56 -30.21 -39.70
CA THR A 37 -3.30 -31.04 -39.80
C THR A 37 -2.59 -31.29 -41.15
N LEU A 38 -1.28 -31.60 -41.31
CA LEU A 38 -0.05 -31.86 -40.51
C LEU A 38 1.14 -31.87 -41.55
N THR A 39 2.44 -31.74 -41.28
CA THR A 39 3.38 -32.57 -40.47
C THR A 39 4.68 -31.76 -40.15
N ALA A 40 5.68 -32.35 -39.47
CA ALA A 40 6.82 -31.63 -38.87
C ALA A 40 8.23 -32.13 -39.26
N THR A 41 9.24 -31.29 -39.00
CA THR A 41 10.63 -31.68 -38.65
C THR A 41 11.25 -30.54 -37.84
N ALA A 42 12.19 -30.82 -36.93
CA ALA A 42 12.44 -29.97 -35.76
C ALA A 42 13.85 -29.36 -35.67
N ALA A 43 13.93 -28.14 -35.10
CA ALA A 43 15.13 -27.59 -34.45
C ALA A 43 14.75 -26.48 -33.43
N THR A 44 15.41 -26.49 -32.27
CA THR A 44 15.51 -25.38 -31.29
C THR A 44 14.25 -24.55 -30.99
N THR A 45 13.41 -25.04 -30.06
CA THR A 45 12.39 -24.21 -29.40
C THR A 45 13.00 -23.36 -28.28
N ALA A 46 12.98 -22.03 -28.44
CA ALA A 46 12.93 -21.15 -27.29
C ALA A 46 11.52 -21.26 -26.66
N THR A 47 11.44 -21.41 -25.34
CA THR A 47 10.14 -21.58 -24.66
C THR A 47 9.36 -20.26 -24.76
N ALA A 48 8.20 -20.30 -25.42
CA ALA A 48 7.36 -19.11 -25.55
C ALA A 48 6.73 -18.76 -24.21
N ALA A 49 6.86 -17.51 -23.78
CA ALA A 49 6.08 -16.98 -22.66
C ALA A 49 4.61 -16.90 -23.09
N THR A 50 3.73 -17.59 -22.37
CA THR A 50 2.27 -17.45 -22.50
C THR A 50 1.88 -16.03 -22.11
N ALA A 51 1.17 -15.34 -23.01
CA ALA A 51 0.75 -13.96 -22.77
C ALA A 51 -0.39 -13.93 -21.74
N VAL A 52 -0.04 -13.67 -20.47
CA VAL A 52 -1.00 -13.35 -19.42
C VAL A 52 -1.71 -12.04 -19.77
N SER A 53 -3.02 -11.97 -19.52
CA SER A 53 -3.83 -10.77 -19.73
C SER A 53 -3.38 -9.65 -18.78
N VAL A 54 -2.71 -8.63 -19.32
CA VAL A 54 -2.27 -7.45 -18.56
C VAL A 54 -3.46 -6.56 -18.23
N GLY A 55 -4.19 -6.91 -17.18
CA GLY A 55 -5.10 -6.01 -16.46
C GLY A 55 -4.28 -4.98 -15.67
N GLY A 56 -3.61 -4.08 -16.38
CA GLY A 56 -2.78 -3.04 -15.74
C GLY A 56 -3.64 -2.05 -14.99
N SER A 57 -3.54 -2.05 -13.67
CA SER A 57 -4.20 -1.04 -12.83
C SER A 57 -3.63 0.35 -13.14
N ALA A 58 -4.52 1.33 -13.32
CA ALA A 58 -4.10 2.71 -13.38
C ALA A 58 -3.60 3.13 -11.98
N GLY A 59 -2.35 3.61 -11.89
CA GLY A 59 -1.73 3.98 -10.62
C GLY A 59 -2.55 5.02 -9.85
N GLY A 60 -2.90 4.69 -8.60
CA GLY A 60 -3.76 5.49 -7.74
C GLY A 60 -3.03 6.07 -6.52
N THR A 61 -3.68 7.01 -5.83
CA THR A 61 -3.22 7.59 -4.56
C THR A 61 -4.33 7.47 -3.52
N ALA A 62 -3.97 7.07 -2.30
CA ALA A 62 -4.86 6.99 -1.14
C ALA A 62 -4.17 7.60 0.09
N THR A 63 -4.94 8.16 1.03
CA THR A 63 -4.40 8.78 2.26
C THR A 63 -5.09 8.21 3.48
N VAL A 64 -4.36 7.45 4.30
CA VAL A 64 -4.83 6.88 5.57
C VAL A 64 -4.56 7.86 6.71
N ARG A 65 -5.37 7.83 7.76
CA ARG A 65 -5.10 8.48 9.05
C ARG A 65 -4.84 7.43 10.10
N LEU A 66 -3.72 7.55 10.80
CA LEU A 66 -3.32 6.64 11.88
C LEU A 66 -4.01 7.04 13.18
N ILE A 67 -4.13 6.11 14.13
CA ILE A 67 -4.70 6.34 15.46
C ILE A 67 -4.03 7.48 16.27
N THR A 68 -2.82 7.86 15.88
CA THR A 68 -2.04 8.99 16.44
C THR A 68 -2.46 10.38 15.91
N GLY A 69 -3.31 10.43 14.88
CA GLY A 69 -3.63 11.65 14.12
C GLY A 69 -2.56 12.05 13.09
N ASP A 70 -1.60 11.17 12.79
CA ASP A 70 -0.67 11.32 11.66
C ASP A 70 -1.34 10.81 10.37
N ARG A 71 -1.06 11.43 9.21
CA ARG A 71 -1.56 10.95 7.91
C ARG A 71 -0.47 10.25 7.11
N VAL A 72 -0.84 9.19 6.38
CA VAL A 72 0.04 8.50 5.43
C VAL A 72 -0.57 8.51 4.04
N THR A 73 0.04 9.21 3.08
CA THR A 73 -0.35 9.14 1.66
C THR A 73 0.50 8.10 0.95
N VAL A 74 -0.15 7.14 0.28
CA VAL A 74 0.48 6.14 -0.58
C VAL A 74 0.09 6.41 -2.03
N THR A 75 1.08 6.43 -2.93
CA THR A 75 0.90 6.54 -4.38
C THR A 75 1.52 5.32 -5.05
N THR A 76 0.75 4.60 -5.86
CA THR A 76 1.20 3.40 -6.58
C THR A 76 1.50 3.75 -8.04
N ASP A 77 2.66 3.34 -8.54
CA ASP A 77 3.05 3.49 -9.95
C ASP A 77 2.52 2.33 -10.83
N GLY A 78 2.64 2.47 -12.15
CA GLY A 78 2.09 1.51 -13.12
C GLY A 78 2.73 0.11 -13.09
N ASP A 79 3.84 -0.06 -12.37
CA ASP A 79 4.50 -1.35 -12.16
C ASP A 79 4.10 -1.96 -10.80
N GLY A 80 3.07 -1.41 -10.14
CA GLY A 80 2.56 -1.83 -8.83
C GLY A 80 3.42 -1.40 -7.64
N LYS A 81 4.53 -0.68 -7.87
CA LYS A 81 5.45 -0.27 -6.81
C LYS A 81 4.94 1.02 -6.16
N ARG A 82 5.17 1.17 -4.85
CA ARG A 82 4.57 2.22 -4.04
C ARG A 82 5.55 3.37 -3.74
N ILE A 83 4.98 4.51 -3.39
CA ILE A 83 5.65 5.65 -2.73
C ILE A 83 4.82 6.02 -1.52
N ALA A 84 5.41 6.05 -0.34
CA ALA A 84 4.72 6.40 0.91
C ALA A 84 5.24 7.72 1.50
N ALA A 85 4.33 8.53 2.02
CA ALA A 85 4.56 9.87 2.56
C ALA A 85 3.83 10.04 3.89
N VAL A 86 4.42 10.76 4.86
CA VAL A 86 3.79 10.97 6.18
C VAL A 86 3.71 12.46 6.51
N GLU A 87 2.52 12.92 6.89
CA GLU A 87 2.28 14.25 7.45
C GLU A 87 2.07 14.10 8.97
N PRO A 88 2.98 14.60 9.83
CA PRO A 88 2.83 14.48 11.28
C PRO A 88 1.67 15.33 11.80
N GLY A 89 0.85 14.74 12.68
CA GLY A 89 -0.35 15.36 13.25
C GLY A 89 -0.07 16.60 14.12
N SER A 90 -1.12 17.29 14.53
CA SER A 90 -1.00 18.57 15.24
C SER A 90 -0.26 18.46 16.58
N GLY A 91 0.94 19.04 16.62
CA GLY A 91 1.90 18.98 17.72
C GLY A 91 2.93 17.84 17.63
N ARG A 92 2.94 17.04 16.55
CA ARG A 92 3.79 15.85 16.37
C ARG A 92 4.98 16.07 15.42
N ARG A 93 5.19 17.30 14.91
CA ARG A 93 6.39 17.70 14.16
C ARG A 93 7.65 17.53 15.02
N GLY A 94 8.32 16.38 14.88
CA GLY A 94 9.46 15.95 15.70
C GLY A 94 9.41 14.48 16.15
N ILE A 95 8.27 13.80 15.98
CA ILE A 95 8.16 12.33 16.11
C ILE A 95 8.91 11.66 14.95
N LEU A 96 9.52 10.50 15.22
CA LEU A 96 10.18 9.66 14.22
C LEU A 96 9.19 8.60 13.72
N PHE A 97 9.30 8.24 12.44
CA PHE A 97 8.45 7.20 11.84
C PHE A 97 9.32 6.05 11.37
N ARG A 98 9.09 4.86 11.93
CA ARG A 98 9.66 3.61 11.45
C ARG A 98 8.75 3.06 10.36
N THR A 99 9.30 2.82 9.18
CA THR A 99 8.56 2.15 8.12
C THR A 99 8.98 0.69 8.07
N VAL A 100 8.02 -0.22 7.97
CA VAL A 100 8.22 -1.66 7.88
C VAL A 100 7.51 -2.16 6.64
N GLU A 101 8.21 -2.96 5.84
CA GLU A 101 7.64 -3.76 4.76
C GLU A 101 7.93 -5.22 5.08
N GLN A 102 6.87 -5.98 5.38
CA GLN A 102 6.93 -7.43 5.65
C GLN A 102 6.14 -8.14 4.55
N ASP A 103 6.78 -9.03 3.81
CA ASP A 103 6.17 -9.88 2.78
C ASP A 103 5.27 -9.12 1.77
N GLY A 104 5.62 -7.86 1.48
CA GLY A 104 4.91 -6.96 0.56
C GLY A 104 3.95 -5.97 1.22
N ASP A 105 3.80 -5.96 2.55
CA ASP A 105 2.79 -5.15 3.25
C ASP A 105 3.37 -4.00 4.09
N LEU A 106 2.78 -2.80 3.94
CA LEU A 106 3.34 -1.53 4.40
C LEU A 106 2.78 -1.09 5.75
N THR A 107 3.64 -1.07 6.78
CA THR A 107 3.33 -0.51 8.10
C THR A 107 4.14 0.76 8.37
N VAL A 108 3.48 1.81 8.89
CA VAL A 108 4.11 3.08 9.31
C VAL A 108 3.86 3.28 10.79
N LEU A 109 4.89 3.03 11.61
CA LEU A 109 4.80 3.04 13.08
C LEU A 109 5.51 4.28 13.66
N PRO A 110 4.78 5.21 14.31
CA PRO A 110 5.37 6.33 15.03
C PRO A 110 6.16 5.86 16.26
N SER A 111 7.30 6.52 16.55
CA SER A 111 8.22 6.08 17.60
C SER A 111 7.64 6.14 19.01
N ASP A 112 6.62 6.98 19.24
CA ASP A 112 5.90 7.05 20.52
C ASP A 112 4.79 5.98 20.67
N ALA A 113 4.47 5.24 19.60
CA ALA A 113 3.58 4.09 19.64
C ALA A 113 4.32 2.74 19.81
N GLN A 114 5.63 2.66 19.50
CA GLN A 114 6.36 1.39 19.43
C GLN A 114 6.33 0.59 20.75
N ASP A 115 6.57 1.24 21.90
CA ASP A 115 6.57 0.55 23.21
C ASP A 115 5.19 -0.03 23.59
N LEU A 116 4.09 0.50 23.03
CA LEU A 116 2.72 0.01 23.26
C LEU A 116 2.36 -1.14 22.30
N VAL A 117 2.85 -1.11 21.06
CA VAL A 117 2.70 -2.23 20.10
C VAL A 117 3.53 -3.43 20.55
N SER A 118 4.81 -3.25 20.90
CA SER A 118 5.70 -4.32 21.42
C SER A 118 5.29 -4.89 22.80
N ALA A 119 4.19 -4.40 23.38
CA ALA A 119 3.61 -4.87 24.64
C ALA A 119 2.13 -5.28 24.49
N GLY A 120 1.65 -5.47 23.26
CA GLY A 120 0.29 -5.96 22.97
C GLY A 120 -0.86 -5.03 23.40
N ARG A 121 -0.58 -3.73 23.65
CA ARG A 121 -1.60 -2.74 24.07
C ARG A 121 -2.20 -1.99 22.88
N LEU A 122 -1.48 -1.92 21.77
CA LEU A 122 -1.98 -1.46 20.48
C LEU A 122 -1.83 -2.57 19.46
N ASP A 123 -2.90 -2.85 18.72
CA ASP A 123 -2.82 -3.66 17.51
C ASP A 123 -1.90 -2.99 16.47
N ARG A 124 -1.14 -3.82 15.75
CA ARG A 124 -0.30 -3.41 14.63
C ARG A 124 -1.11 -3.05 13.39
N GLN A 125 -2.33 -3.58 13.22
CA GLN A 125 -3.23 -3.24 12.12
C GLN A 125 -3.55 -1.74 12.07
N LEU A 126 -3.62 -1.07 13.22
CA LEU A 126 -3.80 0.39 13.38
C LEU A 126 -2.68 1.23 12.72
N PHE A 127 -1.60 0.57 12.28
CA PHE A 127 -0.44 1.13 11.61
C PHE A 127 -0.15 0.48 10.24
N ASN A 128 -0.89 -0.57 9.85
CA ASN A 128 -0.76 -1.21 8.54
C ASN A 128 -1.55 -0.41 7.49
N VAL A 129 -0.81 0.37 6.71
CA VAL A 129 -1.34 1.29 5.71
C VAL A 129 -1.86 0.53 4.48
N SER A 130 -1.27 -0.62 4.12
CA SER A 130 -1.85 -1.50 3.09
C SER A 130 -3.26 -1.95 3.49
N ALA A 131 -3.39 -2.51 4.70
CA ALA A 131 -4.65 -3.06 5.20
C ALA A 131 -5.73 -1.97 5.33
N LEU A 132 -5.37 -0.80 5.88
CA LEU A 132 -6.30 0.33 6.02
C LEU A 132 -6.78 0.88 4.67
N ILE A 133 -5.93 0.92 3.63
CA ILE A 133 -6.39 1.27 2.26
C ILE A 133 -7.32 0.18 1.71
N LYS A 134 -6.98 -1.10 1.92
CA LYS A 134 -7.80 -2.22 1.42
C LYS A 134 -9.19 -2.24 2.06
N GLN A 135 -9.27 -2.08 3.37
CA GLN A 135 -10.51 -2.02 4.17
C GLN A 135 -11.27 -0.68 4.04
N LYS A 136 -10.88 0.21 3.11
CA LYS A 136 -11.56 1.49 2.87
C LYS A 136 -11.56 2.42 4.09
N TYR A 137 -10.47 2.43 4.84
CA TYR A 137 -10.17 3.38 5.91
C TYR A 137 -9.14 4.45 5.49
N ASP A 138 -9.09 4.73 4.18
CA ASP A 138 -8.51 5.94 3.64
C ASP A 138 -9.54 7.08 3.49
N ALA A 139 -9.06 8.32 3.45
CA ALA A 139 -9.83 9.55 3.46
C ALA A 139 -10.72 9.80 2.20
N ALA A 140 -10.73 8.90 1.21
CA ALA A 140 -11.71 8.93 0.13
C ALA A 140 -12.95 8.06 0.42
N HIS A 141 -12.92 7.23 1.48
CA HIS A 141 -13.98 6.27 1.82
C HIS A 141 -14.43 6.33 3.31
N THR A 142 -13.75 7.10 4.16
CA THR A 142 -14.14 7.39 5.55
C THR A 142 -13.59 8.73 6.04
N ASP A 143 -14.24 9.31 7.03
CA ASP A 143 -13.78 10.41 7.91
C ASP A 143 -13.70 9.98 9.39
N THR A 144 -13.87 8.68 9.64
CA THR A 144 -13.89 8.04 10.96
C THR A 144 -13.02 6.79 10.99
N LEU A 145 -12.30 6.59 12.10
CA LEU A 145 -11.58 5.35 12.40
C LEU A 145 -12.37 4.59 13.49
N PRO A 146 -12.99 3.45 13.17
CA PRO A 146 -13.66 2.62 14.16
C PRO A 146 -12.64 1.77 14.92
N LEU A 147 -12.84 1.62 16.24
CA LEU A 147 -11.87 1.02 17.16
C LEU A 147 -12.59 0.19 18.23
N ILE A 148 -11.97 -0.91 18.67
CA ILE A 148 -12.40 -1.69 19.84
C ILE A 148 -11.45 -1.41 21.01
N ILE A 149 -11.99 -1.09 22.19
CA ILE A 149 -11.25 -0.68 23.39
C ILE A 149 -11.49 -1.68 24.53
N GLY A 150 -10.59 -2.64 24.69
CA GLY A 150 -10.62 -3.66 25.75
C GLY A 150 -10.00 -3.22 27.07
N ARG A 151 -10.42 -3.87 28.15
CA ARG A 151 -9.97 -3.59 29.53
C ARG A 151 -9.18 -4.76 30.15
N PRO A 152 -7.89 -4.96 29.77
CA PRO A 152 -7.02 -5.94 30.42
C PRO A 152 -6.99 -5.82 31.96
N ASP A 153 -6.67 -6.92 32.63
CA ASP A 153 -6.50 -6.93 34.08
C ASP A 153 -5.51 -5.87 34.57
N GLY A 154 -5.86 -5.22 35.68
CA GLY A 154 -5.14 -4.06 36.21
C GLY A 154 -5.47 -2.72 35.55
N VAL A 155 -6.13 -2.68 34.38
CA VAL A 155 -6.56 -1.42 33.74
C VAL A 155 -7.80 -0.87 34.47
N PRO A 156 -7.73 0.35 35.04
CA PRO A 156 -8.89 0.95 35.71
C PRO A 156 -9.96 1.33 34.70
N ALA A 157 -11.24 1.02 34.99
CA ALA A 157 -12.37 1.37 34.12
C ALA A 157 -12.55 2.89 33.87
N SER A 158 -11.85 3.75 34.61
CA SER A 158 -11.76 5.19 34.32
C SER A 158 -10.86 5.52 33.13
N ALA A 159 -9.96 4.62 32.71
CA ALA A 159 -9.13 4.79 31.51
C ALA A 159 -9.96 4.55 30.24
N VAL A 160 -10.69 3.43 30.17
CA VAL A 160 -11.62 3.12 29.07
C VAL A 160 -12.65 4.24 28.93
N ARG A 161 -13.34 4.62 30.02
CA ARG A 161 -14.33 5.72 30.00
C ARG A 161 -13.81 7.07 29.50
N ARG A 162 -12.51 7.37 29.65
CA ARG A 162 -11.93 8.61 29.10
C ARG A 162 -11.89 8.56 27.57
N LEU A 163 -11.37 7.46 27.03
CA LEU A 163 -11.30 7.22 25.59
C LEU A 163 -12.70 7.15 24.97
N THR A 164 -13.66 6.47 25.60
CA THR A 164 -15.01 6.32 25.04
C THR A 164 -15.89 7.57 25.15
N THR A 165 -15.47 8.60 25.89
CA THR A 165 -16.05 9.97 25.78
C THR A 165 -15.56 10.77 24.56
N LEU A 166 -14.80 10.15 23.65
CA LEU A 166 -14.42 10.71 22.33
C LEU A 166 -15.06 9.97 21.15
N THR A 167 -16.03 9.07 21.41
CA THR A 167 -16.88 8.53 20.34
C THR A 167 -17.79 9.63 19.80
N GLU A 168 -18.22 9.50 18.54
CA GLU A 168 -19.12 10.48 17.92
C GLU A 168 -20.51 10.52 18.59
N ASP A 169 -21.12 11.71 18.62
CA ASP A 169 -22.38 11.99 19.35
C ASP A 169 -23.58 11.16 18.83
N ASP A 170 -23.55 10.72 17.58
CA ASP A 170 -24.56 9.87 16.93
C ASP A 170 -24.16 8.38 16.83
N ALA A 171 -22.90 8.04 17.12
CA ALA A 171 -22.37 6.67 17.21
C ALA A 171 -21.93 6.33 18.66
N PRO A 172 -22.89 6.11 19.59
CA PRO A 172 -22.58 5.86 20.99
C PRO A 172 -21.84 4.53 21.19
N ALA A 173 -20.90 4.52 22.14
CA ALA A 173 -20.03 3.39 22.42
C ALA A 173 -20.80 2.09 22.72
N ARG A 174 -20.55 1.04 21.92
CA ARG A 174 -21.20 -0.27 22.02
C ARG A 174 -20.38 -1.19 22.92
N THR A 175 -20.94 -1.65 24.04
CA THR A 175 -20.28 -2.59 24.94
C THR A 175 -20.25 -4.01 24.36
N LEU A 176 -19.13 -4.70 24.54
CA LEU A 176 -18.89 -6.08 24.13
C LEU A 176 -18.57 -6.90 25.40
N ASP A 177 -19.62 -7.38 26.08
CA ASP A 177 -19.51 -8.01 27.41
C ASP A 177 -18.72 -9.32 27.39
N SER A 178 -18.64 -10.02 26.25
CA SER A 178 -17.87 -11.25 26.05
C SER A 178 -16.36 -11.07 26.22
N ILE A 179 -15.84 -9.85 26.01
CA ILE A 179 -14.40 -9.54 25.98
C ILE A 179 -14.03 -8.31 26.83
N ASP A 180 -14.94 -7.79 27.66
CA ASP A 180 -14.78 -6.59 28.50
C ASP A 180 -14.23 -5.39 27.70
N ALA A 181 -14.90 -5.09 26.59
CA ALA A 181 -14.50 -4.04 25.66
C ALA A 181 -15.66 -3.10 25.29
N GLN A 182 -15.32 -1.97 24.68
CA GLN A 182 -16.28 -1.07 24.03
C GLN A 182 -15.80 -0.71 22.62
N ALA A 183 -16.65 -0.92 21.61
CA ALA A 183 -16.45 -0.44 20.25
C ALA A 183 -16.90 1.04 20.14
N VAL A 184 -16.12 1.86 19.43
CA VAL A 184 -16.32 3.30 19.24
C VAL A 184 -15.94 3.73 17.83
N ARG A 185 -16.49 4.86 17.38
CA ARG A 185 -16.03 5.57 16.17
C ARG A 185 -15.35 6.86 16.60
N ILE A 186 -14.07 7.03 16.25
CA ILE A 186 -13.34 8.27 16.53
C ILE A 186 -13.22 9.06 15.23
N SER A 187 -13.69 10.31 15.25
CA SER A 187 -13.62 11.20 14.11
C SER A 187 -12.19 11.67 13.83
N ASP A 188 -11.94 11.98 12.56
CA ASP A 188 -10.65 12.42 12.03
C ASP A 188 -9.98 13.59 12.77
N ASP A 189 -10.76 14.51 13.35
CA ASP A 189 -10.28 15.66 14.11
C ASP A 189 -9.96 15.33 15.58
N ASP A 190 -10.57 14.27 16.12
CA ASP A 190 -10.43 13.85 17.52
C ASP A 190 -9.39 12.75 17.76
N LEU A 191 -8.89 12.07 16.71
CA LEU A 191 -7.74 11.16 16.79
C LEU A 191 -6.54 11.79 17.52
N GLY A 192 -6.21 13.04 17.19
CA GLY A 192 -5.13 13.81 17.82
C GLY A 192 -5.40 14.22 19.28
N ARG A 193 -6.62 14.02 19.79
CA ARG A 193 -7.02 14.15 21.20
C ARG A 193 -7.07 12.78 21.89
N PHE A 194 -7.58 11.76 21.20
CA PHE A 194 -7.60 10.36 21.63
C PHE A 194 -6.18 9.87 21.97
N TRP A 195 -5.22 10.08 21.07
CA TRP A 195 -3.82 9.73 21.31
C TRP A 195 -3.26 10.35 22.59
N LYS A 196 -3.58 11.63 22.85
CA LYS A 196 -3.12 12.37 24.05
C LYS A 196 -3.78 11.87 25.34
N GLN A 197 -4.93 11.20 25.27
CA GLN A 197 -5.56 10.54 26.42
C GLN A 197 -5.05 9.12 26.65
N LEU A 198 -4.66 8.42 25.58
CA LEU A 198 -4.10 7.06 25.62
C LEU A 198 -2.62 7.04 26.05
N ALA A 199 -1.80 7.92 25.45
CA ALA A 199 -0.36 8.03 25.62
C ALA A 199 0.07 9.46 25.99
N PRO A 200 -0.22 9.93 27.23
CA PRO A 200 -0.02 11.34 27.63
C PRO A 200 1.44 11.79 27.81
N ALA A 201 2.43 10.91 27.61
CA ALA A 201 3.86 11.18 27.81
C ALA A 201 4.65 11.01 26.50
N PRO A 202 5.14 12.08 25.86
CA PRO A 202 5.77 12.01 24.53
C PRO A 202 7.20 11.44 24.51
N ASN A 203 7.74 11.03 25.66
CA ASN A 203 9.08 10.44 25.79
C ASN A 203 9.04 9.21 26.69
N ARG A 204 8.75 8.05 26.06
CA ARG A 204 8.62 6.70 26.66
C ARG A 204 7.51 6.55 27.70
N VAL A 205 6.66 5.55 27.47
CA VAL A 205 5.72 5.07 28.49
C VAL A 205 6.52 4.21 29.47
N SER A 206 6.45 4.50 30.77
CA SER A 206 7.09 3.64 31.78
C SER A 206 6.37 2.28 31.86
N ALA A 207 7.03 1.22 32.33
CA ALA A 207 6.39 -0.10 32.43
C ALA A 207 5.07 -0.08 33.24
N ALA A 208 5.00 0.74 34.29
CA ALA A 208 3.78 0.99 35.06
C ALA A 208 2.69 1.75 34.27
N GLY A 209 3.08 2.61 33.32
CA GLY A 209 2.17 3.25 32.37
C GLY A 209 1.63 2.26 31.35
N VAL A 210 2.49 1.46 30.72
CA VAL A 210 2.11 0.42 29.74
C VAL A 210 1.11 -0.55 30.37
N GLY A 211 1.34 -0.99 31.61
CA GLY A 211 0.42 -1.84 32.36
C GLY A 211 -0.97 -1.23 32.61
N ALA A 212 -1.11 0.09 32.57
CA ALA A 212 -2.36 0.82 32.83
C ALA A 212 -3.11 1.29 31.57
N THR A 213 -2.53 1.15 30.37
CA THR A 213 -3.14 1.56 29.09
C THR A 213 -4.15 0.51 28.59
N PRO A 214 -5.40 0.87 28.23
CA PRO A 214 -6.35 -0.05 27.59
C PRO A 214 -5.80 -0.75 26.34
N ARG A 215 -6.33 -1.92 25.96
CA ARG A 215 -5.95 -2.59 24.70
C ARG A 215 -6.83 -2.05 23.57
N ILE A 216 -6.23 -1.69 22.42
CA ILE A 216 -6.95 -1.12 21.27
C ILE A 216 -6.75 -1.98 20.02
N TRP A 217 -7.84 -2.27 19.31
CA TRP A 217 -7.88 -2.92 17.99
C TRP A 217 -8.58 -2.05 16.94
N LEU A 218 -8.45 -2.44 15.67
CA LEU A 218 -9.25 -1.95 14.53
C LEU A 218 -10.60 -2.68 14.46
N ASP A 219 -11.57 -2.12 13.75
CA ASP A 219 -12.89 -2.70 13.41
C ASP A 219 -13.03 -2.68 11.86
N GLY A 220 -13.57 -3.72 11.20
CA GLY A 220 -13.30 -4.08 9.78
C GLY A 220 -14.45 -3.95 8.74
N ARG A 221 -14.24 -4.39 7.48
CA ARG A 221 -15.21 -4.33 6.33
C ARG A 221 -15.16 -5.53 5.34
N VAL A 222 -16.26 -5.82 4.60
CA VAL A 222 -16.54 -7.01 3.72
C VAL A 222 -17.25 -6.69 2.35
N ASP A 223 -17.19 -7.58 1.31
CA ASP A 223 -17.65 -7.37 -0.12
C ASP A 223 -18.15 -8.65 -0.94
N ALA A 224 -18.74 -8.52 -2.18
CA ALA A 224 -19.34 -9.61 -3.05
C ALA A 224 -19.44 -9.45 -4.64
N VAL A 225 -19.56 -10.53 -5.50
CA VAL A 225 -19.50 -10.56 -7.05
C VAL A 225 -20.41 -11.59 -7.91
N LEU A 226 -20.01 -12.26 -9.05
CA LEU A 226 -20.81 -13.11 -10.05
C LEU A 226 -20.04 -14.27 -10.82
N ASP A 227 -20.52 -15.45 -11.38
CA ASP A 227 -21.72 -16.38 -11.30
C ASP A 227 -21.57 -17.82 -11.97
N ARG A 228 -22.05 -18.94 -11.31
CA ARG A 228 -22.89 -20.13 -11.75
C ARG A 228 -22.63 -21.47 -10.97
N SER A 229 -23.63 -22.15 -10.37
CA SER A 229 -23.35 -23.13 -9.26
C SER A 229 -23.95 -24.56 -9.19
N THR A 230 -25.25 -24.79 -8.96
CA THR A 230 -25.73 -26.02 -8.26
C THR A 230 -25.47 -27.37 -8.95
N GLY A 231 -25.23 -27.38 -10.26
CA GLY A 231 -24.78 -28.57 -11.00
C GLY A 231 -23.35 -29.00 -10.68
N GLN A 232 -22.48 -28.07 -10.28
CA GLN A 232 -21.05 -28.30 -10.02
C GLN A 232 -20.80 -29.19 -8.78
N ILE A 233 -21.71 -29.16 -7.80
CA ILE A 233 -21.67 -30.05 -6.62
C ILE A 233 -22.44 -31.37 -6.80
N ASN A 234 -22.90 -31.68 -8.01
CA ASN A 234 -23.67 -32.89 -8.36
C ASN A 234 -25.07 -33.06 -7.70
N ALA A 235 -25.66 -32.00 -7.14
CA ALA A 235 -27.00 -32.03 -6.53
C ALA A 235 -28.13 -32.65 -7.40
N PRO A 236 -28.18 -32.46 -8.73
CA PRO A 236 -29.20 -33.09 -9.58
C PRO A 236 -29.23 -34.63 -9.56
N ALA A 237 -28.12 -35.29 -9.23
CA ALA A 237 -28.09 -36.75 -9.08
C ALA A 237 -28.83 -37.22 -7.81
N VAL A 238 -28.75 -36.43 -6.74
CA VAL A 238 -29.42 -36.71 -5.46
C VAL A 238 -30.92 -36.41 -5.53
N TRP A 239 -31.31 -35.32 -6.21
CA TRP A 239 -32.71 -35.06 -6.56
C TRP A 239 -33.33 -36.20 -7.38
N LYS A 240 -32.58 -36.75 -8.33
CA LYS A 240 -33.00 -37.90 -9.15
C LYS A 240 -33.13 -39.21 -8.33
N ALA A 241 -32.43 -39.33 -7.21
CA ALA A 241 -32.59 -40.44 -6.27
C ALA A 241 -33.81 -40.26 -5.33
N GLY A 242 -34.51 -39.13 -5.39
CA GLY A 242 -35.71 -38.85 -4.60
C GLY A 242 -35.47 -38.05 -3.32
N TYR A 243 -34.25 -37.53 -3.11
CA TYR A 243 -33.92 -36.68 -1.97
C TYR A 243 -33.83 -35.21 -2.39
N ASP A 244 -34.58 -34.35 -1.72
CA ASP A 244 -34.73 -32.92 -2.00
C ASP A 244 -34.63 -32.04 -0.73
N GLY A 245 -34.44 -32.63 0.45
CA GLY A 245 -34.43 -31.97 1.76
C GLY A 245 -35.74 -32.10 2.54
N THR A 246 -36.80 -32.71 1.98
CA THR A 246 -38.11 -32.83 2.64
C THR A 246 -38.01 -33.38 4.07
N SER A 247 -38.68 -32.71 4.99
CA SER A 247 -38.70 -32.96 6.45
C SER A 247 -37.41 -32.65 7.22
N VAL A 248 -36.38 -32.06 6.58
CA VAL A 248 -35.20 -31.55 7.28
C VAL A 248 -35.36 -30.06 7.56
N LYS A 249 -35.15 -29.64 8.81
CA LYS A 249 -35.08 -28.21 9.18
C LYS A 249 -33.66 -27.66 8.94
N VAL A 250 -33.57 -26.53 8.25
CA VAL A 250 -32.33 -25.75 8.08
C VAL A 250 -32.56 -24.33 8.61
N ALA A 251 -31.73 -23.90 9.55
CA ALA A 251 -31.69 -22.51 9.96
C ALA A 251 -30.75 -21.70 9.06
N VAL A 252 -31.10 -20.43 8.81
CA VAL A 252 -30.26 -19.44 8.13
C VAL A 252 -30.18 -18.22 9.04
N LEU A 253 -28.97 -17.88 9.47
CA LEU A 253 -28.68 -16.74 10.34
C LEU A 253 -28.02 -15.64 9.50
N ASP A 254 -28.77 -14.57 9.20
CA ASP A 254 -28.44 -13.63 8.12
C ASP A 254 -29.20 -12.28 8.24
N THR A 255 -29.39 -11.51 7.14
CA THR A 255 -30.08 -10.22 7.08
C THR A 255 -31.62 -10.29 7.09
N GLY A 256 -32.21 -11.47 7.26
CA GLY A 256 -33.66 -11.70 7.21
C GLY A 256 -34.10 -12.42 5.94
N VAL A 257 -35.38 -12.28 5.55
CA VAL A 257 -35.88 -12.90 4.31
C VAL A 257 -37.07 -12.15 3.66
N ASP A 258 -37.09 -12.08 2.33
CA ASP A 258 -38.31 -11.80 1.58
C ASP A 258 -39.20 -13.05 1.50
N ARG A 259 -40.15 -13.17 2.45
CA ARG A 259 -41.14 -14.26 2.50
C ARG A 259 -42.16 -14.23 1.35
N THR A 260 -42.19 -13.15 0.56
CA THR A 260 -43.10 -12.99 -0.58
C THR A 260 -42.47 -13.39 -1.91
N HIS A 261 -41.15 -13.55 -1.95
CA HIS A 261 -40.44 -14.00 -3.14
C HIS A 261 -40.95 -15.38 -3.61
N PRO A 262 -41.29 -15.58 -4.91
CA PRO A 262 -41.94 -16.81 -5.38
C PRO A 262 -41.18 -18.10 -5.05
N ASP A 263 -39.85 -18.06 -5.00
CA ASP A 263 -39.02 -19.24 -4.72
C ASP A 263 -39.06 -19.68 -3.24
N LEU A 264 -39.40 -18.76 -2.33
CA LEU A 264 -39.40 -18.94 -0.87
C LEU A 264 -40.82 -18.93 -0.27
N ALA A 265 -41.83 -18.57 -1.05
CA ALA A 265 -43.23 -18.60 -0.65
C ALA A 265 -43.63 -19.99 -0.12
N GLY A 266 -44.02 -20.06 1.16
CA GLY A 266 -44.39 -21.31 1.83
C GLY A 266 -43.21 -22.24 2.19
N ARG A 267 -41.96 -21.77 2.12
CA ARG A 267 -40.76 -22.55 2.49
C ARG A 267 -40.26 -22.33 3.92
N ILE A 268 -40.78 -21.31 4.60
CA ILE A 268 -40.24 -20.79 5.87
C ILE A 268 -41.28 -20.98 6.98
N SER A 269 -41.09 -21.97 7.85
CA SER A 269 -42.00 -22.23 8.98
C SER A 269 -41.87 -21.20 10.10
N GLN A 270 -40.66 -20.71 10.39
CA GLN A 270 -40.42 -19.69 11.41
C GLN A 270 -39.45 -18.60 10.95
N ALA A 271 -39.59 -17.41 11.53
CA ALA A 271 -38.56 -16.38 11.47
C ALA A 271 -38.57 -15.54 12.74
N LYS A 272 -37.39 -15.13 13.23
CA LYS A 272 -37.21 -14.25 14.40
C LYS A 272 -36.10 -13.22 14.13
N ASP A 273 -36.23 -12.02 14.70
CA ASP A 273 -35.26 -10.93 14.58
C ASP A 273 -34.49 -10.76 15.91
N PHE A 274 -33.19 -10.55 15.77
CA PHE A 274 -32.18 -10.36 16.81
C PHE A 274 -31.31 -9.12 16.54
N SER A 275 -31.29 -8.65 15.28
CA SER A 275 -30.52 -7.50 14.81
C SER A 275 -30.94 -6.16 15.43
N GLY A 276 -32.12 -6.09 16.04
CA GLY A 276 -32.73 -4.86 16.55
C GLY A 276 -33.44 -4.02 15.47
N SER A 277 -33.61 -4.57 14.27
CA SER A 277 -34.31 -3.94 13.14
C SER A 277 -35.84 -3.97 13.34
N SER A 278 -36.60 -3.51 12.35
CA SER A 278 -38.07 -3.49 12.39
C SER A 278 -38.75 -4.83 12.04
N GLY A 279 -38.07 -5.96 12.19
CA GLY A 279 -38.60 -7.32 11.96
C GLY A 279 -37.87 -8.11 10.87
N THR A 280 -38.41 -9.29 10.55
CA THR A 280 -37.71 -10.35 9.81
C THR A 280 -37.66 -10.20 8.28
N GLY A 281 -38.06 -9.05 7.75
CA GLY A 281 -37.92 -8.74 6.32
C GLY A 281 -36.46 -8.50 5.94
N ASP A 282 -36.12 -8.75 4.68
CA ASP A 282 -34.77 -8.53 4.15
C ASP A 282 -34.70 -7.22 3.36
N VAL A 283 -34.22 -6.16 3.99
CA VAL A 283 -34.00 -4.84 3.36
C VAL A 283 -32.67 -4.81 2.58
N PHE A 284 -31.73 -5.70 2.91
CA PHE A 284 -30.38 -5.72 2.32
C PHE A 284 -30.30 -6.65 1.09
N GLY A 285 -30.90 -7.85 1.19
CA GLY A 285 -31.03 -8.84 0.10
C GLY A 285 -30.19 -10.12 0.25
N HIS A 286 -29.29 -10.17 1.24
CA HIS A 286 -28.33 -11.26 1.40
C HIS A 286 -28.99 -12.53 1.96
N GLY A 287 -29.74 -12.42 3.05
CA GLY A 287 -30.44 -13.55 3.66
C GLY A 287 -31.46 -14.22 2.72
N THR A 288 -32.09 -13.46 1.83
CA THR A 288 -32.97 -13.99 0.78
C THR A 288 -32.20 -14.78 -0.28
N HIS A 289 -31.04 -14.27 -0.70
CA HIS A 289 -30.14 -14.92 -1.65
C HIS A 289 -29.58 -16.23 -1.06
N VAL A 290 -29.09 -16.17 0.17
CA VAL A 290 -28.56 -17.32 0.93
C VAL A 290 -29.66 -18.37 1.17
N ALA A 291 -30.82 -17.98 1.71
CA ALA A 291 -31.93 -18.91 1.98
C ALA A 291 -32.49 -19.56 0.71
N SER A 292 -32.51 -18.85 -0.42
CA SER A 292 -32.92 -19.44 -1.70
C SER A 292 -31.84 -20.34 -2.32
N THR A 293 -30.56 -20.08 -2.06
CA THR A 293 -29.47 -21.00 -2.42
C THR A 293 -29.56 -22.32 -1.63
N VAL A 294 -29.95 -22.25 -0.34
CA VAL A 294 -30.28 -23.45 0.46
C VAL A 294 -31.52 -24.15 -0.09
N GLY A 295 -32.69 -23.50 -0.10
CA GLY A 295 -33.99 -24.16 -0.23
C GLY A 295 -35.02 -23.50 -1.16
N GLY A 296 -34.57 -22.61 -2.05
CA GLY A 296 -35.42 -21.93 -3.03
C GLY A 296 -35.93 -22.89 -4.11
N THR A 297 -37.23 -22.84 -4.39
CA THR A 297 -37.89 -23.77 -5.33
C THR A 297 -37.58 -23.51 -6.81
N GLY A 298 -37.03 -22.35 -7.16
CA GLY A 298 -36.82 -21.91 -8.55
C GLY A 298 -38.11 -21.49 -9.27
N ALA A 299 -39.23 -21.32 -8.57
CA ALA A 299 -40.54 -21.03 -9.17
C ALA A 299 -40.55 -19.85 -10.15
N ALA A 300 -39.88 -18.74 -9.82
CA ALA A 300 -39.78 -17.54 -10.66
C ALA A 300 -38.97 -17.76 -11.95
N SER A 301 -38.18 -18.84 -12.04
CA SER A 301 -37.35 -19.23 -13.20
C SER A 301 -37.77 -20.57 -13.83
N GLY A 302 -38.99 -21.04 -13.57
CA GLY A 302 -39.48 -22.33 -14.07
C GLY A 302 -38.71 -23.55 -13.55
N GLY A 303 -38.05 -23.41 -12.39
CA GLY A 303 -37.24 -24.43 -11.73
C GLY A 303 -35.77 -24.47 -12.15
N THR A 304 -35.30 -23.50 -12.96
CA THR A 304 -33.91 -23.49 -13.48
C THR A 304 -32.89 -22.90 -12.50
N ARG A 305 -33.29 -21.97 -11.63
CA ARG A 305 -32.48 -21.40 -10.54
C ARG A 305 -32.95 -21.94 -9.18
N LYS A 306 -32.89 -23.26 -9.03
CA LYS A 306 -33.33 -23.97 -7.82
C LYS A 306 -32.17 -24.14 -6.83
N GLY A 307 -32.43 -23.91 -5.55
CA GLY A 307 -31.50 -24.17 -4.45
C GLY A 307 -31.19 -25.65 -4.26
N VAL A 308 -30.23 -25.98 -3.40
CA VAL A 308 -29.70 -27.35 -3.25
C VAL A 308 -30.68 -28.31 -2.58
N ALA A 309 -31.42 -27.85 -1.57
CA ALA A 309 -32.40 -28.64 -0.81
C ALA A 309 -33.81 -27.98 -0.85
N PRO A 310 -34.47 -27.96 -2.02
CA PRO A 310 -35.75 -27.25 -2.24
C PRO A 310 -36.93 -27.79 -1.40
N GLY A 311 -36.80 -28.97 -0.80
CA GLY A 311 -37.76 -29.57 0.13
C GLY A 311 -37.50 -29.25 1.61
N ALA A 312 -36.34 -28.69 1.97
CA ALA A 312 -35.98 -28.38 3.36
C ALA A 312 -36.79 -27.22 3.97
N ASP A 313 -37.26 -27.40 5.21
CA ASP A 313 -38.02 -26.40 5.97
C ASP A 313 -37.08 -25.34 6.54
N LEU A 314 -37.32 -24.06 6.24
CA LEU A 314 -36.41 -22.98 6.58
C LEU A 314 -36.82 -22.26 7.87
N LEU A 315 -35.87 -22.09 8.79
CA LEU A 315 -35.96 -21.21 9.95
C LEU A 315 -35.06 -19.99 9.70
N ILE A 316 -35.58 -18.76 9.78
CA ILE A 316 -34.78 -17.56 9.48
C ILE A 316 -34.52 -16.73 10.74
N GLY A 317 -33.26 -16.63 11.15
CA GLY A 317 -32.81 -15.70 12.18
C GLY A 317 -32.22 -14.45 11.54
N LYS A 318 -32.88 -13.29 11.69
CA LYS A 318 -32.27 -12.01 11.31
C LYS A 318 -31.30 -11.59 12.40
N VAL A 319 -30.03 -11.93 12.24
CA VAL A 319 -28.93 -11.55 13.15
C VAL A 319 -28.12 -10.37 12.61
N LEU A 320 -28.24 -10.09 11.31
CA LEU A 320 -27.67 -8.92 10.63
C LEU A 320 -28.75 -7.88 10.36
N GLY A 321 -28.40 -6.60 10.50
CA GLY A 321 -29.26 -5.44 10.31
C GLY A 321 -29.69 -5.20 8.86
N ASP A 322 -30.37 -4.08 8.64
CA ASP A 322 -30.80 -3.64 7.31
C ASP A 322 -29.66 -3.00 6.49
N ASP A 323 -28.50 -2.80 7.13
CA ASP A 323 -27.21 -2.37 6.57
C ASP A 323 -26.29 -3.53 6.16
N GLY A 324 -26.65 -4.78 6.52
CA GLY A 324 -25.85 -5.98 6.28
C GLY A 324 -24.95 -6.42 7.44
N TYR A 325 -24.92 -5.70 8.57
CA TYR A 325 -23.96 -5.92 9.66
C TYR A 325 -24.66 -6.34 10.97
N GLY A 326 -23.96 -7.06 11.85
CA GLY A 326 -24.48 -7.49 13.16
C GLY A 326 -23.35 -7.80 14.13
N THR A 327 -23.67 -7.96 15.42
CA THR A 327 -22.67 -8.26 16.47
C THR A 327 -22.58 -9.75 16.78
N GLU A 328 -21.42 -10.20 17.28
CA GLU A 328 -21.22 -11.57 17.77
C GLU A 328 -22.34 -12.04 18.71
N SER A 329 -22.78 -11.18 19.63
CA SER A 329 -23.88 -11.46 20.55
C SER A 329 -25.23 -11.68 19.85
N GLN A 330 -25.56 -10.89 18.82
CA GLN A 330 -26.80 -11.08 18.03
C GLN A 330 -26.74 -12.38 17.21
N VAL A 331 -25.54 -12.74 16.74
CA VAL A 331 -25.28 -14.00 16.05
C VAL A 331 -25.46 -15.19 17.01
N ILE A 332 -24.88 -15.14 18.21
CA ILE A 332 -24.97 -16.19 19.24
C ILE A 332 -26.41 -16.39 19.71
N ASP A 333 -27.18 -15.33 20.01
CA ASP A 333 -28.62 -15.41 20.31
C ASP A 333 -29.39 -16.15 19.19
N GLY A 334 -28.99 -15.95 17.94
CA GLY A 334 -29.51 -16.65 16.76
C GLY A 334 -29.10 -18.13 16.69
N MET A 335 -27.86 -18.46 17.05
CA MET A 335 -27.37 -19.85 17.15
C MET A 335 -28.17 -20.65 18.20
N GLU A 336 -28.33 -20.10 19.40
CA GLU A 336 -29.06 -20.73 20.50
C GLU A 336 -30.51 -21.02 20.11
N TRP A 337 -31.18 -20.04 19.49
CA TRP A 337 -32.55 -20.20 19.01
C TRP A 337 -32.66 -21.26 17.89
N ALA A 338 -31.73 -21.27 16.93
CA ALA A 338 -31.72 -22.27 15.86
C ALA A 338 -31.56 -23.70 16.41
N ALA A 339 -30.69 -23.89 17.41
CA ALA A 339 -30.54 -25.15 18.11
C ALA A 339 -31.81 -25.53 18.90
N ALA A 340 -32.40 -24.58 19.63
CA ALA A 340 -33.61 -24.80 20.44
C ALA A 340 -34.86 -25.17 19.60
N GLU A 341 -35.00 -24.61 18.39
CA GLU A 341 -36.06 -24.99 17.45
C GLU A 341 -35.78 -26.31 16.72
N GLY A 342 -34.64 -26.97 16.99
CA GLY A 342 -34.26 -28.25 16.40
C GLY A 342 -33.86 -28.16 14.93
N ALA A 343 -33.15 -27.10 14.53
CA ALA A 343 -32.48 -27.05 13.23
C ALA A 343 -31.49 -28.22 13.11
N LYS A 344 -31.53 -28.98 12.02
CA LYS A 344 -30.56 -30.06 11.79
C LYS A 344 -29.25 -29.54 11.19
N VAL A 345 -29.34 -28.43 10.44
CA VAL A 345 -28.24 -27.70 9.85
C VAL A 345 -28.46 -26.21 10.14
N VAL A 346 -27.39 -25.47 10.46
CA VAL A 346 -27.42 -24.02 10.66
C VAL A 346 -26.45 -23.40 9.67
N ASN A 347 -26.96 -22.64 8.72
CA ASN A 347 -26.17 -21.88 7.76
C ASN A 347 -25.78 -20.51 8.34
N MET A 348 -24.49 -20.23 8.34
CA MET A 348 -23.91 -18.96 8.79
C MET A 348 -23.06 -18.37 7.67
N SER A 349 -23.69 -17.61 6.79
CA SER A 349 -23.05 -16.94 5.64
C SER A 349 -22.33 -15.64 6.05
N LEU A 350 -21.76 -15.63 7.25
CA LEU A 350 -21.22 -14.49 7.97
C LEU A 350 -19.99 -14.91 8.77
N GLY A 351 -19.23 -13.93 9.23
CA GLY A 351 -18.07 -14.12 10.10
C GLY A 351 -17.26 -12.85 10.25
N SER A 352 -16.17 -12.90 11.02
CA SER A 352 -15.15 -11.86 11.06
C SER A 352 -14.06 -12.13 10.01
N ASP A 353 -13.45 -11.05 9.51
CA ASP A 353 -12.15 -11.13 8.80
C ASP A 353 -10.95 -11.11 9.77
N GLU A 354 -11.21 -11.01 11.08
CA GLU A 354 -10.20 -11.20 12.12
C GLU A 354 -9.78 -12.66 12.22
N VAL A 355 -8.47 -12.89 12.14
CA VAL A 355 -7.83 -14.21 12.23
C VAL A 355 -8.08 -14.85 13.60
N SER A 356 -8.73 -16.01 13.64
CA SER A 356 -9.10 -16.71 14.89
C SER A 356 -8.38 -18.05 15.06
N ASP A 357 -8.13 -18.43 16.32
CA ASP A 357 -7.63 -19.74 16.75
C ASP A 357 -8.76 -20.71 17.17
N GLY A 358 -10.02 -20.27 17.11
CA GLY A 358 -11.20 -21.03 17.53
C GLY A 358 -11.59 -20.84 19.01
N THR A 359 -10.85 -20.04 19.79
CA THR A 359 -11.17 -19.77 21.21
C THR A 359 -12.06 -18.53 21.43
N ASP A 360 -12.49 -17.88 20.35
CA ASP A 360 -13.37 -16.70 20.39
C ASP A 360 -14.83 -17.05 20.78
N PRO A 361 -15.66 -16.05 21.16
CA PRO A 361 -16.99 -16.29 21.69
C PRO A 361 -17.96 -17.01 20.74
N MET A 362 -17.91 -16.71 19.43
CA MET A 362 -18.80 -17.37 18.47
C MET A 362 -18.31 -18.79 18.14
N SER A 363 -16.99 -19.01 18.07
CA SER A 363 -16.44 -20.35 17.84
C SER A 363 -16.77 -21.30 19.00
N LEU A 364 -16.60 -20.84 20.24
CA LEU A 364 -16.99 -21.61 21.44
C LEU A 364 -18.49 -21.92 21.48
N ALA A 365 -19.34 -20.97 21.06
CA ALA A 365 -20.78 -21.18 20.96
C ALA A 365 -21.15 -22.24 19.90
N VAL A 366 -20.48 -22.24 18.74
CA VAL A 366 -20.67 -23.28 17.72
C VAL A 366 -20.29 -24.67 18.24
N ASP A 367 -19.17 -24.80 18.96
CA ASP A 367 -18.70 -26.09 19.45
C ASP A 367 -19.62 -26.67 20.55
N GLU A 368 -20.04 -25.84 21.52
CA GLU A 368 -20.99 -26.25 22.56
C GLU A 368 -22.36 -26.61 21.97
N LEU A 369 -22.92 -25.76 21.09
CA LEU A 369 -24.23 -26.01 20.49
C LEU A 369 -24.23 -27.20 19.52
N SER A 370 -23.13 -27.44 18.80
CA SER A 370 -22.96 -28.64 17.97
C SER A 370 -22.99 -29.91 18.82
N SER A 371 -22.31 -29.90 19.98
CA SER A 371 -22.23 -31.06 20.86
C SER A 371 -23.54 -31.37 21.59
N THR A 372 -24.26 -30.33 22.03
CA THR A 372 -25.48 -30.44 22.85
C THR A 372 -26.74 -30.66 22.04
N SER A 373 -26.86 -30.05 20.86
CA SER A 373 -28.04 -30.20 19.97
C SER A 373 -27.89 -31.29 18.90
N GLY A 374 -26.65 -31.62 18.51
CA GLY A 374 -26.38 -32.53 17.39
C GLY A 374 -26.70 -31.95 15.99
N ALA A 375 -26.93 -30.63 15.91
CA ALA A 375 -26.97 -29.85 14.68
C ALA A 375 -25.59 -29.79 14.00
N LEU A 376 -25.56 -29.43 12.72
CA LEU A 376 -24.33 -29.10 12.00
C LEU A 376 -24.32 -27.61 11.65
N PHE A 377 -23.38 -26.86 12.21
CA PHE A 377 -23.12 -25.48 11.81
C PHE A 377 -22.23 -25.48 10.56
N VAL A 378 -22.68 -24.80 9.52
CA VAL A 378 -22.00 -24.65 8.23
C VAL A 378 -21.71 -23.18 8.04
N VAL A 379 -20.42 -22.82 7.98
CA VAL A 379 -19.94 -21.45 8.21
C VAL A 379 -19.06 -21.00 7.05
N ALA A 380 -19.16 -19.72 6.67
CA ALA A 380 -18.26 -19.11 5.71
C ALA A 380 -16.80 -19.13 6.20
N ALA A 381 -15.83 -19.36 5.30
CA ALA A 381 -14.41 -19.29 5.67
C ALA A 381 -13.89 -17.85 5.88
N GLY A 382 -14.58 -16.85 5.31
CA GLY A 382 -14.12 -15.46 5.20
C GLY A 382 -13.78 -15.09 3.75
N ASN A 383 -13.73 -13.78 3.45
CA ASN A 383 -13.42 -13.25 2.12
C ASN A 383 -12.03 -12.57 2.08
N SER A 384 -11.16 -12.90 3.02
CA SER A 384 -9.83 -12.31 3.22
C SER A 384 -8.66 -13.08 2.61
N GLY A 385 -8.91 -14.10 1.79
CA GLY A 385 -7.88 -14.98 1.25
C GLY A 385 -6.76 -14.29 0.47
N GLU A 386 -7.02 -13.13 -0.13
CA GLU A 386 -6.00 -12.32 -0.83
C GLU A 386 -4.93 -11.74 0.11
N GLN A 387 -5.16 -11.75 1.43
CA GLN A 387 -4.14 -11.39 2.42
C GLN A 387 -3.11 -12.53 2.64
N GLY A 388 -3.37 -13.73 2.09
CA GLY A 388 -2.49 -14.89 2.15
C GLY A 388 -3.05 -16.04 2.99
N ALA A 389 -2.14 -16.89 3.49
CA ALA A 389 -2.44 -18.00 4.39
C ALA A 389 -2.68 -17.50 5.82
N GLY A 390 -3.50 -18.22 6.59
CA GLY A 390 -3.83 -17.83 7.98
C GLY A 390 -4.95 -16.80 8.09
N THR A 391 -5.87 -16.76 7.12
CA THR A 391 -6.94 -15.75 6.96
C THR A 391 -8.33 -16.27 7.34
N ILE A 392 -8.41 -17.36 8.11
CA ILE A 392 -9.65 -17.94 8.62
C ILE A 392 -10.08 -17.21 9.89
N GLY A 393 -11.31 -16.66 9.87
CA GLY A 393 -11.88 -15.94 10.99
C GLY A 393 -13.00 -16.69 11.72
N SER A 394 -13.68 -15.99 12.62
CA SER A 394 -14.75 -16.53 13.46
C SER A 394 -16.12 -16.50 12.76
N PRO A 395 -17.04 -17.47 12.97
CA PRO A 395 -16.87 -18.72 13.70
C PRO A 395 -16.31 -19.87 12.83
N GLY A 396 -15.76 -19.55 11.65
CA GLY A 396 -15.12 -20.51 10.75
C GLY A 396 -13.90 -21.22 11.35
N ALA A 397 -13.33 -20.69 12.43
CA ALA A 397 -12.25 -21.29 13.19
C ALA A 397 -12.69 -22.41 14.17
N ALA A 398 -13.98 -22.56 14.50
CA ALA A 398 -14.46 -23.57 15.45
C ALA A 398 -14.16 -25.03 15.01
N ASP A 399 -13.99 -25.97 15.95
CA ASP A 399 -13.68 -27.37 15.63
C ASP A 399 -14.86 -28.09 14.94
N ALA A 400 -16.08 -27.87 15.44
CA ALA A 400 -17.30 -28.51 14.96
C ALA A 400 -17.88 -27.84 13.71
N ALA A 401 -17.59 -26.55 13.47
CA ALA A 401 -18.01 -25.85 12.25
C ALA A 401 -17.53 -26.59 11.00
N LEU A 402 -18.42 -26.82 10.03
CA LEU A 402 -18.05 -27.20 8.66
C LEU A 402 -17.79 -25.90 7.89
N THR A 403 -16.52 -25.52 7.80
CA THR A 403 -16.10 -24.22 7.26
C THR A 403 -15.91 -24.29 5.75
N VAL A 404 -16.46 -23.33 5.01
CA VAL A 404 -16.64 -23.42 3.55
C VAL A 404 -15.88 -22.31 2.80
N GLY A 405 -14.88 -22.72 2.02
CA GLY A 405 -14.19 -21.88 1.04
C GLY A 405 -14.95 -21.77 -0.29
N ALA A 406 -14.56 -20.81 -1.13
CA ALA A 406 -15.22 -20.50 -2.40
C ALA A 406 -14.35 -20.90 -3.62
N VAL A 407 -14.94 -21.63 -4.56
CA VAL A 407 -14.42 -21.82 -5.92
C VAL A 407 -15.28 -21.10 -6.96
N ASP A 408 -14.72 -20.84 -8.13
CA ASP A 408 -15.45 -20.47 -9.34
C ASP A 408 -16.01 -21.69 -10.07
N ARG A 409 -16.70 -21.44 -11.19
CA ARG A 409 -17.35 -22.46 -12.04
C ARG A 409 -16.38 -23.48 -12.65
N ASP A 410 -15.09 -23.14 -12.74
CA ASP A 410 -14.03 -23.91 -13.39
C ASP A 410 -13.14 -24.60 -12.30
N ASP A 411 -13.72 -24.83 -11.11
CA ASP A 411 -13.12 -25.36 -9.88
C ASP A 411 -11.91 -24.57 -9.35
N SER A 412 -11.67 -23.36 -9.85
CA SER A 412 -10.55 -22.53 -9.40
C SER A 412 -10.90 -21.82 -8.10
N LEU A 413 -10.03 -21.96 -7.10
CA LEU A 413 -10.15 -21.26 -5.81
C LEU A 413 -10.28 -19.75 -6.03
N ALA A 414 -11.34 -19.16 -5.47
CA ALA A 414 -11.57 -17.72 -5.57
C ALA A 414 -10.41 -16.96 -4.88
N PRO A 415 -9.86 -15.89 -5.47
CA PRO A 415 -8.78 -15.12 -4.84
C PRO A 415 -9.11 -14.67 -3.42
N PHE A 416 -10.35 -14.22 -3.21
CA PHE A 416 -10.89 -13.80 -1.92
C PHE A 416 -11.15 -14.94 -0.92
N SER A 417 -11.24 -16.21 -1.33
CA SER A 417 -11.58 -17.29 -0.39
C SER A 417 -10.53 -17.41 0.70
N SER A 418 -10.90 -17.13 1.96
CA SER A 418 -9.99 -17.25 3.10
C SER A 418 -9.32 -18.62 3.17
N ARG A 419 -8.03 -18.61 3.52
CA ARG A 419 -7.10 -19.73 3.48
C ARG A 419 -6.58 -19.99 4.88
N GLY A 420 -6.53 -21.26 5.29
CA GLY A 420 -5.87 -21.67 6.51
C GLY A 420 -4.34 -21.55 6.45
N PRO A 421 -3.64 -22.12 7.44
CA PRO A 421 -4.19 -22.88 8.57
C PRO A 421 -4.98 -21.98 9.56
N ARG A 422 -5.70 -22.60 10.51
CA ARG A 422 -6.25 -21.90 11.68
C ARG A 422 -5.11 -21.26 12.50
N HIS A 423 -5.39 -20.15 13.20
CA HIS A 423 -4.40 -19.55 14.09
C HIS A 423 -4.12 -20.45 15.31
N GLY A 424 -3.02 -20.21 16.02
CA GLY A 424 -2.63 -21.01 17.19
C GLY A 424 -2.23 -22.45 16.84
N ASP A 425 -3.21 -23.36 16.74
CA ASP A 425 -3.00 -24.81 16.63
C ASP A 425 -2.61 -25.31 15.22
N ARG A 426 -2.71 -24.43 14.21
CA ARG A 426 -2.43 -24.72 12.80
C ARG A 426 -3.30 -25.85 12.19
N ALA A 427 -4.56 -26.02 12.62
CA ALA A 427 -5.49 -26.95 11.98
C ALA A 427 -5.79 -26.58 10.51
N VAL A 428 -6.20 -27.58 9.70
CA VAL A 428 -6.69 -27.31 8.34
C VAL A 428 -8.10 -26.70 8.41
N LYS A 429 -8.20 -25.49 7.88
CA LYS A 429 -9.43 -24.79 7.51
C LYS A 429 -9.20 -24.13 6.14
N PRO A 430 -10.21 -23.93 5.26
CA PRO A 430 -11.59 -24.42 5.40
C PRO A 430 -11.64 -25.95 5.44
N ASP A 431 -12.79 -26.51 5.82
CA ASP A 431 -13.01 -27.97 5.81
C ASP A 431 -13.31 -28.48 4.39
N VAL A 432 -13.97 -27.68 3.55
CA VAL A 432 -14.31 -27.96 2.14
C VAL A 432 -14.40 -26.66 1.34
N THR A 433 -14.46 -26.76 0.01
CA THR A 433 -14.93 -25.66 -0.86
C THR A 433 -16.29 -25.97 -1.50
N ALA A 434 -16.98 -24.92 -1.93
CA ALA A 434 -18.17 -25.01 -2.77
C ALA A 434 -18.23 -23.82 -3.74
N PRO A 435 -19.11 -23.85 -4.77
CA PRO A 435 -19.25 -22.74 -5.70
C PRO A 435 -19.63 -21.47 -4.94
N GLY A 436 -18.72 -20.50 -4.94
CA GLY A 436 -18.83 -19.25 -4.19
C GLY A 436 -18.53 -18.03 -5.04
N VAL A 437 -17.95 -18.18 -6.24
CA VAL A 437 -17.94 -17.08 -7.22
C VAL A 437 -19.31 -17.00 -7.90
N GLY A 438 -20.25 -16.38 -7.20
CA GLY A 438 -21.13 -15.42 -7.85
C GLY A 438 -22.57 -15.80 -8.08
N ILE A 439 -22.89 -17.05 -7.82
CA ILE A 439 -24.22 -17.63 -7.59
C ILE A 439 -25.41 -16.69 -7.88
N VAL A 440 -26.15 -16.92 -8.95
CA VAL A 440 -27.51 -16.35 -9.11
C VAL A 440 -28.49 -17.06 -8.18
N ALA A 441 -29.07 -16.30 -7.25
CA ALA A 441 -30.18 -16.75 -6.39
C ALA A 441 -31.24 -15.63 -6.24
N ALA A 442 -32.23 -15.84 -5.36
CA ALA A 442 -33.38 -14.96 -5.23
C ALA A 442 -33.00 -13.55 -4.77
N ARG A 443 -33.67 -12.55 -5.35
CA ARG A 443 -33.55 -11.13 -5.02
C ARG A 443 -34.76 -10.69 -4.19
N ALA A 444 -34.51 -10.15 -3.01
CA ALA A 444 -35.55 -9.50 -2.21
C ALA A 444 -36.12 -8.26 -2.92
N ALA A 445 -37.43 -8.04 -2.80
CA ALA A 445 -38.10 -6.93 -3.46
C ALA A 445 -37.59 -5.56 -2.97
N GLY A 446 -36.96 -4.80 -3.88
CA GLY A 446 -36.49 -3.43 -3.63
C GLY A 446 -35.01 -3.29 -3.28
N THR A 447 -34.26 -4.39 -3.17
CA THR A 447 -32.86 -4.36 -2.72
C THR A 447 -31.84 -4.19 -3.85
N THR A 448 -30.60 -3.81 -3.49
CA THR A 448 -29.52 -3.44 -4.43
C THR A 448 -28.19 -4.16 -4.18
N MET A 449 -28.14 -5.19 -3.32
CA MET A 449 -26.97 -6.07 -3.22
C MET A 449 -26.71 -6.76 -4.57
N GLY A 450 -25.46 -6.80 -5.03
CA GLY A 450 -25.06 -7.56 -6.22
C GLY A 450 -25.46 -6.94 -7.57
N GLU A 451 -25.29 -7.69 -8.67
CA GLU A 451 -25.75 -7.28 -10.01
C GLU A 451 -27.13 -7.90 -10.30
N PRO A 452 -28.21 -7.11 -10.47
CA PRO A 452 -29.53 -7.63 -10.77
C PRO A 452 -29.62 -8.30 -12.14
N VAL A 453 -30.00 -9.59 -12.17
CA VAL A 453 -30.27 -10.31 -13.41
C VAL A 453 -31.68 -10.00 -13.92
N ASP A 454 -32.64 -9.91 -12.99
CA ASP A 454 -34.01 -9.49 -13.28
C ASP A 454 -34.71 -8.96 -11.99
N GLN A 455 -36.04 -8.97 -11.95
CA GLN A 455 -36.83 -8.51 -10.80
C GLN A 455 -36.90 -9.54 -9.65
N TYR A 456 -36.51 -10.80 -9.90
CA TYR A 456 -36.56 -11.93 -8.97
C TYR A 456 -35.17 -12.51 -8.65
N TYR A 457 -34.14 -12.21 -9.44
CA TYR A 457 -32.83 -12.86 -9.31
C TYR A 457 -31.65 -11.90 -9.38
N VAL A 458 -30.58 -12.20 -8.62
CA VAL A 458 -29.43 -11.30 -8.43
C VAL A 458 -28.10 -12.06 -8.24
N ALA A 459 -27.04 -11.47 -8.79
CA ALA A 459 -25.64 -11.87 -8.75
C ALA A 459 -24.93 -11.73 -7.38
N ALA A 460 -24.41 -12.78 -6.72
CA ALA A 460 -23.57 -12.57 -5.51
C ALA A 460 -22.45 -13.63 -5.31
N SER A 461 -21.20 -13.16 -5.11
CA SER A 461 -20.03 -13.98 -4.73
C SER A 461 -19.66 -13.80 -3.28
N GLY A 462 -19.16 -14.88 -2.69
CA GLY A 462 -18.51 -14.89 -1.38
C GLY A 462 -18.40 -16.32 -0.89
N THR A 463 -17.61 -16.53 0.15
CA THR A 463 -17.76 -17.76 0.97
C THR A 463 -19.17 -17.83 1.57
N SER A 464 -19.79 -16.67 1.82
CA SER A 464 -21.22 -16.49 2.11
C SER A 464 -22.19 -17.14 1.11
N MET A 465 -21.82 -17.31 -0.17
CA MET A 465 -22.65 -18.03 -1.15
C MET A 465 -22.17 -19.46 -1.44
N ALA A 466 -20.94 -19.81 -1.07
CA ALA A 466 -20.48 -21.20 -1.02
C ALA A 466 -21.16 -21.97 0.14
N THR A 467 -21.24 -21.34 1.32
CA THR A 467 -21.85 -21.88 2.55
C THR A 467 -23.25 -22.49 2.35
N PRO A 468 -24.23 -21.81 1.73
CA PRO A 468 -25.58 -22.35 1.54
C PRO A 468 -25.66 -23.52 0.56
N HIS A 469 -24.70 -23.68 -0.35
CA HIS A 469 -24.59 -24.90 -1.15
C HIS A 469 -24.27 -26.12 -0.27
N VAL A 470 -23.36 -25.94 0.71
CA VAL A 470 -22.95 -26.98 1.65
C VAL A 470 -24.03 -27.22 2.71
N ALA A 471 -24.72 -26.18 3.18
CA ALA A 471 -25.85 -26.33 4.12
C ALA A 471 -27.03 -27.08 3.47
N GLY A 472 -27.36 -26.75 2.21
CA GLY A 472 -28.32 -27.54 1.44
C GLY A 472 -27.84 -28.96 1.16
N ALA A 473 -26.55 -29.17 0.88
CA ALA A 473 -25.99 -30.52 0.71
C ALA A 473 -26.11 -31.34 2.01
N ALA A 474 -25.81 -30.76 3.17
CA ALA A 474 -26.01 -31.38 4.48
C ALA A 474 -27.48 -31.74 4.74
N ALA A 475 -28.44 -30.93 4.27
CA ALA A 475 -29.86 -31.25 4.36
C ALA A 475 -30.28 -32.42 3.44
N LEU A 476 -29.72 -32.52 2.22
CA LEU A 476 -29.92 -33.69 1.36
C LEU A 476 -29.38 -34.97 2.03
N LEU A 477 -28.19 -34.91 2.62
CA LEU A 477 -27.62 -36.03 3.37
C LEU A 477 -28.45 -36.40 4.60
N ALA A 478 -28.96 -35.41 5.34
CA ALA A 478 -29.80 -35.66 6.52
C ALA A 478 -31.15 -36.30 6.16
N GLN A 479 -31.68 -36.08 4.96
CA GLN A 479 -32.85 -36.79 4.46
C GLN A 479 -32.51 -38.22 4.01
N ALA A 480 -31.37 -38.42 3.33
CA ALA A 480 -30.91 -39.74 2.90
C ALA A 480 -30.49 -40.64 4.07
N HIS A 481 -29.93 -40.05 5.13
CA HIS A 481 -29.41 -40.75 6.31
C HIS A 481 -29.93 -40.12 7.63
N PRO A 482 -31.24 -40.27 7.98
CA PRO A 482 -31.85 -39.56 9.10
C PRO A 482 -31.27 -39.83 10.50
N THR A 483 -30.44 -40.86 10.65
CA THR A 483 -29.80 -41.25 11.90
C THR A 483 -28.40 -40.66 12.10
N TRP A 484 -27.87 -39.89 11.14
CA TRP A 484 -26.52 -39.32 11.23
C TRP A 484 -26.47 -38.08 12.14
N SER A 485 -25.42 -37.98 12.98
CA SER A 485 -25.11 -36.80 13.78
C SER A 485 -24.53 -35.66 12.92
N GLY A 486 -24.45 -34.43 13.46
CA GLY A 486 -23.80 -33.30 12.78
C GLY A 486 -22.37 -33.64 12.35
N GLN A 487 -21.56 -34.20 13.25
CA GLN A 487 -20.21 -34.68 12.92
C GLN A 487 -20.20 -35.72 11.80
N ARG A 488 -21.15 -36.66 11.79
CA ARG A 488 -21.23 -37.71 10.76
C ARG A 488 -21.58 -37.14 9.38
N LEU A 489 -22.35 -36.05 9.33
CA LEU A 489 -22.62 -35.29 8.11
C LEU A 489 -21.38 -34.50 7.65
N LYS A 490 -20.66 -33.84 8.58
CA LYS A 490 -19.37 -33.16 8.35
C LYS A 490 -18.32 -34.13 7.77
N ASP A 491 -18.11 -35.27 8.44
CA ASP A 491 -17.20 -36.34 8.01
C ASP A 491 -17.49 -36.80 6.58
N ALA A 492 -18.76 -37.03 6.23
CA ALA A 492 -19.17 -37.47 4.91
C ALA A 492 -18.91 -36.40 3.82
N LEU A 493 -19.26 -35.14 4.10
CA LEU A 493 -19.08 -34.02 3.16
C LEU A 493 -17.61 -33.71 2.87
N ILE A 494 -16.73 -33.82 3.87
CA ILE A 494 -15.28 -33.67 3.69
C ILE A 494 -14.70 -34.89 2.98
N SER A 495 -14.90 -36.09 3.54
CA SER A 495 -14.15 -37.28 3.08
C SER A 495 -14.46 -37.74 1.65
N THR A 496 -15.61 -37.34 1.11
CA THR A 496 -16.04 -37.66 -0.27
C THR A 496 -15.89 -36.50 -1.25
N ALA A 497 -15.38 -35.34 -0.80
CA ALA A 497 -15.17 -34.17 -1.66
C ALA A 497 -14.10 -34.39 -2.74
N HIS A 498 -14.19 -33.58 -3.80
CA HIS A 498 -13.35 -33.64 -4.98
C HIS A 498 -12.16 -32.67 -4.85
N THR A 499 -11.01 -33.21 -4.45
CA THR A 499 -9.73 -32.47 -4.43
C THR A 499 -9.27 -32.02 -5.81
N VAL A 500 -8.83 -30.76 -5.93
CA VAL A 500 -8.49 -30.06 -7.17
C VAL A 500 -6.96 -29.99 -7.32
N GLY A 501 -6.45 -30.64 -8.37
CA GLY A 501 -5.00 -30.77 -8.59
C GLY A 501 -4.29 -29.42 -8.76
N GLY A 502 -3.52 -29.03 -7.74
CA GLY A 502 -2.73 -27.79 -7.72
C GLY A 502 -3.08 -26.83 -6.57
N GLN A 503 -4.20 -27.06 -5.86
CA GLN A 503 -4.55 -26.33 -4.64
C GLN A 503 -3.93 -27.01 -3.41
N GLN A 504 -3.70 -26.26 -2.32
CA GLN A 504 -3.21 -26.81 -1.06
C GLN A 504 -4.37 -27.24 -0.15
N ALA A 505 -4.15 -28.20 0.75
CA ALA A 505 -5.17 -28.62 1.72
C ALA A 505 -5.62 -27.47 2.65
N THR A 506 -4.72 -26.52 2.98
CA THR A 506 -5.05 -25.27 3.69
C THR A 506 -5.84 -24.25 2.86
N GLU A 507 -6.10 -24.53 1.59
CA GLU A 507 -6.92 -23.69 0.71
C GLU A 507 -8.24 -24.36 0.35
N GLU A 508 -8.20 -25.67 0.03
CA GLU A 508 -9.37 -26.42 -0.44
C GLU A 508 -10.08 -27.26 0.64
N GLY A 509 -9.45 -27.50 1.79
CA GLY A 509 -9.95 -28.41 2.82
C GLY A 509 -9.87 -29.87 2.39
N GLY A 510 -11.02 -30.52 2.19
CA GLY A 510 -11.16 -31.79 1.45
C GLY A 510 -11.40 -31.62 -0.06
N GLY A 511 -11.32 -30.39 -0.57
CA GLY A 511 -11.70 -30.06 -1.94
C GLY A 511 -13.16 -29.67 -2.07
N ARG A 512 -13.65 -29.59 -3.32
CA ARG A 512 -15.02 -29.15 -3.60
C ARG A 512 -16.02 -30.24 -3.25
N VAL A 513 -17.06 -29.91 -2.48
CA VAL A 513 -18.16 -30.82 -2.13
C VAL A 513 -18.74 -31.50 -3.38
N ASP A 514 -18.95 -32.82 -3.26
CA ASP A 514 -19.75 -33.64 -4.16
C ASP A 514 -20.88 -34.30 -3.36
N VAL A 515 -22.09 -33.75 -3.46
CA VAL A 515 -23.21 -34.25 -2.65
C VAL A 515 -23.72 -35.62 -3.14
N ALA A 516 -23.44 -36.00 -4.39
CA ALA A 516 -23.79 -37.32 -4.90
C ALA A 516 -22.85 -38.40 -4.32
N ALA A 517 -21.55 -38.13 -4.26
CA ALA A 517 -20.60 -38.98 -3.56
C ALA A 517 -20.92 -39.07 -2.06
N ALA A 518 -21.22 -37.94 -1.41
CA ALA A 518 -21.50 -37.87 0.02
C ALA A 518 -22.82 -38.54 0.45
N ALA A 519 -23.89 -38.43 -0.35
CA ALA A 519 -25.22 -38.98 -0.03
C ALA A 519 -25.43 -40.42 -0.54
N LEU A 520 -24.90 -40.75 -1.72
CA LEU A 520 -25.18 -42.01 -2.43
C LEU A 520 -23.95 -42.95 -2.52
N GLY A 521 -22.77 -42.49 -2.10
CA GLY A 521 -21.56 -43.29 -2.08
C GLY A 521 -21.59 -44.42 -1.06
N PRO A 522 -20.88 -45.54 -1.31
CA PRO A 522 -20.90 -46.72 -0.44
C PRO A 522 -20.00 -46.59 0.79
N VAL A 523 -19.12 -45.59 0.86
CA VAL A 523 -18.15 -45.41 1.96
C VAL A 523 -17.99 -43.93 2.31
N THR A 524 -17.83 -43.65 3.61
CA THR A 524 -17.34 -42.37 4.16
C THR A 524 -16.12 -42.62 5.06
N ALA A 525 -15.25 -41.62 5.22
CA ALA A 525 -14.14 -41.66 6.18
C ALA A 525 -14.27 -40.56 7.26
N THR A 526 -13.35 -40.51 8.23
CA THR A 526 -13.11 -39.31 9.05
C THR A 526 -12.87 -38.11 8.12
N GLY A 527 -13.49 -36.96 8.39
CA GLY A 527 -13.32 -35.77 7.55
C GLY A 527 -11.92 -35.16 7.68
N SER A 528 -11.61 -34.62 8.85
CA SER A 528 -10.35 -33.92 9.15
C SER A 528 -9.69 -34.43 10.44
N LEU A 529 -8.37 -34.33 10.52
CA LEU A 529 -7.55 -34.66 11.70
C LEU A 529 -6.44 -33.61 11.88
N ALA A 530 -6.56 -32.78 12.92
CA ALA A 530 -5.44 -31.97 13.40
C ALA A 530 -4.55 -32.84 14.32
N LEU A 531 -3.27 -32.99 13.98
CA LEU A 531 -2.34 -33.83 14.74
C LEU A 531 -1.19 -32.97 15.28
N GLY A 532 -1.20 -32.75 16.60
CA GLY A 532 -0.23 -31.92 17.29
C GLY A 532 -0.90 -31.11 18.40
N PRO A 533 -0.25 -30.04 18.89
CA PRO A 533 1.17 -29.74 18.68
C PRO A 533 2.09 -30.87 19.20
N TYR A 534 3.15 -31.17 18.46
CA TYR A 534 4.25 -32.05 18.86
C TYR A 534 5.49 -31.23 19.23
N GLY A 535 6.31 -31.75 20.14
CA GLY A 535 7.66 -31.24 20.39
C GLY A 535 8.70 -32.26 19.95
N THR A 536 9.94 -31.83 19.70
CA THR A 536 11.05 -32.73 19.30
C THR A 536 11.76 -33.42 20.47
N GLY A 537 11.37 -33.17 21.72
CA GLY A 537 12.01 -33.72 22.92
C GLY A 537 11.07 -33.90 24.11
N GLY A 538 11.55 -34.66 25.11
CA GLY A 538 10.75 -35.08 26.27
C GLY A 538 9.57 -35.98 25.89
N ASP A 539 8.60 -36.11 26.80
CA ASP A 539 7.39 -36.92 26.58
C ASP A 539 6.56 -36.39 25.39
N ASN A 540 6.65 -35.09 25.09
CA ASN A 540 5.97 -34.44 23.96
C ASN A 540 6.47 -34.93 22.58
N GLY A 541 7.67 -35.53 22.52
CA GLY A 541 8.25 -36.17 21.35
C GLY A 541 7.98 -37.67 21.22
N ALA A 542 7.22 -38.27 22.15
CA ALA A 542 6.76 -39.64 22.00
C ALA A 542 5.78 -39.79 20.81
N PRO A 543 5.86 -40.88 20.03
CA PRO A 543 4.91 -41.12 18.95
C PRO A 543 3.46 -41.22 19.46
N ARG A 544 2.53 -40.48 18.84
CA ARG A 544 1.09 -40.51 19.19
C ARG A 544 0.30 -41.12 18.03
N THR A 545 -0.77 -41.83 18.36
CA THR A 545 -1.63 -42.52 17.37
C THR A 545 -3.04 -41.95 17.39
N ALA A 546 -3.48 -41.43 16.26
CA ALA A 546 -4.87 -41.12 15.97
C ALA A 546 -5.53 -42.29 15.22
N THR A 547 -6.83 -42.16 14.92
CA THR A 547 -7.61 -43.17 14.22
C THR A 547 -8.29 -42.56 13.00
N VAL A 548 -8.03 -43.11 11.81
CA VAL A 548 -8.83 -42.84 10.62
C VAL A 548 -9.93 -43.90 10.55
N ARG A 549 -11.18 -43.46 10.66
CA ARG A 549 -12.37 -44.33 10.62
C ARG A 549 -12.87 -44.42 9.19
N TYR A 550 -13.27 -45.61 8.76
CA TYR A 550 -14.00 -45.82 7.52
C TYR A 550 -15.32 -46.54 7.82
N THR A 551 -16.43 -46.12 7.22
CA THR A 551 -17.72 -46.83 7.31
C THR A 551 -18.25 -47.15 5.94
N ASN A 552 -18.67 -48.40 5.73
CA ASN A 552 -19.34 -48.86 4.53
C ASN A 552 -20.86 -48.89 4.78
N THR A 553 -21.61 -48.18 3.94
CA THR A 553 -23.08 -48.07 4.02
C THR A 553 -23.81 -49.03 3.07
N SER A 554 -23.06 -49.74 2.21
CA SER A 554 -23.62 -50.59 1.15
C SER A 554 -23.88 -52.04 1.57
N ASP A 555 -24.53 -52.78 0.69
CA ASP A 555 -24.87 -54.22 0.80
C ASP A 555 -23.69 -55.16 0.52
N LYS A 556 -22.49 -54.64 0.24
CA LYS A 556 -21.33 -55.40 -0.24
C LYS A 556 -20.06 -55.00 0.50
N ASP A 557 -19.14 -55.94 0.68
CA ASP A 557 -17.81 -55.66 1.21
C ASP A 557 -17.01 -54.77 0.25
N VAL A 558 -16.40 -53.71 0.77
CA VAL A 558 -15.49 -52.81 0.02
C VAL A 558 -14.06 -53.02 0.52
N THR A 559 -13.08 -53.01 -0.39
CA THR A 559 -11.66 -53.06 -0.04
C THR A 559 -10.95 -51.85 -0.63
N LEU A 560 -10.27 -51.08 0.23
CA LEU A 560 -9.57 -49.84 -0.12
C LEU A 560 -8.06 -50.04 0.07
N ALA A 561 -7.28 -49.63 -0.92
CA ALA A 561 -5.85 -49.36 -0.74
C ALA A 561 -5.69 -47.97 -0.10
N LEU A 562 -4.76 -47.85 0.84
CA LEU A 562 -4.53 -46.64 1.65
C LEU A 562 -3.17 -46.03 1.33
N ALA A 563 -3.09 -44.70 1.30
CA ALA A 563 -1.85 -43.94 1.20
C ALA A 563 -1.92 -42.67 2.04
N ALA A 564 -0.77 -42.12 2.45
CA ALA A 564 -0.69 -40.86 3.18
C ALA A 564 0.43 -39.98 2.60
N ARG A 565 0.14 -38.70 2.35
CA ARG A 565 1.11 -37.73 1.83
C ARG A 565 0.82 -36.34 2.39
N LEU A 566 1.78 -35.81 3.14
CA LEU A 566 1.75 -34.47 3.72
C LEU A 566 3.04 -33.72 3.35
N ALA A 567 2.95 -32.40 3.20
CA ALA A 567 4.09 -31.50 2.97
C ALA A 567 3.86 -30.14 3.63
N THR A 568 4.93 -29.38 3.89
CA THR A 568 4.79 -27.97 4.27
C THR A 568 4.25 -27.14 3.11
N THR A 569 3.72 -25.94 3.39
CA THR A 569 3.33 -24.95 2.36
C THR A 569 4.48 -24.61 1.41
N GLY A 570 5.72 -24.60 1.90
CA GLY A 570 6.95 -24.50 1.10
C GLY A 570 7.31 -25.76 0.28
N GLY A 571 6.42 -26.74 0.18
CA GLY A 571 6.58 -27.95 -0.64
C GLY A 571 7.49 -29.04 -0.05
N ARG A 572 7.91 -28.93 1.21
CA ARG A 572 8.79 -29.93 1.85
C ARG A 572 7.98 -31.11 2.39
N GLU A 573 8.09 -32.26 1.73
CA GLU A 573 7.40 -33.48 2.15
C GLU A 573 7.79 -33.94 3.57
N LEU A 574 6.81 -34.51 4.28
CA LEU A 574 7.01 -35.14 5.59
C LEU A 574 7.84 -36.42 5.45
N ALA A 575 8.87 -36.57 6.28
CA ALA A 575 9.87 -37.63 6.13
C ALA A 575 9.29 -39.06 6.25
N THR A 576 9.81 -39.99 5.43
CA THR A 576 9.35 -41.38 5.36
C THR A 576 9.35 -42.08 6.72
N GLY A 577 8.16 -42.50 7.17
CA GLY A 577 7.96 -43.19 8.45
C GLY A 577 7.78 -42.27 9.66
N ALA A 578 7.84 -40.94 9.49
CA ALA A 578 7.36 -39.96 10.47
C ALA A 578 5.82 -39.97 10.58
N LEU A 579 5.12 -40.40 9.52
CA LEU A 579 3.71 -40.76 9.53
C LEU A 579 3.59 -42.23 9.09
N ARG A 580 2.78 -43.04 9.80
CA ARG A 580 2.60 -44.47 9.53
C ARG A 580 1.13 -44.88 9.70
N LEU A 581 0.57 -45.51 8.67
CA LEU A 581 -0.71 -46.21 8.74
C LEU A 581 -0.54 -47.58 9.40
N GLY A 582 -1.58 -48.08 10.07
CA GLY A 582 -1.61 -49.43 10.64
C GLY A 582 -1.75 -50.56 9.60
N SER A 583 -2.11 -50.21 8.35
CA SER A 583 -2.16 -51.11 7.19
C SER A 583 -2.19 -50.28 5.90
N ASP A 584 -1.60 -50.81 4.82
CA ASP A 584 -1.65 -50.21 3.48
C ASP A 584 -2.97 -50.53 2.73
N ALA A 585 -3.85 -51.35 3.33
CA ALA A 585 -5.18 -51.65 2.81
C ALA A 585 -6.17 -52.01 3.93
N VAL A 586 -7.47 -51.74 3.71
CA VAL A 586 -8.56 -52.08 4.64
C VAL A 586 -9.73 -52.72 3.90
N ARG A 587 -10.28 -53.81 4.45
CA ARG A 587 -11.55 -54.40 4.02
C ARG A 587 -12.64 -54.02 5.02
N ILE A 588 -13.71 -53.42 4.52
CA ILE A 588 -14.85 -52.94 5.29
C ILE A 588 -16.05 -53.77 4.86
N ALA A 589 -16.57 -54.62 5.76
CA ALA A 589 -17.73 -55.45 5.44
C ALA A 589 -18.99 -54.62 5.16
N ALA A 590 -19.99 -55.21 4.49
CA ALA A 590 -21.28 -54.57 4.27
C ALA A 590 -21.89 -54.01 5.58
N GLY A 591 -22.30 -52.74 5.59
CA GLY A 591 -22.81 -52.04 6.78
C GLY A 591 -21.83 -51.81 7.94
N ALA A 592 -20.54 -52.17 7.80
CA ALA A 592 -19.58 -52.16 8.90
C ALA A 592 -18.74 -50.88 8.99
N THR A 593 -18.16 -50.64 10.17
CA THR A 593 -17.16 -49.60 10.44
C THR A 593 -15.83 -50.27 10.79
N VAL A 594 -14.72 -49.75 10.26
CA VAL A 594 -13.36 -50.19 10.60
C VAL A 594 -12.48 -48.98 10.89
N ASP A 595 -11.75 -49.06 12.00
CA ASP A 595 -10.84 -48.04 12.49
C ASP A 595 -9.39 -48.42 12.15
N VAL A 596 -8.67 -47.53 11.46
CA VAL A 596 -7.28 -47.72 11.04
C VAL A 596 -6.35 -46.79 11.84
N PRO A 597 -5.36 -47.30 12.57
CA PRO A 597 -4.38 -46.48 13.27
C PRO A 597 -3.56 -45.58 12.33
N LEU A 598 -3.31 -44.34 12.74
CA LEU A 598 -2.43 -43.37 12.10
C LEU A 598 -1.45 -42.83 13.14
N THR A 599 -0.20 -43.31 13.13
CA THR A 599 0.83 -42.93 14.10
C THR A 599 1.76 -41.86 13.53
N VAL A 600 1.91 -40.75 14.26
CA VAL A 600 2.94 -39.74 14.04
C VAL A 600 4.13 -40.04 14.95
N ASP A 601 5.35 -40.02 14.39
CA ASP A 601 6.63 -40.09 15.10
C ASP A 601 7.36 -38.74 14.89
N PRO A 602 7.15 -37.74 15.78
CA PRO A 602 7.64 -36.38 15.57
C PRO A 602 9.17 -36.29 15.60
N SER A 603 9.85 -37.26 16.24
CA SER A 603 11.32 -37.38 16.24
C SER A 603 11.92 -37.55 14.83
N ARG A 604 11.11 -38.00 13.86
CA ARG A 604 11.47 -38.17 12.45
C ARG A 604 10.95 -37.06 11.54
N ALA A 605 9.93 -36.33 11.97
CA ALA A 605 9.28 -35.30 11.16
C ALA A 605 10.19 -34.09 10.92
N GLY A 606 10.82 -33.59 11.99
CA GLY A 606 11.50 -32.29 12.01
C GLY A 606 10.51 -31.12 12.14
N ARG A 607 11.00 -29.94 12.55
CA ARG A 607 10.17 -28.74 12.80
C ARG A 607 9.30 -28.37 11.58
N GLY A 608 8.10 -27.88 11.85
CA GLY A 608 7.21 -27.23 10.90
C GLY A 608 5.81 -27.84 10.84
N ASP A 609 4.96 -27.19 10.05
CA ASP A 609 3.57 -27.60 9.84
C ASP A 609 3.45 -28.31 8.49
N TYR A 610 2.88 -29.51 8.48
CA TYR A 610 2.71 -30.34 7.30
C TYR A 610 1.24 -30.59 7.05
N TYR A 611 0.79 -30.43 5.80
CA TYR A 611 -0.61 -30.51 5.39
C TYR A 611 -0.76 -31.50 4.24
N GLY A 612 -1.91 -32.18 4.16
CA GLY A 612 -2.22 -33.08 3.06
C GLY A 612 -3.29 -34.11 3.42
N TYR A 613 -3.16 -35.30 2.84
CA TYR A 613 -4.25 -36.27 2.80
C TYR A 613 -3.80 -37.68 3.18
N VAL A 614 -4.66 -38.39 3.92
CA VAL A 614 -4.75 -39.86 3.89
C VAL A 614 -5.81 -40.21 2.85
N THR A 615 -5.45 -40.89 1.78
CA THR A 615 -6.38 -41.28 0.71
C THR A 615 -6.69 -42.77 0.75
N ALA A 616 -7.91 -43.14 0.39
CA ALA A 616 -8.40 -44.51 0.39
C ALA A 616 -9.24 -44.78 -0.87
N ALA A 617 -8.84 -45.76 -1.69
CA ALA A 617 -9.53 -46.04 -2.95
C ALA A 617 -9.61 -47.53 -3.30
N THR A 618 -10.68 -47.94 -4.01
CA THR A 618 -10.75 -49.25 -4.66
C THR A 618 -9.77 -49.33 -5.84
N THR A 619 -9.35 -50.54 -6.21
CA THR A 619 -8.37 -50.77 -7.30
C THR A 619 -8.86 -50.33 -8.69
N ASP A 620 -10.18 -50.21 -8.87
CA ASP A 620 -10.84 -49.68 -10.07
C ASP A 620 -11.13 -48.16 -10.02
N GLY A 621 -10.85 -47.51 -8.88
CA GLY A 621 -11.16 -46.10 -8.63
C GLY A 621 -12.65 -45.78 -8.44
N ALA A 622 -13.54 -46.78 -8.43
CA ALA A 622 -15.00 -46.57 -8.31
C ALA A 622 -15.43 -46.04 -6.93
N VAL A 623 -14.63 -46.25 -5.89
CA VAL A 623 -14.75 -45.59 -4.59
C VAL A 623 -13.43 -44.89 -4.30
N LYS A 624 -13.49 -43.58 -4.02
CA LYS A 624 -12.38 -42.75 -3.54
C LYS A 624 -12.89 -41.93 -2.37
N VAL A 625 -12.27 -42.07 -1.20
CA VAL A 625 -12.48 -41.20 -0.04
C VAL A 625 -11.12 -40.77 0.53
N HIS A 626 -11.12 -39.79 1.42
CA HIS A 626 -9.90 -39.31 2.06
C HIS A 626 -10.18 -38.70 3.44
N THR A 627 -9.11 -38.42 4.18
CA THR A 627 -9.11 -37.63 5.41
C THR A 627 -8.07 -36.54 5.27
N THR A 628 -8.44 -35.30 5.53
CA THR A 628 -7.54 -34.14 5.50
C THR A 628 -6.77 -34.04 6.81
N VAL A 629 -5.45 -33.85 6.75
CA VAL A 629 -4.57 -33.95 7.93
C VAL A 629 -3.60 -32.77 8.01
N SER A 630 -3.50 -32.14 9.18
CA SER A 630 -2.31 -31.36 9.57
C SER A 630 -1.46 -32.15 10.57
N VAL A 631 -0.13 -31.99 10.49
CA VAL A 631 0.84 -32.45 11.49
C VAL A 631 1.71 -31.26 11.89
N VAL A 632 1.73 -30.92 13.17
CA VAL A 632 2.34 -29.66 13.68
C VAL A 632 3.46 -29.98 14.64
N VAL A 633 4.71 -29.66 14.29
CA VAL A 633 5.91 -30.04 15.05
C VAL A 633 6.73 -28.80 15.41
N HIS A 634 6.64 -28.36 16.66
CA HIS A 634 7.41 -27.24 17.19
C HIS A 634 8.83 -27.66 17.58
N GLY A 635 9.74 -26.69 17.54
CA GLY A 635 11.00 -26.76 18.27
C GLY A 635 10.77 -26.63 19.78
N PRO A 636 11.77 -26.95 20.62
CA PRO A 636 11.72 -26.60 22.03
C PRO A 636 11.61 -25.08 22.23
N THR A 637 10.78 -24.63 23.16
CA THR A 637 10.66 -23.22 23.53
C THR A 637 11.70 -22.85 24.59
N HIS A 638 12.32 -21.68 24.45
CA HIS A 638 13.37 -21.16 25.32
C HIS A 638 13.18 -19.67 25.63
N LYS A 639 13.72 -19.20 26.75
CA LYS A 639 13.66 -17.80 27.17
C LYS A 639 14.76 -16.98 26.51
N LEU A 640 14.36 -16.01 25.70
CA LEU A 640 15.23 -14.99 25.09
C LEU A 640 15.22 -13.74 25.98
N THR A 641 16.23 -13.63 26.85
CA THR A 641 16.38 -12.49 27.78
C THR A 641 17.21 -11.39 27.10
N VAL A 642 16.66 -10.19 26.96
CA VAL A 642 17.32 -9.08 26.27
C VAL A 642 17.74 -8.00 27.27
N THR A 643 18.96 -7.49 27.14
CA THR A 643 19.47 -6.35 27.92
C THR A 643 20.03 -5.28 27.00
N THR A 644 19.61 -4.04 27.20
CA THR A 644 19.99 -2.90 26.36
C THR A 644 20.86 -1.92 27.14
N TYR A 645 21.92 -1.38 26.51
CA TYR A 645 22.76 -0.32 27.05
C TYR A 645 22.83 0.88 26.10
N ASP A 646 22.79 2.09 26.67
CA ASP A 646 22.99 3.34 25.92
C ASP A 646 24.48 3.59 25.60
N ARG A 647 24.76 4.71 24.94
CA ARG A 647 26.12 5.12 24.55
C ARG A 647 27.04 5.50 25.71
N ASP A 648 26.47 5.84 26.87
CA ASP A 648 27.21 6.23 28.08
C ASP A 648 27.43 5.02 29.01
N GLY A 649 26.73 3.91 28.74
CA GLY A 649 26.88 2.62 29.39
C GLY A 649 25.84 2.29 30.45
N ASN A 650 24.78 3.09 30.58
CA ASN A 650 23.69 2.82 31.50
C ASN A 650 22.79 1.72 30.94
N ARG A 651 22.22 0.87 31.81
CA ARG A 651 21.20 -0.11 31.41
C ARG A 651 19.90 0.61 31.09
N VAL A 652 19.37 0.36 29.90
CA VAL A 652 18.14 0.98 29.40
C VAL A 652 16.99 0.00 29.53
N GLN A 653 15.90 0.43 30.16
CA GLN A 653 14.60 -0.23 30.02
C GLN A 653 14.01 0.15 28.66
N ALA A 654 13.92 -0.84 27.78
CA ALA A 654 13.40 -0.74 26.42
C ALA A 654 12.96 -2.14 25.97
N LEU A 655 12.09 -2.21 24.97
CA LEU A 655 11.68 -3.44 24.30
C LEU A 655 12.21 -3.43 22.85
N PRO A 656 13.46 -3.91 22.62
CA PRO A 656 14.00 -4.12 21.28
C PRO A 656 13.07 -4.94 20.40
N THR A 657 13.11 -4.73 19.09
CA THR A 657 12.28 -5.53 18.19
C THR A 657 12.92 -6.89 18.00
N ILE A 658 12.14 -7.96 18.18
CA ILE A 658 12.52 -9.35 17.90
C ILE A 658 11.69 -9.80 16.68
N TRP A 659 12.33 -10.44 15.70
CA TRP A 659 11.67 -11.02 14.53
C TRP A 659 12.35 -12.34 14.12
N GLY A 660 11.57 -13.32 13.70
CA GLY A 660 12.03 -14.63 13.23
C GLY A 660 11.13 -15.18 12.13
N THR A 661 11.21 -16.49 11.88
CA THR A 661 10.44 -17.18 10.82
C THR A 661 8.93 -17.03 10.96
N ASP A 662 8.44 -16.99 12.19
CA ASP A 662 7.02 -16.88 12.53
C ASP A 662 6.57 -15.41 12.70
N GLY A 663 7.37 -14.46 12.23
CA GLY A 663 7.09 -13.03 12.28
C GLY A 663 7.69 -12.32 13.49
N PHE A 664 6.98 -11.30 13.99
CA PHE A 664 7.41 -10.54 15.16
C PHE A 664 7.09 -11.28 16.46
N VAL A 665 7.99 -11.17 17.45
CA VAL A 665 7.85 -11.82 18.75
C VAL A 665 7.57 -10.78 19.83
N ASP A 666 6.53 -11.00 20.62
CA ASP A 666 6.16 -10.16 21.77
C ASP A 666 6.85 -10.59 23.08
N TYR A 667 6.86 -9.68 24.06
CA TYR A 667 7.51 -9.89 25.35
C TYR A 667 6.57 -10.44 26.42
N VAL A 668 6.85 -11.65 26.91
CA VAL A 668 6.15 -12.25 28.07
C VAL A 668 6.49 -11.56 29.41
N SER A 669 7.59 -10.80 29.44
CA SER A 669 7.95 -9.94 30.56
C SER A 669 8.67 -8.68 30.05
N THR A 670 8.33 -7.51 30.62
CA THR A 670 8.96 -6.23 30.29
C THR A 670 10.05 -5.80 31.28
N GLU A 671 10.11 -6.39 32.48
CA GLU A 671 11.19 -6.17 33.45
C GLU A 671 11.52 -7.44 34.27
N PRO A 672 12.60 -8.17 33.93
CA PRO A 672 13.47 -7.99 32.76
C PRO A 672 12.73 -8.24 31.44
N ALA A 673 13.24 -7.67 30.34
CA ALA A 673 12.72 -7.92 29.00
C ALA A 673 13.02 -9.37 28.59
N VAL A 674 11.99 -10.23 28.59
CA VAL A 674 12.06 -11.64 28.22
C VAL A 674 10.96 -11.96 27.23
N ALA A 675 11.33 -12.58 26.11
CA ALA A 675 10.41 -13.26 25.20
C ALA A 675 10.58 -14.78 25.35
N GLU A 676 9.57 -15.55 24.99
CA GLU A 676 9.65 -17.01 24.85
C GLU A 676 9.55 -17.36 23.36
N VAL A 677 10.52 -18.13 22.87
CA VAL A 677 10.74 -18.36 21.44
C VAL A 677 11.14 -19.81 21.18
N GLU A 678 10.74 -20.37 20.03
CA GLU A 678 11.22 -21.69 19.60
C GLU A 678 12.71 -21.67 19.21
N GLU A 679 13.32 -22.85 19.17
CA GLU A 679 14.63 -23.04 18.53
C GLU A 679 14.61 -22.60 17.06
N GLY A 680 15.44 -21.60 16.74
CA GLY A 680 15.41 -20.93 15.44
C GLY A 680 16.38 -19.74 15.36
N THR A 681 16.35 -19.05 14.21
CA THR A 681 17.14 -17.85 13.94
C THR A 681 16.27 -16.60 14.04
N TYR A 682 16.71 -15.64 14.85
CA TYR A 682 16.03 -14.35 15.06
C TYR A 682 16.93 -13.17 14.71
N GLN A 683 16.34 -12.10 14.19
CA GLN A 683 16.93 -10.76 14.17
C GLN A 683 16.46 -9.99 15.40
N LEU A 684 17.37 -9.28 16.06
CA LEU A 684 17.06 -8.31 17.11
C LEU A 684 17.62 -6.94 16.76
N ASP A 685 16.84 -5.88 16.96
CA ASP A 685 17.33 -4.50 16.80
C ASP A 685 16.80 -3.50 17.85
N TYR A 686 17.61 -2.47 18.11
CA TYR A 686 17.31 -1.32 18.95
C TYR A 686 17.95 -0.07 18.36
N SER A 687 17.24 1.06 18.43
CA SER A 687 17.73 2.35 17.94
C SER A 687 17.63 3.44 19.03
N SER A 688 18.61 4.34 19.10
CA SER A 688 18.60 5.50 19.99
C SER A 688 19.06 6.78 19.30
N LEU A 689 18.61 7.91 19.85
CA LEU A 689 18.87 9.26 19.40
C LEU A 689 19.57 10.04 20.52
N ASP A 690 20.82 10.42 20.31
CA ASP A 690 21.62 11.17 21.28
C ASP A 690 21.81 12.63 20.84
N THR A 691 21.98 13.55 21.79
CA THR A 691 22.27 14.97 21.52
C THR A 691 23.77 15.26 21.54
N ALA A 692 24.22 16.17 20.67
CA ALA A 692 25.60 16.64 20.60
C ALA A 692 25.70 18.14 20.22
N ASP A 693 26.89 18.72 20.38
CA ASP A 693 27.18 20.17 20.26
C ASP A 693 26.86 20.80 18.88
N ASP A 694 26.65 19.99 17.83
CA ASP A 694 26.36 20.42 16.45
C ASP A 694 25.02 19.92 15.89
N GLY A 695 24.28 19.09 16.63
CA GLY A 695 23.05 18.43 16.19
C GLY A 695 22.74 17.15 16.97
N GLN A 696 22.31 16.11 16.27
CA GLN A 696 22.00 14.79 16.85
C GLN A 696 22.87 13.66 16.27
N GLU A 697 23.10 12.64 17.09
CA GLU A 697 23.73 11.37 16.73
C GLU A 697 22.69 10.25 16.74
N LEU A 698 22.77 9.37 15.75
CA LEU A 698 21.91 8.19 15.62
C LEU A 698 22.70 6.94 15.97
N ARG A 699 22.11 6.01 16.72
CA ARG A 699 22.73 4.71 17.02
C ARG A 699 21.75 3.59 16.71
N HIS A 700 22.14 2.70 15.81
CA HIS A 700 21.39 1.49 15.49
C HIS A 700 22.20 0.26 15.92
N VAL A 701 21.66 -0.54 16.82
CA VAL A 701 22.23 -1.80 17.26
C VAL A 701 21.37 -2.93 16.71
N VAL A 702 21.92 -3.69 15.76
CA VAL A 702 21.26 -4.84 15.13
C VAL A 702 22.12 -6.09 15.26
N LEU A 703 21.47 -7.19 15.64
CA LEU A 703 22.00 -8.54 15.60
C LEU A 703 21.15 -9.32 14.58
N PRO A 704 21.58 -9.44 13.32
CA PRO A 704 20.77 -10.05 12.26
C PRO A 704 20.68 -11.58 12.33
N GLU A 705 21.50 -12.22 13.17
CA GLU A 705 21.47 -13.65 13.41
C GLU A 705 21.75 -13.95 14.89
N VAL A 706 20.69 -14.24 15.64
CA VAL A 706 20.72 -14.84 16.97
C VAL A 706 20.08 -16.21 16.86
N LYS A 707 20.90 -17.26 17.02
CA LYS A 707 20.42 -18.65 17.01
C LYS A 707 20.12 -19.10 18.43
N VAL A 708 18.85 -19.40 18.69
CA VAL A 708 18.36 -19.87 19.98
C VAL A 708 18.28 -21.40 19.94
N THR A 709 18.97 -22.06 20.87
CA THR A 709 18.99 -23.54 21.03
C THR A 709 19.00 -23.95 22.52
N LYS A 710 18.57 -23.03 23.38
CA LYS A 710 18.54 -23.03 24.86
C LYS A 710 18.11 -21.64 25.34
N ASP A 711 17.77 -21.50 26.62
CA ASP A 711 17.70 -20.20 27.30
C ASP A 711 18.93 -19.33 26.97
N THR A 712 18.66 -18.16 26.39
CA THR A 712 19.67 -17.33 25.72
C THR A 712 19.57 -15.88 26.19
N ALA A 713 20.67 -15.35 26.71
CA ALA A 713 20.79 -13.95 27.11
C ALA A 713 21.52 -13.15 26.03
N VAL A 714 20.87 -12.09 25.52
CA VAL A 714 21.39 -11.21 24.47
C VAL A 714 21.62 -9.80 25.02
N THR A 715 22.67 -9.13 24.54
CA THR A 715 22.98 -7.75 24.92
C THR A 715 23.11 -6.84 23.70
N LEU A 716 22.25 -5.83 23.61
CA LEU A 716 22.34 -4.74 22.65
C LEU A 716 23.08 -3.57 23.32
N ASP A 717 24.21 -3.15 22.76
CA ASP A 717 25.16 -2.25 23.43
C ASP A 717 25.58 -1.10 22.51
N ALA A 718 24.97 0.08 22.70
CA ALA A 718 25.17 1.22 21.82
C ALA A 718 26.61 1.79 21.87
N ARG A 719 27.42 1.46 22.88
CA ARG A 719 28.86 1.78 22.93
C ARG A 719 29.68 1.06 21.86
N LYS A 720 29.18 -0.07 21.32
CA LYS A 720 29.88 -0.90 20.32
C LYS A 720 29.61 -0.48 18.88
N THR A 721 28.84 0.60 18.67
CA THR A 721 28.48 1.11 17.34
C THR A 721 29.64 1.86 16.68
N THR A 722 29.93 1.55 15.41
CA THR A 722 30.94 2.23 14.58
C THR A 722 30.30 3.34 13.75
N LYS A 723 31.02 4.45 13.50
CA LYS A 723 30.49 5.55 12.70
C LYS A 723 30.39 5.14 11.21
N VAL A 724 29.29 5.49 10.56
CA VAL A 724 29.17 5.53 9.10
C VAL A 724 29.87 6.80 8.59
N ASP A 725 30.91 6.63 7.77
CA ASP A 725 31.82 7.68 7.35
C ASP A 725 31.77 7.87 5.82
N ILE A 726 30.99 8.86 5.37
CA ILE A 726 30.87 9.24 3.96
C ILE A 726 31.92 10.30 3.63
N ARG A 727 32.77 10.03 2.63
CA ARG A 727 33.87 10.89 2.19
C ARG A 727 33.63 11.40 0.78
N THR A 728 33.53 12.71 0.63
CA THR A 728 33.28 13.40 -0.64
C THR A 728 34.56 14.00 -1.23
N PRO A 729 34.73 14.05 -2.57
CA PRO A 729 35.87 14.71 -3.23
C PRO A 729 36.01 16.21 -2.99
N ARG A 730 34.97 16.87 -2.46
CA ARG A 730 34.93 18.29 -2.08
C ARG A 730 34.31 18.42 -0.68
N PRO A 731 34.63 19.47 0.10
CA PRO A 731 33.97 19.74 1.38
C PRO A 731 32.45 19.76 1.21
N ALA A 732 31.72 19.02 2.04
CA ALA A 732 30.27 18.94 1.97
C ALA A 732 29.65 18.84 3.37
N GLU A 733 28.45 19.37 3.52
CA GLU A 733 27.59 19.21 4.68
C GLU A 733 26.30 18.46 4.30
N GLN A 734 25.69 17.78 5.27
CA GLN A 734 24.39 17.15 5.08
C GLN A 734 23.29 18.22 5.05
N ARG A 735 22.57 18.28 3.93
CA ARG A 735 21.35 19.07 3.73
C ARG A 735 20.35 18.23 2.96
N GLY A 736 19.37 17.71 3.68
CA GLY A 736 18.49 16.66 3.23
C GLY A 736 18.64 15.42 4.10
N ILE A 737 18.12 14.31 3.60
CA ILE A 737 17.88 13.09 4.36
C ILE A 737 19.20 12.43 4.79
N LEU A 738 19.17 11.95 6.04
CA LEU A 738 19.88 10.75 6.46
C LEU A 738 18.80 9.68 6.73
N ASP A 739 18.80 8.61 5.95
CA ASP A 739 17.97 7.43 6.19
C ASP A 739 18.86 6.20 6.32
N TYR A 740 18.37 5.19 7.02
CA TYR A 740 18.99 3.85 6.99
C TYR A 740 17.92 2.78 7.04
N GLN A 741 18.29 1.60 6.55
CA GLN A 741 17.42 0.44 6.50
C GLN A 741 18.17 -0.87 6.68
N THR A 742 17.49 -1.84 7.29
CA THR A 742 17.93 -3.24 7.39
C THR A 742 16.94 -4.12 6.64
N TYR A 743 17.45 -4.88 5.68
CA TYR A 743 16.73 -5.97 5.01
C TYR A 743 17.18 -7.31 5.59
N ARG A 744 16.22 -8.19 5.87
CA ARG A 744 16.43 -9.56 6.33
C ARG A 744 15.46 -10.49 5.61
N GLN A 745 15.93 -11.69 5.28
CA GLN A 745 15.09 -12.79 4.82
C GLN A 745 15.52 -14.10 5.49
N ILE A 746 14.58 -14.88 6.02
CA ILE A 746 14.80 -16.19 6.68
C ILE A 746 13.64 -17.13 6.30
N ASP A 747 13.92 -18.37 5.91
CA ASP A 747 12.94 -19.40 5.50
C ASP A 747 11.81 -18.92 4.57
N GLY A 748 12.14 -18.00 3.65
CA GLY A 748 11.22 -17.40 2.67
C GLY A 748 10.69 -16.03 3.11
N HIS A 749 10.33 -15.88 4.38
CA HIS A 749 9.81 -14.64 4.97
C HIS A 749 10.81 -13.50 4.96
N SER A 750 10.31 -12.30 4.75
CA SER A 750 11.07 -11.08 4.48
C SER A 750 10.68 -9.94 5.41
N LEU A 751 11.68 -9.16 5.81
CA LEU A 751 11.54 -8.00 6.67
C LEU A 751 12.47 -6.89 6.19
N LEU A 752 11.89 -5.79 5.74
CA LEU A 752 12.59 -4.54 5.50
C LEU A 752 12.15 -3.51 6.53
N GLN A 753 13.10 -2.90 7.24
CA GLN A 753 12.84 -1.87 8.23
C GLN A 753 13.65 -0.61 7.90
N GLY A 754 12.97 0.50 7.66
CA GLY A 754 13.56 1.81 7.38
C GLY A 754 13.32 2.82 8.49
N THR A 755 14.33 3.62 8.81
CA THR A 755 14.20 4.79 9.71
C THR A 755 14.74 6.05 9.04
N MET A 756 13.90 7.08 8.95
CA MET A 756 14.25 8.40 8.41
C MET A 756 14.66 9.37 9.53
N TYR A 757 15.61 10.26 9.23
CA TYR A 757 15.94 11.42 10.05
C TYR A 757 16.10 12.72 9.25
N PHE A 758 15.65 13.81 9.89
CA PHE A 758 15.81 15.20 9.47
C PHE A 758 17.28 15.63 9.46
N ASP A 759 17.61 16.73 8.76
CA ASP A 759 18.96 17.28 8.66
C ASP A 759 19.53 17.87 9.99
N LEU A 760 18.82 17.68 11.10
CA LEU A 760 19.29 17.84 12.47
C LEU A 760 20.22 16.69 12.90
N ALA A 761 19.97 15.47 12.44
CA ALA A 761 20.87 14.34 12.65
C ALA A 761 22.11 14.51 11.75
N LYS A 762 23.32 14.49 12.35
CA LYS A 762 24.59 14.75 11.65
C LYS A 762 25.45 13.51 11.48
N ARG A 763 25.17 12.44 12.22
CA ARG A 763 26.03 11.27 12.37
C ARG A 763 25.18 10.02 12.60
N LEU A 764 25.48 8.95 11.87
CA LEU A 764 24.94 7.62 12.11
C LEU A 764 26.06 6.71 12.61
N TYR A 765 25.77 5.97 13.67
CA TYR A 765 26.59 4.88 14.18
C TYR A 765 25.78 3.59 14.14
N VAL A 766 26.42 2.50 13.74
CA VAL A 766 25.76 1.19 13.60
C VAL A 766 26.64 0.07 14.18
N SER A 767 26.04 -0.94 14.80
CA SER A 767 26.80 -2.07 15.36
C SER A 767 27.42 -2.94 14.26
N PRO A 768 28.74 -3.18 14.28
CA PRO A 768 29.34 -4.20 13.43
C PRO A 768 28.78 -5.59 13.75
N THR A 769 28.55 -6.40 12.72
CA THR A 769 27.98 -7.75 12.86
C THR A 769 28.98 -8.82 12.40
N ALA A 770 28.67 -10.09 12.66
CA ALA A 770 29.21 -11.18 11.86
C ALA A 770 28.51 -11.21 10.48
N ALA A 771 29.03 -12.02 9.57
CA ALA A 771 28.25 -12.47 8.42
C ALA A 771 27.13 -13.41 8.87
N VAL A 772 25.92 -13.17 8.38
CA VAL A 772 24.83 -14.15 8.52
C VAL A 772 25.22 -15.43 7.77
N THR A 773 24.84 -16.56 8.33
CA THR A 773 24.99 -17.91 7.75
C THR A 773 23.65 -18.51 7.34
N ASP A 774 22.56 -17.85 7.70
CA ASP A 774 21.18 -18.26 7.48
C ASP A 774 20.40 -17.16 6.74
N GLY A 775 19.75 -17.50 5.61
CA GLY A 775 19.00 -16.57 4.78
C GLY A 775 19.84 -15.43 4.16
N THR A 776 19.29 -14.22 4.08
CA THR A 776 20.01 -13.03 3.57
C THR A 776 19.87 -11.80 4.47
N PHE A 777 20.84 -10.88 4.39
CA PHE A 777 20.85 -9.60 5.08
C PHE A 777 21.48 -8.47 4.22
N GLU A 778 20.95 -7.26 4.29
CA GLU A 778 21.62 -6.03 3.84
C GLU A 778 21.35 -4.87 4.81
N PHE A 779 22.39 -4.15 5.22
CA PHE A 779 22.26 -2.81 5.80
C PHE A 779 22.54 -1.77 4.71
N ALA A 780 21.71 -0.74 4.63
CA ALA A 780 21.93 0.41 3.76
C ALA A 780 21.74 1.73 4.52
N SER A 781 22.47 2.77 4.13
CA SER A 781 22.24 4.14 4.60
C SER A 781 22.40 5.16 3.47
N ARG A 782 21.49 6.14 3.44
CA ARG A 782 21.48 7.18 2.43
C ARG A 782 21.87 8.54 3.01
N TRP A 783 22.58 9.32 2.20
CA TRP A 783 23.12 10.62 2.59
C TRP A 783 22.98 11.64 1.45
N GLN A 784 22.40 12.79 1.75
CA GLN A 784 22.27 13.92 0.81
C GLN A 784 23.21 15.06 1.23
N LEU A 785 24.30 15.25 0.48
CA LEU A 785 25.42 16.12 0.85
C LEU A 785 25.67 17.21 -0.21
N VAL A 786 25.85 18.47 0.21
CA VAL A 786 26.04 19.64 -0.67
C VAL A 786 27.16 20.56 -0.14
N ALA A 787 27.58 21.56 -0.92
CA ALA A 787 28.56 22.55 -0.45
C ALA A 787 28.05 23.31 0.80
N PRO A 788 28.89 23.56 1.83
CA PRO A 788 28.45 24.21 3.06
C PRO A 788 27.77 25.58 2.83
N LEU A 789 26.56 25.76 3.37
CA LEU A 789 25.82 27.03 3.24
C LEU A 789 26.44 28.14 4.11
N LEU A 790 26.98 27.78 5.28
CA LEU A 790 27.56 28.73 6.21
C LEU A 790 28.70 28.12 7.04
N GLU A 791 29.85 28.78 7.00
CA GLU A 791 31.00 28.54 7.88
C GLU A 791 31.30 29.84 8.65
N ALA A 792 31.88 29.72 9.84
CA ALA A 792 32.46 30.88 10.55
C ALA A 792 33.81 30.55 11.17
N LYS A 793 34.80 31.42 10.91
CA LYS A 793 36.14 31.32 11.50
C LYS A 793 36.44 32.53 12.38
N VAL A 794 36.83 32.27 13.63
CA VAL A 794 37.20 33.28 14.62
C VAL A 794 38.68 33.66 14.45
N SER A 795 39.01 34.95 14.48
CA SER A 795 40.38 35.42 14.25
C SER A 795 41.34 34.96 15.36
N GLY A 796 42.34 34.15 15.01
CA GLY A 796 43.38 33.69 15.94
C GLY A 796 42.85 32.73 17.01
N SER A 797 41.92 31.84 16.64
CA SER A 797 41.32 30.84 17.54
C SER A 797 40.67 29.72 16.74
N ASP A 798 40.77 28.49 17.26
CA ASP A 798 40.08 27.31 16.73
C ASP A 798 38.66 27.13 17.30
N LEU A 799 38.06 28.20 17.83
CA LEU A 799 36.70 28.22 18.34
C LEU A 799 35.70 27.98 17.20
N ALA A 800 35.17 26.76 17.13
CA ALA A 800 34.06 26.40 16.27
C ALA A 800 32.76 27.09 16.76
N LEU A 801 32.10 27.83 15.87
CA LEU A 801 30.82 28.50 16.16
C LEU A 801 29.60 27.76 15.61
N ASN A 802 29.81 26.76 14.74
CA ASN A 802 28.79 25.94 14.06
C ASN A 802 27.48 26.70 13.74
N PRO A 803 27.55 27.88 13.09
CA PRO A 803 26.41 28.77 13.03
C PRO A 803 25.42 28.37 11.94
N TYR A 804 24.13 28.53 12.23
CA TYR A 804 23.05 28.32 11.29
C TYR A 804 22.44 29.68 10.90
N TYR A 805 22.06 29.86 9.62
CA TYR A 805 21.25 31.02 9.23
C TYR A 805 19.83 30.88 9.78
N MET A 806 19.27 31.98 10.28
CA MET A 806 17.83 32.02 10.59
C MET A 806 17.00 31.89 9.30
N PRO A 807 15.79 31.30 9.34
CA PRO A 807 15.07 30.88 8.13
C PRO A 807 14.96 31.96 7.05
N ASN A 808 14.55 33.15 7.46
CA ASN A 808 14.35 34.31 6.60
C ASN A 808 15.55 35.28 6.56
N SER A 809 16.75 34.82 6.95
CA SER A 809 17.94 35.66 6.89
C SER A 809 18.30 36.02 5.44
N PRO A 810 18.72 37.26 5.15
CA PRO A 810 19.56 37.51 3.98
C PRO A 810 20.94 36.87 4.20
N LEU A 811 21.60 36.51 3.12
CA LEU A 811 22.89 35.83 3.16
C LEU A 811 24.05 36.83 3.35
N PHE A 812 25.16 36.38 3.92
CA PHE A 812 26.43 37.11 3.84
C PHE A 812 26.97 37.12 2.40
N ALA A 813 27.83 38.10 2.08
CA ALA A 813 28.36 38.25 0.73
C ALA A 813 29.20 37.02 0.29
N ALA A 814 29.07 36.61 -0.98
CA ALA A 814 29.65 35.37 -1.50
C ALA A 814 31.19 35.29 -1.44
N GLY A 815 31.91 36.42 -1.43
CA GLY A 815 33.36 36.46 -1.18
C GLY A 815 33.76 36.19 0.30
N GLY A 816 32.76 35.97 1.16
CA GLY A 816 32.85 35.99 2.60
C GLY A 816 32.62 37.37 3.20
N SER A 817 32.41 37.43 4.51
CA SER A 817 32.20 38.67 5.26
C SER A 817 32.96 38.62 6.58
N THR A 818 33.99 39.45 6.73
CA THR A 818 34.78 39.57 7.97
C THR A 818 34.29 40.76 8.78
N LEU A 819 33.76 40.51 9.98
CA LEU A 819 33.21 41.54 10.86
C LEU A 819 33.86 41.46 12.25
N THR A 820 34.22 42.61 12.84
CA THR A 820 34.56 42.67 14.27
C THR A 820 33.31 42.35 15.08
N ALA A 821 33.41 41.48 16.08
CA ALA A 821 32.30 41.13 16.95
C ALA A 821 32.23 42.05 18.17
N VAL A 822 31.01 42.30 18.69
CA VAL A 822 30.79 43.03 19.95
C VAL A 822 29.67 42.39 20.77
N ASP A 823 29.84 42.33 22.09
CA ASP A 823 28.73 42.02 23.00
C ASP A 823 27.71 43.17 22.95
N ALA A 824 26.52 42.84 22.46
CA ALA A 824 25.36 43.71 22.33
C ALA A 824 24.23 43.33 23.32
N GLY A 825 24.55 42.62 24.41
CA GLY A 825 23.62 42.37 25.53
C GLY A 825 22.76 41.12 25.37
N THR A 826 21.48 41.24 25.74
CA THR A 826 20.47 40.17 25.66
C THR A 826 19.31 40.59 24.77
N PHE A 827 18.52 39.63 24.31
CA PHE A 827 17.39 39.85 23.40
C PHE A 827 16.39 40.89 23.94
N ALA A 828 16.07 40.82 25.23
CA ALA A 828 15.18 41.75 25.91
C ALA A 828 15.81 43.16 26.13
N LYS A 829 17.14 43.28 26.12
CA LYS A 829 17.88 44.54 26.38
C LYS A 829 19.12 44.66 25.48
N PRO A 830 18.94 44.91 24.16
CA PRO A 830 20.04 44.98 23.22
C PRO A 830 20.76 46.35 23.22
N ASP A 831 22.09 46.35 23.32
CA ASP A 831 22.96 47.52 23.15
C ASP A 831 23.65 47.50 21.78
N PHE A 832 23.09 48.24 20.81
CA PHE A 832 23.72 48.42 19.50
C PHE A 832 24.62 49.67 19.40
N SER A 833 24.82 50.44 20.48
CA SER A 833 25.56 51.72 20.44
C SER A 833 26.99 51.58 19.89
N ARG A 834 27.64 50.46 20.20
CA ARG A 834 29.03 50.13 19.79
C ARG A 834 29.10 49.23 18.54
N ALA A 835 27.96 48.88 17.94
CA ALA A 835 27.81 47.83 16.93
C ALA A 835 27.69 48.33 15.47
N ARG A 836 27.70 49.65 15.23
CA ARG A 836 27.73 50.23 13.87
C ARG A 836 28.91 49.68 13.06
N GLY A 837 28.63 49.10 11.89
CA GLY A 837 29.62 48.49 11.00
C GLY A 837 30.10 47.08 11.39
N LYS A 838 29.53 46.48 12.45
CA LYS A 838 30.07 45.27 13.11
C LYS A 838 29.09 44.10 13.15
N LEU A 839 29.55 42.97 13.67
CA LEU A 839 28.74 41.83 14.09
C LEU A 839 28.27 42.06 15.54
N ALA A 840 26.96 42.15 15.76
CA ALA A 840 26.38 42.21 17.10
C ALA A 840 26.17 40.78 17.64
N ILE A 841 26.66 40.51 18.85
CA ILE A 841 26.42 39.26 19.58
C ILE A 841 25.30 39.50 20.60
N VAL A 842 24.18 38.79 20.49
CA VAL A 842 23.01 38.95 21.37
C VAL A 842 22.61 37.60 21.98
N ARG A 843 22.39 37.57 23.30
CA ARG A 843 21.90 36.37 24.00
C ARG A 843 20.39 36.21 23.84
N ASN A 844 19.92 35.12 23.25
CA ASN A 844 18.50 34.79 23.20
C ASN A 844 18.16 33.84 24.36
N GLU A 845 17.57 34.41 25.40
CA GLU A 845 17.29 33.75 26.68
C GLU A 845 15.82 33.29 26.80
N GLU A 846 14.91 33.81 25.95
CA GLU A 846 13.45 33.65 26.09
C GLU A 846 12.70 33.29 24.78
N GLY A 847 13.32 33.35 23.60
CA GLY A 847 12.77 32.78 22.35
C GLY A 847 11.61 33.55 21.69
N THR A 848 11.73 34.86 21.48
CA THR A 848 10.65 35.75 20.96
C THR A 848 11.05 36.60 19.72
N ASP A 849 10.20 37.56 19.28
CA ASP A 849 10.18 38.12 17.90
C ASP A 849 11.49 38.75 17.35
N GLU A 850 12.15 37.98 16.50
CA GLU A 850 13.41 38.29 15.84
C GLU A 850 13.31 39.42 14.79
N ARG A 851 12.11 39.69 14.26
CA ARG A 851 11.89 40.71 13.22
C ARG A 851 11.99 42.13 13.77
N GLU A 852 11.65 42.38 15.04
CA GLU A 852 11.91 43.70 15.65
C GLU A 852 13.39 43.89 16.01
N LEU A 853 14.05 42.86 16.53
CA LEU A 853 15.48 42.92 16.88
C LEU A 853 16.35 43.23 15.66
N THR A 854 16.10 42.55 14.53
CA THR A 854 16.85 42.77 13.28
C THR A 854 16.61 44.16 12.68
N ARG A 855 15.39 44.71 12.77
CA ARG A 855 15.10 46.11 12.39
C ARG A 855 15.84 47.12 13.27
N LYS A 856 15.88 46.92 14.59
CA LYS A 856 16.65 47.76 15.53
C LYS A 856 18.15 47.70 15.23
N ALA A 857 18.69 46.53 14.94
CA ALA A 857 20.09 46.34 14.54
C ALA A 857 20.40 47.09 13.23
N ALA A 858 19.54 46.97 12.21
CA ALA A 858 19.69 47.67 10.93
C ALA A 858 19.71 49.20 11.10
N ALA A 859 18.78 49.75 11.91
CA ALA A 859 18.72 51.19 12.20
C ALA A 859 19.97 51.72 12.93
N ALA A 860 20.59 50.90 13.79
CA ALA A 860 21.88 51.22 14.42
C ALA A 860 23.09 51.10 13.46
N GLY A 861 22.90 50.56 12.26
CA GLY A 861 23.94 50.34 11.25
C GLY A 861 24.78 49.08 11.49
N VAL A 862 24.22 48.08 12.17
CA VAL A 862 24.84 46.75 12.34
C VAL A 862 25.00 46.05 10.97
N ARG A 863 26.06 45.25 10.79
CA ARG A 863 26.34 44.54 9.52
C ARG A 863 26.07 43.03 9.56
N GLY A 864 25.88 42.47 10.75
CA GLY A 864 25.35 41.13 10.95
C GLY A 864 24.95 40.94 12.41
N LEU A 865 24.06 39.99 12.67
CA LEU A 865 23.58 39.64 14.01
C LEU A 865 23.88 38.15 14.25
N LEU A 866 24.52 37.83 15.37
CA LEU A 866 24.73 36.46 15.83
C LEU A 866 24.04 36.28 17.18
N MET A 867 23.08 35.36 17.22
CA MET A 867 22.27 35.06 18.39
C MET A 867 22.83 33.81 19.09
N THR A 868 23.10 33.88 20.39
CA THR A 868 23.43 32.69 21.19
C THR A 868 22.14 32.05 21.66
N HIS A 869 21.93 30.78 21.35
CA HIS A 869 20.71 30.04 21.71
C HIS A 869 20.69 29.67 23.21
N PHE A 870 19.50 29.36 23.75
CA PHE A 870 19.33 28.98 25.16
C PHE A 870 19.81 27.56 25.47
N SER A 871 19.95 26.73 24.44
CA SER A 871 20.58 25.39 24.44
C SER A 871 21.67 25.31 23.36
N ASP A 872 22.47 24.24 23.37
CA ASP A 872 23.55 24.05 22.41
C ASP A 872 23.08 23.62 21.02
N ILE A 873 21.88 23.01 20.93
CA ILE A 873 21.24 22.67 19.65
C ILE A 873 20.71 23.95 18.99
N ALA A 874 21.57 24.59 18.19
CA ALA A 874 21.28 25.85 17.51
C ALA A 874 20.75 25.70 16.06
N TRP A 875 20.58 24.47 15.57
CA TRP A 875 20.15 24.16 14.19
C TRP A 875 18.92 24.97 13.75
N THR A 876 18.97 25.51 12.52
CA THR A 876 17.85 26.11 11.80
C THR A 876 18.00 25.85 10.30
N ARG A 877 16.88 25.64 9.60
CA ARG A 877 16.85 25.53 8.14
C ARG A 877 16.64 26.90 7.51
N TRP A 878 17.51 27.29 6.58
CA TRP A 878 17.38 28.51 5.76
C TRP A 878 16.46 28.25 4.57
N SER A 879 15.60 29.23 4.26
CA SER A 879 14.67 29.18 3.13
C SER A 879 14.98 30.32 2.14
N PRO A 880 14.82 30.12 0.81
CA PRO A 880 15.05 31.15 -0.21
C PRO A 880 13.85 32.10 -0.42
N ASP A 881 12.66 31.72 0.06
CA ASP A 881 11.37 32.36 -0.15
C ASP A 881 10.91 33.24 1.04
N GLY A 882 9.93 34.12 0.82
CA GLY A 882 9.41 34.98 1.88
C GLY A 882 10.30 36.18 2.28
N GLU A 883 9.69 37.09 3.05
CA GLU A 883 10.25 38.40 3.40
C GLU A 883 11.51 38.29 4.29
N ARG A 884 12.62 38.85 3.80
CA ARG A 884 13.94 38.82 4.44
C ARG A 884 14.01 39.71 5.69
N THR A 885 14.76 39.26 6.70
CA THR A 885 15.13 40.12 7.84
C THR A 885 16.11 41.23 7.43
N ALA A 886 16.16 42.33 8.19
CA ALA A 886 16.86 43.55 7.77
C ALA A 886 18.41 43.49 7.79
N VAL A 887 18.99 42.46 8.40
CA VAL A 887 20.45 42.19 8.43
C VAL A 887 20.72 40.69 8.42
N PRO A 888 21.87 40.21 7.88
CA PRO A 888 22.25 38.81 7.98
C PRO A 888 22.27 38.35 9.43
N THR A 889 21.48 37.33 9.74
CA THR A 889 21.18 36.87 11.09
C THR A 889 21.42 35.38 11.22
N VAL A 890 22.30 35.01 12.15
CA VAL A 890 22.76 33.63 12.38
C VAL A 890 22.66 33.24 13.86
N ARG A 891 22.63 31.95 14.15
CA ARG A 891 22.48 31.40 15.50
C ARG A 891 23.58 30.39 15.82
N THR A 892 24.08 30.41 17.05
CA THR A 892 25.10 29.49 17.58
C THR A 892 24.64 28.86 18.89
N GLY A 893 25.22 27.72 19.26
CA GLY A 893 24.95 27.03 20.53
C GLY A 893 25.36 27.86 21.74
N LYS A 894 24.72 27.61 22.87
CA LYS A 894 24.93 28.33 24.15
C LYS A 894 26.41 28.40 24.56
N ALA A 895 27.11 27.26 24.56
CA ALA A 895 28.51 27.15 24.96
C ALA A 895 29.46 27.84 23.98
N ALA A 896 29.27 27.65 22.67
CA ALA A 896 30.06 28.34 21.64
C ALA A 896 29.86 29.87 21.68
N GLY A 897 28.62 30.32 21.90
CA GLY A 897 28.29 31.73 22.12
C GLY A 897 28.92 32.31 23.38
N ALA A 898 28.88 31.58 24.50
CA ALA A 898 29.53 31.98 25.75
C ALA A 898 31.06 32.08 25.59
N ALA A 899 31.69 31.10 24.92
CA ALA A 899 33.12 31.10 24.63
C ALA A 899 33.53 32.29 23.73
N LEU A 900 32.69 32.68 22.76
CA LEU A 900 32.91 33.88 21.94
C LEU A 900 32.82 35.17 22.77
N LEU A 901 31.84 35.27 23.67
CA LEU A 901 31.70 36.40 24.59
C LEU A 901 32.87 36.51 25.57
N ASP A 902 33.36 35.39 26.10
CA ASP A 902 34.56 35.37 26.97
C ASP A 902 35.86 35.66 26.20
N ARG A 903 35.93 35.28 24.92
CA ARG A 903 37.02 35.73 24.04
C ARG A 903 36.99 37.24 23.84
N LEU A 904 35.81 37.83 23.62
CA LEU A 904 35.68 39.28 23.41
C LEU A 904 36.13 40.13 24.60
N LYS A 905 35.96 39.64 25.84
CA LYS A 905 36.50 40.27 27.06
C LYS A 905 38.04 40.37 27.06
N LYS A 906 38.71 39.39 26.45
CA LYS A 906 40.19 39.27 26.40
C LYS A 906 40.79 39.88 25.12
N HIS A 907 40.04 39.83 24.02
CA HIS A 907 40.47 40.24 22.68
C HIS A 907 39.34 41.05 22.00
N PRO A 908 39.15 42.34 22.36
CA PRO A 908 38.02 43.16 21.86
C PRO A 908 38.12 43.51 20.37
N THR A 909 39.23 43.19 19.71
CA THR A 909 39.42 43.28 18.25
C THR A 909 39.06 41.99 17.49
N THR A 910 38.56 40.95 18.17
CA THR A 910 38.18 39.66 17.56
C THR A 910 37.23 39.88 16.37
N THR A 911 37.62 39.34 15.22
CA THR A 911 36.74 39.27 14.04
C THR A 911 36.23 37.85 13.84
N VAL A 912 35.05 37.75 13.24
CA VAL A 912 34.48 36.52 12.71
C VAL A 912 34.39 36.68 11.20
N ARG A 913 34.97 35.75 10.44
CA ARG A 913 34.79 35.66 9.00
C ARG A 913 33.76 34.59 8.69
N PHE A 914 32.66 34.99 8.07
CA PHE A 914 31.67 34.09 7.49
C PHE A 914 32.03 33.75 6.04
N THR A 915 31.83 32.50 5.64
CA THR A 915 31.88 32.00 4.24
C THR A 915 30.73 31.03 4.00
N GLY A 916 30.45 30.67 2.75
CA GLY A 916 29.40 29.71 2.41
C GLY A 916 28.97 29.73 0.94
N THR A 917 28.28 28.70 0.51
CA THR A 917 27.92 28.44 -0.90
C THR A 917 26.41 28.23 -1.05
N ALA A 918 25.64 29.32 -1.18
CA ALA A 918 24.18 29.24 -1.21
C ALA A 918 23.61 28.54 -2.45
N LYS A 919 24.14 28.82 -3.65
CA LYS A 919 23.83 28.05 -4.86
C LYS A 919 24.88 26.93 -5.00
N SER A 920 24.66 25.78 -4.34
CA SER A 920 25.63 24.67 -4.33
C SER A 920 25.87 24.12 -5.75
N PRO A 921 27.10 24.17 -6.30
CA PRO A 921 27.41 23.65 -7.62
C PRO A 921 27.46 22.11 -7.68
N TYR A 922 27.19 21.43 -6.56
CA TYR A 922 27.13 19.97 -6.53
C TYR A 922 26.15 19.41 -5.49
N LEU A 923 25.76 18.16 -5.75
CA LEU A 923 25.06 17.26 -4.85
C LEU A 923 25.81 15.91 -4.86
N TYR A 924 25.91 15.27 -3.71
CA TYR A 924 26.20 13.85 -3.59
C TYR A 924 24.95 13.19 -2.99
N ASP A 925 24.26 12.36 -3.77
CA ASP A 925 23.06 11.61 -3.37
C ASP A 925 23.46 10.13 -3.24
N VAL A 926 23.97 9.81 -2.04
CA VAL A 926 24.76 8.60 -1.79
C VAL A 926 23.87 7.52 -1.19
N MET A 927 23.90 6.31 -1.74
CA MET A 927 23.34 5.10 -1.14
C MET A 927 24.48 4.16 -0.79
N GLN A 928 24.87 4.14 0.49
CA GLN A 928 25.87 3.22 1.04
C GLN A 928 25.19 1.89 1.38
N THR A 929 25.80 0.76 1.02
CA THR A 929 25.27 -0.59 1.26
C THR A 929 26.31 -1.51 1.91
N SER A 930 25.87 -2.51 2.66
CA SER A 930 26.67 -3.53 3.34
C SER A 930 25.89 -4.85 3.36
N SER A 931 26.25 -5.77 2.47
CA SER A 931 25.55 -7.04 2.29
C SER A 931 26.14 -8.14 3.19
N GLN A 932 25.26 -8.99 3.72
CA GLN A 932 25.46 -10.11 4.65
C GLN A 932 26.12 -9.77 6.01
N GLN A 933 26.82 -8.65 6.14
CA GLN A 933 27.39 -8.16 7.40
C GLN A 933 27.52 -6.63 7.43
N ILE A 934 27.55 -6.05 8.63
CA ILE A 934 27.99 -4.68 8.87
C ILE A 934 29.48 -4.70 9.29
N PRO A 935 30.41 -4.12 8.50
CA PRO A 935 31.83 -4.18 8.79
C PRO A 935 32.23 -3.32 10.01
N ARG A 936 33.37 -3.66 10.64
CA ARG A 936 33.93 -2.92 11.80
C ARG A 936 34.16 -1.42 11.55
N GLN A 937 34.30 -1.02 10.29
CA GLN A 937 34.35 0.37 9.83
C GLN A 937 33.48 0.48 8.58
N VAL A 938 32.45 1.33 8.62
CA VAL A 938 31.57 1.58 7.48
C VAL A 938 32.03 2.86 6.79
N VAL A 939 32.92 2.75 5.81
CA VAL A 939 33.51 3.90 5.08
C VAL A 939 33.09 3.85 3.62
N TYR A 940 32.43 4.91 3.13
CA TYR A 940 32.06 5.07 1.73
C TYR A 940 32.76 6.30 1.16
N THR A 941 33.63 6.11 0.17
CA THR A 941 34.26 7.24 -0.55
C THR A 941 33.55 7.44 -1.88
N VAL A 942 32.94 8.60 -2.10
CA VAL A 942 32.17 8.89 -3.30
C VAL A 942 33.12 9.09 -4.49
N SER A 943 32.87 8.37 -5.58
CA SER A 943 33.68 8.42 -6.79
C SER A 943 32.89 7.99 -8.02
N GLU A 944 33.42 8.24 -9.20
CA GLU A 944 32.86 7.77 -10.47
C GLU A 944 32.83 6.22 -10.54
N ARG A 945 33.61 5.52 -9.71
CA ARG A 945 33.60 4.05 -9.63
C ARG A 945 32.41 3.47 -8.86
N ASN A 946 31.61 4.29 -8.16
CA ASN A 946 30.42 3.85 -7.44
C ASN A 946 29.20 4.76 -7.66
N SER A 947 29.32 5.76 -8.54
CA SER A 947 28.30 6.76 -8.83
C SER A 947 28.26 7.07 -10.33
N ALA A 948 27.10 7.46 -10.84
CA ALA A 948 27.00 8.23 -12.08
C ALA A 948 27.22 9.72 -11.81
N VAL A 949 27.59 10.47 -12.84
CA VAL A 949 27.85 11.92 -12.79
C VAL A 949 26.88 12.63 -13.73
N LEU A 950 25.83 13.22 -13.15
CA LEU A 950 24.82 13.98 -13.87
C LEU A 950 25.24 15.46 -13.91
N ARG A 951 25.08 16.09 -15.06
CA ARG A 951 25.15 17.54 -15.24
C ARG A 951 23.72 18.06 -15.40
N THR A 952 23.05 18.25 -14.26
CA THR A 952 21.64 18.62 -14.23
C THR A 952 21.48 20.14 -14.32
N THR A 953 20.71 20.59 -15.31
CA THR A 953 20.33 21.99 -15.54
C THR A 953 18.91 22.21 -15.03
N TYR A 954 18.73 23.16 -14.12
CA TYR A 954 17.41 23.58 -13.63
C TYR A 954 17.05 24.87 -14.35
N ALA A 955 16.19 24.78 -15.36
CA ALA A 955 15.94 25.89 -16.26
C ALA A 955 15.17 27.02 -15.55
N ASP A 956 15.61 28.26 -15.79
CA ASP A 956 14.83 29.46 -15.46
C ASP A 956 13.66 29.60 -16.44
N ASN A 957 12.49 29.87 -15.86
CA ASN A 957 11.21 29.95 -16.55
C ASN A 957 10.54 31.33 -16.46
N GLY A 958 11.19 32.33 -15.86
CA GLY A 958 10.71 33.71 -15.72
C GLY A 958 10.21 34.09 -14.32
N GLY A 959 9.69 33.12 -13.57
CA GLY A 959 9.18 33.26 -12.20
C GLY A 959 10.26 33.13 -11.12
N ALA A 960 10.05 32.21 -10.17
CA ALA A 960 10.89 32.07 -9.00
C ALA A 960 12.37 31.76 -9.34
N PRO A 961 13.34 32.43 -8.68
CA PRO A 961 14.78 32.17 -8.86
C PRO A 961 15.26 30.85 -8.21
N TRP A 962 14.32 30.03 -7.73
CA TRP A 962 14.49 28.74 -7.07
C TRP A 962 13.33 27.81 -7.38
N ALA A 963 13.66 26.55 -7.62
CA ALA A 963 12.77 25.41 -7.81
C ALA A 963 12.88 24.46 -6.61
N SER A 964 11.98 23.48 -6.54
CA SER A 964 12.02 22.40 -5.55
C SER A 964 12.28 21.06 -6.25
N GLU A 965 13.21 20.23 -5.75
CA GLU A 965 13.54 18.91 -6.34
C GLU A 965 13.69 17.80 -5.29
N GLN A 966 13.29 16.58 -5.66
CA GLN A 966 13.20 15.41 -4.78
C GLN A 966 13.48 14.14 -5.58
N ARG A 967 14.40 13.28 -5.12
CA ARG A 967 14.78 12.06 -5.86
C ARG A 967 14.57 10.79 -5.03
N PHE A 968 13.45 10.12 -5.26
CA PHE A 968 13.10 8.80 -4.72
C PHE A 968 14.16 7.75 -5.03
N ALA A 969 14.29 6.78 -4.13
CA ALA A 969 15.27 5.70 -4.18
C ALA A 969 14.62 4.40 -3.67
N ARG A 970 14.78 3.30 -4.41
CA ARG A 970 14.36 1.93 -4.02
C ARG A 970 15.53 0.96 -4.17
N ARG A 971 15.71 0.06 -3.20
CA ARG A 971 16.60 -1.11 -3.32
C ARG A 971 15.89 -2.23 -4.11
N PRO A 972 16.60 -3.23 -4.67
CA PRO A 972 15.97 -4.25 -5.53
C PRO A 972 14.88 -5.09 -4.85
N TYR A 973 14.95 -5.26 -3.52
CA TYR A 973 14.02 -6.01 -2.67
C TYR A 973 12.88 -5.16 -2.09
N GLN A 974 12.73 -3.91 -2.51
CA GLN A 974 11.84 -2.92 -1.89
C GLN A 974 10.67 -2.58 -2.82
N ASP A 975 9.44 -2.76 -2.34
CA ASP A 975 8.22 -2.41 -3.08
C ASP A 975 7.84 -0.94 -2.91
N THR A 976 8.04 -0.39 -1.70
CA THR A 976 7.70 1.00 -1.37
C THR A 976 8.92 1.90 -1.21
N ALA A 977 8.98 3.00 -1.98
CA ALA A 977 9.84 4.13 -1.65
C ALA A 977 9.19 4.99 -0.56
N TRP A 978 9.62 4.90 0.68
CA TRP A 978 9.12 5.78 1.74
C TRP A 978 9.84 7.12 1.82
N LEU A 979 9.06 8.11 2.28
CA LEU A 979 9.42 9.33 2.99
C LEU A 979 10.67 10.04 2.49
N GLN A 980 10.50 11.07 1.66
CA GLN A 980 11.63 11.84 1.14
C GLN A 980 11.41 13.34 1.15
N TYR A 981 12.42 14.10 1.58
CA TYR A 981 12.36 15.56 1.64
C TYR A 981 12.61 16.22 0.30
N THR A 982 11.94 17.36 0.15
CA THR A 982 12.12 18.29 -0.96
C THR A 982 13.37 19.15 -0.70
N ARG A 983 14.15 19.43 -1.75
CA ARG A 983 15.36 20.26 -1.68
C ARG A 983 15.21 21.48 -2.57
N TYR A 984 15.51 22.67 -2.04
CA TYR A 984 15.57 23.87 -2.88
C TYR A 984 16.79 23.83 -3.80
N VAL A 985 16.57 24.14 -5.07
CA VAL A 985 17.61 24.21 -6.10
C VAL A 985 17.44 25.49 -6.90
N PRO A 986 18.50 26.26 -7.17
CA PRO A 986 18.36 27.51 -7.91
C PRO A 986 17.96 27.26 -9.37
N THR A 987 17.08 28.08 -9.92
CA THR A 987 16.84 28.13 -11.36
C THR A 987 17.94 28.93 -12.08
N GLY A 988 18.03 28.78 -13.40
CA GLY A 988 19.09 29.40 -14.22
C GLY A 988 20.48 28.81 -13.93
N PHE A 989 20.53 27.54 -13.50
CA PHE A 989 21.72 26.96 -12.87
C PHE A 989 22.03 25.54 -13.35
N VAL A 990 23.30 25.16 -13.25
CA VAL A 990 23.80 23.83 -13.59
C VAL A 990 24.53 23.24 -12.38
N ARG A 991 24.08 22.06 -11.92
CA ARG A 991 24.62 21.35 -10.75
C ARG A 991 25.28 20.04 -11.21
N THR A 992 26.44 19.71 -10.65
CA THR A 992 27.07 18.39 -10.87
C THR A 992 26.65 17.44 -9.77
N GLU A 993 25.88 16.41 -10.10
CA GLU A 993 25.29 15.49 -9.15
C GLU A 993 25.92 14.11 -9.25
N TYR A 994 26.38 13.58 -8.12
CA TYR A 994 26.90 12.22 -8.01
C TYR A 994 25.82 11.35 -7.38
N VAL A 995 25.32 10.36 -8.11
CA VAL A 995 24.19 9.51 -7.68
C VAL A 995 24.65 8.05 -7.65
N SER A 996 24.48 7.36 -6.52
CA SER A 996 25.06 6.02 -6.34
C SER A 996 24.49 4.98 -7.32
N ALA A 997 25.40 4.24 -7.95
CA ALA A 997 25.14 3.30 -9.03
C ALA A 997 25.32 1.84 -8.59
N ASN A 998 24.71 1.48 -7.45
CA ASN A 998 24.83 0.17 -6.78
C ASN A 998 23.55 -0.70 -6.89
N GLY A 999 22.90 -0.67 -8.05
CA GLY A 999 21.61 -1.37 -8.27
C GLY A 999 20.41 -0.69 -7.60
N THR A 1000 20.59 0.51 -7.07
CA THR A 1000 19.49 1.33 -6.53
C THR A 1000 18.73 1.99 -7.68
N THR A 1001 17.41 1.83 -7.70
CA THR A 1001 16.50 2.47 -8.66
C THR A 1001 16.15 3.86 -8.16
N TRP A 1002 16.23 4.88 -9.02
CA TRP A 1002 15.98 6.27 -8.67
C TRP A 1002 14.85 6.88 -9.49
N LEU A 1003 14.01 7.70 -8.88
CA LEU A 1003 12.90 8.43 -9.53
C LEU A 1003 12.99 9.91 -9.13
N HIS A 1004 13.23 10.80 -10.08
CA HIS A 1004 13.43 12.24 -9.81
C HIS A 1004 12.16 13.04 -10.13
N ARG A 1005 11.77 13.94 -9.22
CA ARG A 1005 10.71 14.95 -9.37
C ARG A 1005 11.30 16.35 -9.21
N VAL A 1006 10.82 17.30 -10.01
CA VAL A 1006 11.20 18.73 -9.98
C VAL A 1006 9.95 19.60 -10.18
N HIS A 1007 9.62 20.38 -9.16
CA HIS A 1007 8.61 21.44 -9.21
C HIS A 1007 9.27 22.78 -9.55
N HIS A 1008 8.60 23.60 -10.37
CA HIS A 1008 9.21 24.79 -10.99
C HIS A 1008 9.52 25.92 -10.00
N THR A 1009 8.71 26.06 -8.95
CA THR A 1009 8.85 27.04 -7.87
C THR A 1009 9.00 26.34 -6.51
N THR A 1010 9.30 27.10 -5.46
CA THR A 1010 9.56 26.60 -4.11
C THR A 1010 8.31 26.11 -3.38
N THR A 1011 8.44 25.07 -2.57
CA THR A 1011 7.38 24.53 -1.70
C THR A 1011 7.43 25.12 -0.29
N PHE A 1012 6.25 25.38 0.29
CA PHE A 1012 6.10 25.98 1.64
C PHE A 1012 6.62 25.09 2.78
N ASP A 1013 6.37 23.79 2.70
CA ASP A 1013 6.97 22.79 3.58
C ASP A 1013 7.90 21.88 2.75
N VAL A 1014 9.13 21.68 3.22
CA VAL A 1014 10.14 20.82 2.57
C VAL A 1014 10.31 19.47 3.25
N ASP A 1015 9.78 19.34 4.47
CA ASP A 1015 9.66 18.04 5.14
C ASP A 1015 8.54 17.20 4.49
N MET A 1016 7.65 17.86 3.75
CA MET A 1016 6.65 17.24 2.86
C MET A 1016 7.24 16.90 1.47
N PRO A 1017 6.76 15.82 0.82
CA PRO A 1017 7.23 15.38 -0.49
C PRO A 1017 6.58 16.14 -1.66
N LEU A 1018 7.21 16.09 -2.85
CA LEU A 1018 6.64 16.67 -4.07
C LEU A 1018 5.48 15.82 -4.60
N ALA A 1019 4.26 16.20 -4.19
CA ALA A 1019 3.02 15.74 -4.81
C ALA A 1019 2.88 16.18 -6.29
N VAL A 1020 3.45 17.34 -6.63
CA VAL A 1020 3.33 18.02 -7.93
C VAL A 1020 4.69 18.27 -8.58
N GLY A 1021 4.71 18.44 -9.91
CA GLY A 1021 5.92 18.76 -10.69
C GLY A 1021 6.18 17.81 -11.86
N MET A 1022 7.29 18.06 -12.56
CA MET A 1022 7.77 17.22 -13.65
C MET A 1022 8.63 16.08 -13.10
N HIS A 1023 8.53 14.89 -13.69
CA HIS A 1023 9.25 13.72 -13.24
C HIS A 1023 9.72 12.85 -14.40
N ASP A 1024 10.72 12.01 -14.14
CA ASP A 1024 11.23 11.00 -15.08
C ASP A 1024 10.69 9.60 -14.71
N ALA A 1025 10.91 8.61 -15.57
CA ALA A 1025 10.69 7.20 -15.22
C ALA A 1025 11.70 6.71 -14.16
N PRO A 1026 11.35 5.72 -13.31
CA PRO A 1026 12.30 5.08 -12.40
C PRO A 1026 13.46 4.42 -13.16
N ARG A 1027 14.70 4.80 -12.85
CA ARG A 1027 15.90 4.34 -13.57
C ARG A 1027 17.08 3.99 -12.66
N THR A 1028 17.89 3.03 -13.07
CA THR A 1028 19.09 2.57 -12.34
C THR A 1028 20.35 2.94 -13.11
N TYR A 1029 21.22 3.74 -12.49
CA TYR A 1029 22.46 4.23 -13.10
C TYR A 1029 23.58 3.18 -13.11
N ARG A 1030 24.56 3.39 -13.99
CA ARG A 1030 25.80 2.61 -14.09
C ARG A 1030 26.99 3.39 -13.49
N PRO A 1031 27.96 2.71 -12.84
CA PRO A 1031 29.19 3.38 -12.41
C PRO A 1031 29.95 3.98 -13.58
N GLY A 1032 30.39 5.24 -13.46
CA GLY A 1032 31.12 5.96 -14.51
C GLY A 1032 30.24 6.45 -15.67
N GLU A 1033 28.92 6.39 -15.52
CA GLU A 1033 27.97 6.96 -16.47
C GLU A 1033 27.92 8.49 -16.35
N HIS A 1034 28.04 9.19 -17.48
CA HIS A 1034 27.94 10.64 -17.56
C HIS A 1034 26.71 11.03 -18.36
N LEU A 1035 25.85 11.89 -17.80
CA LEU A 1035 24.58 12.30 -18.40
C LEU A 1035 24.42 13.82 -18.30
N ASP A 1036 24.01 14.47 -19.40
CA ASP A 1036 23.46 15.83 -19.36
C ASP A 1036 21.94 15.72 -19.16
N GLU A 1037 21.41 16.46 -18.18
CA GLU A 1037 19.99 16.45 -17.80
C GLU A 1037 19.47 17.89 -17.74
N ARG A 1038 18.21 18.12 -18.09
CA ARG A 1038 17.60 19.45 -18.07
C ARG A 1038 16.14 19.35 -17.67
N TRP A 1039 15.77 20.02 -16.59
CA TRP A 1039 14.39 20.09 -16.11
C TRP A 1039 13.72 21.40 -16.54
N GLN A 1040 12.46 21.30 -17.00
CA GLN A 1040 11.70 22.38 -17.63
C GLN A 1040 12.42 23.00 -18.83
N GLY A 1041 13.15 22.15 -19.59
CA GLY A 1041 13.89 22.55 -20.78
C GLY A 1041 13.02 22.90 -21.98
N ALA A 1042 13.24 24.08 -22.56
CA ALA A 1042 12.61 24.46 -23.82
C ALA A 1042 12.98 23.45 -24.95
N VAL A 1043 12.03 22.87 -25.68
CA VAL A 1043 10.60 23.22 -25.77
C VAL A 1043 9.72 22.32 -24.89
N VAL A 1044 8.94 22.92 -23.98
CA VAL A 1044 7.90 22.22 -23.23
C VAL A 1044 6.60 22.17 -24.05
N ARG A 1045 5.97 20.99 -24.15
CA ARG A 1045 4.74 20.75 -24.95
C ARG A 1045 4.03 19.45 -24.54
N PRO A 1046 2.79 19.18 -24.98
CA PRO A 1046 2.21 17.86 -24.83
C PRO A 1046 2.88 16.81 -25.73
N SER A 1047 3.25 15.65 -25.18
CA SER A 1047 3.71 14.49 -25.96
C SER A 1047 3.69 13.22 -25.13
N ILE A 1048 3.55 12.05 -25.77
CA ILE A 1048 3.79 10.76 -25.11
C ILE A 1048 5.30 10.64 -24.82
N PRO A 1049 5.75 10.52 -23.55
CA PRO A 1049 7.17 10.42 -23.22
C PRO A 1049 7.77 9.11 -23.73
N ARG A 1050 9.11 9.07 -23.86
CA ARG A 1050 9.84 7.85 -24.24
C ARG A 1050 9.95 6.90 -23.07
N GLY A 1051 9.90 5.60 -23.33
CA GLY A 1051 10.00 4.55 -22.31
C GLY A 1051 8.80 4.46 -21.35
N THR A 1052 7.65 5.06 -21.67
CA THR A 1052 6.46 4.96 -20.83
C THR A 1052 5.92 3.52 -20.76
N THR A 1053 5.58 3.09 -19.54
CA THR A 1053 4.85 1.84 -19.27
C THR A 1053 3.33 1.99 -19.50
N THR A 1054 2.83 3.21 -19.72
CA THR A 1054 1.42 3.54 -19.96
C THR A 1054 1.19 4.07 -21.39
N PRO A 1055 1.17 3.20 -22.41
CA PRO A 1055 0.92 3.58 -23.80
C PRO A 1055 -0.54 4.00 -24.04
N SER A 1056 -0.76 4.90 -25.01
CA SER A 1056 -2.09 5.17 -25.56
C SER A 1056 -2.51 4.05 -26.53
N VAL A 1057 -3.71 3.47 -26.34
CA VAL A 1057 -4.18 2.25 -27.01
C VAL A 1057 -5.67 2.30 -27.38
N ARG A 1058 -6.09 1.42 -28.31
CA ARG A 1058 -7.48 1.01 -28.52
C ARG A 1058 -7.67 -0.41 -27.97
N THR A 1059 -8.71 -0.62 -27.17
CA THR A 1059 -9.12 -1.94 -26.66
C THR A 1059 -10.64 -2.03 -26.73
N GLY A 1060 -11.19 -3.04 -27.40
CA GLY A 1060 -12.62 -3.09 -27.70
C GLY A 1060 -13.03 -1.82 -28.43
N ASP A 1061 -13.93 -1.05 -27.81
CA ASP A 1061 -14.41 0.24 -28.30
C ASP A 1061 -13.99 1.46 -27.44
N VAL A 1062 -13.01 1.26 -26.56
CA VAL A 1062 -12.37 2.31 -25.74
C VAL A 1062 -11.06 2.77 -26.36
N LEU A 1063 -10.90 4.09 -26.54
CA LEU A 1063 -9.63 4.75 -26.82
C LEU A 1063 -9.03 5.24 -25.49
N ALA A 1064 -8.09 4.48 -24.94
CA ALA A 1064 -7.36 4.87 -23.75
C ALA A 1064 -6.22 5.82 -24.13
N LEU A 1065 -6.36 7.11 -23.81
CA LEU A 1065 -5.37 8.15 -24.10
C LEU A 1065 -4.54 8.46 -22.85
N ARG A 1066 -3.22 8.44 -23.03
CA ARG A 1066 -2.21 8.68 -21.98
C ARG A 1066 -1.18 9.68 -22.51
N VAL A 1067 -1.67 10.87 -22.88
CA VAL A 1067 -0.85 11.95 -23.44
C VAL A 1067 -0.75 13.09 -22.42
N PRO A 1068 0.37 13.23 -21.69
CA PRO A 1068 0.52 14.25 -20.67
C PRO A 1068 0.68 15.65 -21.27
N GLU A 1069 0.18 16.66 -20.53
CA GLU A 1069 0.13 18.06 -20.95
C GLU A 1069 1.52 18.70 -21.11
N PHE A 1070 2.51 18.27 -20.32
CA PHE A 1070 3.82 18.93 -20.26
C PHE A 1070 4.97 17.91 -20.27
N THR A 1071 5.70 17.83 -21.38
CA THR A 1071 6.99 17.15 -21.50
C THR A 1071 8.06 18.14 -21.98
N ASP A 1072 9.25 18.08 -21.41
CA ASP A 1072 10.35 18.99 -21.76
C ASP A 1072 11.30 18.39 -22.83
N SER A 1073 12.31 19.16 -23.27
CA SER A 1073 13.27 18.71 -24.30
C SER A 1073 13.99 17.39 -23.98
N THR A 1074 14.11 17.01 -22.71
CA THR A 1074 14.81 15.80 -22.27
C THR A 1074 13.88 14.58 -22.35
N ALA A 1075 14.41 13.47 -22.87
CA ALA A 1075 13.65 12.24 -23.00
C ALA A 1075 13.31 11.65 -21.62
N GLY A 1076 12.05 11.27 -21.43
CA GLY A 1076 11.53 10.66 -20.18
C GLY A 1076 10.82 11.66 -19.26
N HIS A 1077 11.15 12.95 -19.33
CA HIS A 1077 10.55 13.99 -18.48
C HIS A 1077 9.10 14.30 -18.85
N TRP A 1078 8.17 14.18 -17.89
CA TRP A 1078 6.76 14.54 -18.07
C TRP A 1078 6.05 15.02 -16.80
N SER A 1079 4.92 15.69 -16.99
CA SER A 1079 3.96 16.06 -15.95
C SER A 1079 2.57 16.18 -16.56
N ARG A 1080 1.54 16.01 -15.73
CA ARG A 1080 0.13 16.14 -16.08
C ARG A 1080 -0.58 17.06 -15.09
N LEU A 1081 -1.79 17.50 -15.43
CA LEU A 1081 -2.67 18.09 -14.42
C LEU A 1081 -3.20 16.99 -13.46
N LEU A 1082 -3.32 17.35 -12.18
CA LEU A 1082 -4.03 16.56 -11.17
C LEU A 1082 -5.47 17.09 -11.02
N ALA A 1083 -6.42 16.20 -10.72
CA ALA A 1083 -7.79 16.58 -10.41
C ALA A 1083 -7.90 16.88 -8.91
N GLY A 1084 -8.65 17.94 -8.57
CA GLY A 1084 -8.64 18.56 -7.24
C GLY A 1084 -7.60 19.69 -7.15
N ASP A 1085 -8.05 20.83 -6.63
CA ASP A 1085 -7.26 21.95 -6.10
C ASP A 1085 -6.07 22.45 -6.96
N GLY A 1086 -6.20 22.35 -8.29
CA GLY A 1086 -5.32 23.02 -9.25
C GLY A 1086 -3.86 22.52 -9.29
N GLY A 1087 -3.57 21.35 -8.71
CA GLY A 1087 -2.21 20.78 -8.56
C GLY A 1087 -1.54 20.31 -9.86
N GLY A 1088 -1.44 21.18 -10.86
CA GLY A 1088 -0.69 20.95 -12.10
C GLY A 1088 0.80 21.26 -11.96
N VAL A 1089 1.47 21.56 -13.09
CA VAL A 1089 2.87 22.01 -13.05
C VAL A 1089 3.00 23.36 -12.33
N GLY A 1090 1.99 24.23 -12.46
CA GLY A 1090 1.89 25.55 -11.85
C GLY A 1090 1.12 25.67 -10.52
N GLY A 1091 0.86 24.59 -9.76
CA GLY A 1091 -0.04 24.65 -8.59
C GLY A 1091 0.47 23.98 -7.31
N LEU A 1092 0.55 24.74 -6.21
CA LEU A 1092 0.83 24.20 -4.87
C LEU A 1092 -0.47 23.71 -4.21
N ALA A 1093 -0.63 22.38 -4.08
CA ALA A 1093 -1.84 21.70 -3.63
C ALA A 1093 -2.13 21.81 -2.09
N THR A 1094 -1.92 22.97 -1.49
CA THR A 1094 -2.07 23.19 -0.02
C THR A 1094 -2.84 24.45 0.35
N ALA A 1095 -3.59 25.06 -0.58
CA ALA A 1095 -4.39 26.25 -0.33
C ALA A 1095 -5.73 26.19 -1.10
N ALA A 1096 -6.82 25.94 -0.37
CA ALA A 1096 -8.19 25.86 -0.92
C ALA A 1096 -8.69 27.17 -1.55
N ASP A 1097 -8.03 28.30 -1.26
CA ASP A 1097 -8.32 29.63 -1.81
C ASP A 1097 -7.35 30.06 -2.95
N ALA A 1098 -6.53 29.14 -3.49
CA ALA A 1098 -5.56 29.47 -4.55
C ALA A 1098 -6.26 29.81 -5.89
N PRO A 1099 -6.04 31.01 -6.47
CA PRO A 1099 -6.78 31.46 -7.65
C PRO A 1099 -6.25 30.84 -8.96
N GLY A 1100 -6.78 29.68 -9.35
CA GLY A 1100 -6.76 29.16 -10.73
C GLY A 1100 -5.38 28.81 -11.31
N GLY A 1101 -4.95 27.56 -11.13
CA GLY A 1101 -3.72 27.02 -11.72
C GLY A 1101 -3.81 26.67 -13.22
N ASP A 1102 -2.73 26.08 -13.75
CA ASP A 1102 -2.58 25.65 -15.14
C ASP A 1102 -3.81 24.86 -15.67
N THR A 1103 -4.22 25.17 -16.90
CA THR A 1103 -5.41 24.58 -17.54
C THR A 1103 -5.07 23.76 -18.77
N ALA A 1104 -5.89 22.74 -19.04
CA ALA A 1104 -5.89 21.99 -20.29
C ALA A 1104 -7.32 21.73 -20.78
N ALA A 1105 -7.45 21.36 -22.05
CA ALA A 1105 -8.71 20.93 -22.66
C ALA A 1105 -8.42 20.03 -23.86
N ALA A 1106 -9.02 18.85 -23.87
CA ALA A 1106 -8.99 17.88 -24.96
C ALA A 1106 -10.36 17.81 -25.67
N ALA A 1107 -10.34 17.60 -26.99
CA ALA A 1107 -11.52 17.37 -27.80
C ALA A 1107 -11.25 16.25 -28.82
N LEU A 1108 -12.07 15.20 -28.78
CA LEU A 1108 -11.99 14.06 -29.67
C LEU A 1108 -13.02 14.17 -30.79
N TYR A 1109 -12.58 13.93 -32.02
CA TYR A 1109 -13.39 13.92 -33.22
C TYR A 1109 -13.27 12.57 -33.92
N ARG A 1110 -14.38 12.09 -34.50
CA ARG A 1110 -14.48 10.87 -35.31
C ARG A 1110 -15.09 11.26 -36.65
N ASP A 1111 -14.40 10.91 -37.74
CA ASP A 1111 -14.80 11.21 -39.12
C ASP A 1111 -15.11 12.70 -39.37
N GLY A 1112 -14.43 13.58 -38.62
CA GLY A 1112 -14.58 15.05 -38.66
C GLY A 1112 -15.61 15.63 -37.68
N VAL A 1113 -16.52 14.81 -37.13
CA VAL A 1113 -17.54 15.22 -36.14
C VAL A 1113 -16.94 15.15 -34.73
N LYS A 1114 -17.20 16.14 -33.87
CA LYS A 1114 -16.77 16.08 -32.47
C LYS A 1114 -17.62 15.07 -31.71
N VAL A 1115 -16.99 14.12 -31.02
CA VAL A 1115 -17.67 13.04 -30.27
C VAL A 1115 -17.50 13.17 -28.75
N ALA A 1116 -16.46 13.84 -28.27
CA ALA A 1116 -16.26 14.10 -26.85
C ALA A 1116 -15.40 15.35 -26.59
N ASP A 1117 -15.55 15.91 -25.39
CA ASP A 1117 -14.65 16.88 -24.75
C ASP A 1117 -14.17 16.28 -23.41
N ALA A 1118 -13.00 16.68 -22.94
CA ALA A 1118 -12.49 16.34 -21.61
C ALA A 1118 -11.45 17.38 -21.14
N ASP A 1119 -11.15 17.43 -19.84
CA ASP A 1119 -10.18 18.40 -19.29
C ASP A 1119 -8.70 18.01 -19.54
N SER A 1120 -8.44 16.78 -19.98
CA SER A 1120 -7.08 16.27 -20.29
C SER A 1120 -7.09 15.25 -21.42
N ALA A 1121 -5.90 14.94 -21.95
CA ALA A 1121 -5.70 13.77 -22.83
C ALA A 1121 -5.14 12.54 -22.05
N TRP A 1122 -5.39 12.50 -20.74
CA TRP A 1122 -5.09 11.38 -19.83
C TRP A 1122 -6.40 10.76 -19.33
N THR A 1123 -7.19 10.22 -20.26
CA THR A 1123 -8.52 9.65 -19.98
C THR A 1123 -8.92 8.61 -21.03
N ASP A 1124 -10.01 7.90 -20.78
CA ASP A 1124 -10.57 6.87 -21.66
C ASP A 1124 -11.81 7.39 -22.38
N PHE A 1125 -11.87 7.21 -23.69
CA PHE A 1125 -12.99 7.64 -24.53
C PHE A 1125 -13.67 6.42 -25.17
N GLU A 1126 -14.90 6.12 -24.77
CA GLU A 1126 -15.78 5.22 -25.52
C GLU A 1126 -16.14 5.84 -26.87
N VAL A 1127 -16.03 5.08 -27.96
CA VAL A 1127 -16.35 5.54 -29.31
C VAL A 1127 -16.97 4.44 -30.16
N SER A 1128 -17.90 4.80 -31.05
CA SER A 1128 -18.69 3.84 -31.83
C SER A 1128 -17.82 2.82 -32.60
N PRO A 1129 -18.23 1.54 -32.69
CA PRO A 1129 -17.45 0.47 -33.31
C PRO A 1129 -17.04 0.71 -34.77
N GLY A 1130 -16.06 -0.08 -35.22
CA GLY A 1130 -15.55 -0.08 -36.58
C GLY A 1130 -14.36 0.88 -36.82
N ALA A 1131 -13.88 0.89 -38.06
CA ALA A 1131 -12.74 1.71 -38.48
C ALA A 1131 -13.18 3.15 -38.81
N ALA A 1132 -12.50 4.14 -38.24
CA ALA A 1132 -12.78 5.57 -38.42
C ALA A 1132 -11.49 6.41 -38.40
N ASP A 1133 -11.56 7.62 -38.95
CA ASP A 1133 -10.48 8.61 -38.89
C ASP A 1133 -10.70 9.54 -37.70
N TYR A 1134 -9.78 9.51 -36.74
CA TYR A 1134 -9.89 10.28 -35.50
C TYR A 1134 -9.01 11.53 -35.54
N ARG A 1135 -9.48 12.62 -34.92
CA ARG A 1135 -8.66 13.77 -34.55
C ARG A 1135 -8.73 14.01 -33.05
N LEU A 1136 -7.58 14.07 -32.39
CA LEU A 1136 -7.46 14.52 -31.00
C LEU A 1136 -6.85 15.91 -31.01
N ASP A 1137 -7.61 16.91 -30.56
CA ASP A 1137 -7.07 18.23 -30.24
C ASP A 1137 -6.81 18.28 -28.72
N LEU A 1138 -5.66 18.81 -28.31
CA LEU A 1138 -5.30 19.08 -26.92
C LEU A 1138 -4.70 20.48 -26.83
N LYS A 1139 -5.22 21.28 -25.90
CA LYS A 1139 -4.74 22.63 -25.59
C LYS A 1139 -4.26 22.69 -24.17
N THR A 1140 -3.27 23.54 -23.92
CA THR A 1140 -2.85 23.93 -22.56
C THR A 1140 -2.68 25.44 -22.46
N SER A 1141 -3.00 26.02 -21.31
CA SER A 1141 -2.59 27.36 -20.93
C SER A 1141 -1.99 27.32 -19.53
N ARG A 1142 -0.72 27.71 -19.44
CA ARG A 1142 -0.14 28.16 -18.18
C ARG A 1142 -0.69 29.56 -17.90
N VAL A 1143 -1.06 29.83 -16.66
CA VAL A 1143 -1.87 31.02 -16.29
C VAL A 1143 -1.25 31.89 -15.20
N ASP A 1144 -0.27 31.38 -14.47
CA ASP A 1144 0.55 32.18 -13.56
C ASP A 1144 1.51 33.09 -14.36
N ASP A 1145 1.71 34.33 -13.88
CA ASP A 1145 2.67 35.29 -14.42
C ASP A 1145 4.14 34.80 -14.27
N GLU A 1146 4.41 33.79 -13.43
CA GLU A 1146 5.71 33.09 -13.35
C GLU A 1146 6.14 32.38 -14.66
N TRP A 1147 5.26 32.22 -15.66
CA TRP A 1147 5.55 31.47 -16.90
C TRP A 1147 5.91 32.32 -18.13
N ALA A 1148 7.21 32.54 -18.35
CA ALA A 1148 7.71 33.13 -19.59
C ALA A 1148 7.68 32.17 -20.80
N PHE A 1149 7.71 30.84 -20.58
CA PHE A 1149 7.85 29.83 -21.65
C PHE A 1149 6.73 28.79 -21.68
N ALA A 1150 6.41 28.34 -22.90
CA ALA A 1150 5.33 27.41 -23.21
C ALA A 1150 3.97 27.86 -22.63
N ALA A 1151 3.75 29.18 -22.55
CA ALA A 1151 2.60 29.80 -21.91
C ALA A 1151 1.25 29.27 -22.45
N ARG A 1152 1.21 28.91 -23.74
CA ARG A 1152 0.10 28.17 -24.36
C ARG A 1152 0.58 27.16 -25.36
N THR A 1153 -0.15 26.04 -25.48
CA THR A 1153 0.04 25.09 -26.57
C THR A 1153 -1.29 24.72 -27.24
N ASP A 1154 -1.21 24.47 -28.55
CA ASP A 1154 -2.27 23.86 -29.36
C ASP A 1154 -1.66 22.68 -30.10
N THR A 1155 -1.98 21.45 -29.68
CA THR A 1155 -1.55 20.22 -30.34
C THR A 1155 -2.74 19.49 -30.93
N SER A 1156 -2.62 19.01 -32.16
CA SER A 1156 -3.66 18.28 -32.88
C SER A 1156 -3.06 17.08 -33.58
N TRP A 1157 -3.54 15.88 -33.25
CA TRP A 1157 -3.17 14.62 -33.91
C TRP A 1157 -4.31 14.16 -34.81
N SER A 1158 -3.99 13.62 -35.99
CA SER A 1158 -4.95 12.84 -36.80
C SER A 1158 -4.39 11.44 -37.04
N PHE A 1159 -5.21 10.42 -36.80
CA PHE A 1159 -4.80 9.01 -36.89
C PHE A 1159 -6.01 8.14 -37.23
N ARG A 1160 -5.78 7.01 -37.91
CA ARG A 1160 -6.83 6.01 -38.17
C ARG A 1160 -6.80 4.92 -37.09
N SER A 1161 -7.98 4.51 -36.61
CA SER A 1161 -8.12 3.41 -35.64
C SER A 1161 -9.40 2.61 -35.89
N ALA A 1162 -9.51 1.41 -35.32
CA ALA A 1162 -10.65 0.51 -35.45
C ALA A 1162 -10.85 -0.31 -34.17
N THR A 1163 -12.03 -0.90 -33.96
CA THR A 1163 -12.29 -1.88 -32.89
C THR A 1163 -11.25 -3.01 -32.90
N THR A 1164 -10.66 -3.31 -31.75
CA THR A 1164 -9.63 -4.35 -31.59
C THR A 1164 -9.94 -5.29 -30.43
N ALA A 1165 -9.72 -6.59 -30.61
CA ALA A 1165 -9.91 -7.58 -29.54
C ALA A 1165 -8.84 -7.51 -28.43
N MET A 1166 -7.73 -6.78 -28.67
CA MET A 1166 -6.62 -6.60 -27.74
C MET A 1166 -6.13 -5.15 -27.75
N ALA A 1167 -5.49 -4.74 -26.66
CA ALA A 1167 -4.87 -3.42 -26.51
C ALA A 1167 -3.85 -3.15 -27.64
N THR A 1168 -4.20 -2.23 -28.53
CA THR A 1168 -3.44 -1.92 -29.75
C THR A 1168 -2.95 -0.47 -29.73
N PRO A 1169 -1.63 -0.22 -29.73
CA PRO A 1169 -1.05 1.13 -29.74
C PRO A 1169 -1.62 2.05 -30.81
N LEU A 1170 -1.95 3.29 -30.44
CA LEU A 1170 -2.44 4.31 -31.37
C LEU A 1170 -1.30 4.98 -32.15
N SER A 1171 -1.55 5.29 -33.43
CA SER A 1171 -0.58 5.91 -34.35
C SER A 1171 -0.42 7.43 -34.16
N LEU A 1172 -0.31 7.86 -32.90
CA LEU A 1172 -0.10 9.25 -32.50
C LEU A 1172 1.35 9.64 -32.74
N LEU A 1173 1.62 10.38 -33.83
CA LEU A 1173 2.97 10.88 -34.13
C LEU A 1173 3.44 11.89 -33.08
N GLN A 1174 4.67 11.72 -32.58
CA GLN A 1174 5.27 12.61 -31.57
C GLN A 1174 6.39 13.46 -32.18
N LEU A 1175 6.59 14.64 -31.59
CA LEU A 1175 7.65 15.60 -31.93
C LEU A 1175 8.65 15.73 -30.78
N ASP A 1176 9.88 15.30 -31.05
CA ASP A 1176 11.03 15.52 -30.16
C ASP A 1176 11.82 16.74 -30.66
N TYR A 1177 12.19 17.66 -29.76
CA TYR A 1177 12.81 18.94 -30.07
C TYR A 1177 14.23 19.04 -29.50
N ASP A 1178 15.18 19.49 -30.32
CA ASP A 1178 16.58 19.78 -29.95
C ASP A 1178 16.83 21.27 -30.23
N VAL A 1179 16.80 22.11 -29.20
CA VAL A 1179 17.02 23.57 -29.30
C VAL A 1179 18.27 23.93 -28.50
N PRO A 1180 19.24 24.67 -29.08
CA PRO A 1180 20.49 25.03 -28.39
C PRO A 1180 20.28 26.20 -27.41
N VAL A 1181 19.48 25.97 -26.38
CA VAL A 1181 19.20 26.94 -25.30
C VAL A 1181 20.18 26.82 -24.12
N ASP A 1182 20.48 27.94 -23.47
CA ASP A 1182 21.19 28.00 -22.20
C ASP A 1182 20.28 27.70 -20.99
N ALA A 1183 20.76 27.88 -19.76
CA ALA A 1183 19.99 27.62 -18.54
C ALA A 1183 18.79 28.58 -18.31
N HIS A 1184 18.66 29.66 -19.11
CA HIS A 1184 17.53 30.59 -19.10
C HIS A 1184 16.58 30.36 -20.29
N ASN A 1185 16.60 29.14 -20.84
CA ASN A 1185 15.82 28.75 -22.02
C ASN A 1185 16.02 29.72 -23.22
N ALA A 1186 17.23 30.30 -23.34
CA ALA A 1186 17.58 31.30 -24.35
C ALA A 1186 18.68 30.83 -25.30
N VAL A 1187 18.51 31.08 -26.60
CA VAL A 1187 19.54 30.89 -27.62
C VAL A 1187 20.43 32.13 -27.69
N GLU A 1188 21.74 31.93 -27.88
CA GLU A 1188 22.75 33.00 -27.95
C GLU A 1188 22.49 34.04 -29.06
N ALA A 1189 23.12 35.21 -28.90
CA ALA A 1189 22.93 36.37 -29.78
C ALA A 1189 23.37 36.08 -31.22
N GLY A 1190 22.42 36.18 -32.14
CA GLY A 1190 22.65 35.94 -33.56
C GLY A 1190 21.35 35.95 -34.36
N ARG A 1191 21.40 36.46 -35.59
CA ARG A 1191 20.20 36.57 -36.44
C ARG A 1191 19.64 35.21 -36.89
N THR A 1192 20.48 34.18 -36.97
CA THR A 1192 20.11 32.87 -37.51
C THR A 1192 20.73 31.76 -36.67
N HIS A 1193 19.91 30.76 -36.31
CA HIS A 1193 20.32 29.55 -35.60
C HIS A 1193 19.61 28.32 -36.21
N THR A 1194 19.89 27.12 -35.67
CA THR A 1194 19.21 25.90 -36.13
C THR A 1194 18.66 25.09 -34.98
N ILE A 1195 17.46 24.55 -35.14
CA ILE A 1195 16.85 23.57 -34.23
C ILE A 1195 16.84 22.18 -34.87
N GLY A 1196 17.13 21.15 -34.08
CA GLY A 1196 16.89 19.75 -34.42
C GLY A 1196 15.45 19.35 -34.09
N LEU A 1197 14.88 18.46 -34.92
CA LEU A 1197 13.51 17.96 -34.79
C LEU A 1197 13.51 16.48 -35.19
N ALA A 1198 12.85 15.62 -34.41
CA ALA A 1198 12.64 14.22 -34.78
C ALA A 1198 11.17 13.82 -34.68
N VAL A 1199 10.72 12.98 -35.62
CA VAL A 1199 9.34 12.48 -35.68
C VAL A 1199 9.32 10.98 -35.44
N ARG A 1200 8.62 10.55 -34.39
CA ARG A 1200 8.46 9.13 -34.02
C ARG A 1200 6.99 8.73 -33.93
N ALA A 1201 6.74 7.44 -33.91
CA ALA A 1201 5.51 6.88 -33.37
C ALA A 1201 5.62 6.78 -31.83
N GLN A 1202 4.60 6.24 -31.17
CA GLN A 1202 4.74 5.73 -29.80
C GLN A 1202 5.79 4.62 -29.75
N ASP A 1203 6.53 4.51 -28.65
CA ASP A 1203 7.50 3.42 -28.49
C ASP A 1203 6.80 2.05 -28.55
N GLY A 1204 7.46 1.04 -29.11
CA GLY A 1204 6.86 -0.25 -29.47
C GLY A 1204 6.19 -0.29 -30.85
N GLN A 1205 5.78 0.84 -31.44
CA GLN A 1205 5.35 0.86 -32.85
C GLN A 1205 6.54 0.94 -33.83
N PRO A 1206 6.39 0.43 -35.08
CA PRO A 1206 7.37 0.64 -36.15
C PRO A 1206 7.58 2.14 -36.45
N ALA A 1207 8.83 2.53 -36.72
CA ALA A 1207 9.16 3.90 -37.08
C ALA A 1207 8.35 4.38 -38.31
N PRO A 1208 7.76 5.59 -38.28
CA PRO A 1208 6.91 6.09 -39.36
C PRO A 1208 7.72 6.25 -40.66
N ARG A 1209 7.06 6.07 -41.81
CA ARG A 1209 7.73 6.07 -43.13
C ARG A 1209 7.21 7.20 -44.01
N GLY A 1210 8.08 7.76 -44.84
CA GLY A 1210 7.73 8.84 -45.76
C GLY A 1210 7.36 10.14 -45.04
N VAL A 1211 7.98 10.41 -43.87
CA VAL A 1211 7.65 11.58 -43.06
C VAL A 1211 8.01 12.87 -43.79
N SER A 1212 7.02 13.76 -43.90
CA SER A 1212 7.20 15.15 -44.30
C SER A 1212 7.06 16.06 -43.08
N LEU A 1213 7.81 17.17 -43.06
CA LEU A 1213 7.86 18.11 -41.94
C LEU A 1213 7.83 19.56 -42.44
N ARG A 1214 6.93 20.37 -41.89
CA ARG A 1214 6.85 21.83 -42.09
C ARG A 1214 7.03 22.53 -40.75
N VAL A 1215 7.86 23.58 -40.73
CA VAL A 1215 8.20 24.36 -39.54
C VAL A 1215 7.93 25.83 -39.82
N GLU A 1216 7.20 26.48 -38.94
CA GLU A 1216 6.85 27.89 -38.97
C GLU A 1216 7.22 28.55 -37.64
N VAL A 1217 7.54 29.84 -37.71
CA VAL A 1217 8.05 30.64 -36.59
C VAL A 1217 7.32 31.98 -36.54
N SER A 1218 6.96 32.41 -35.33
CA SER A 1218 6.42 33.72 -35.01
C SER A 1218 7.30 34.37 -33.92
N TYR A 1219 7.42 35.70 -33.98
CA TYR A 1219 8.09 36.53 -32.97
C TYR A 1219 7.10 37.49 -32.27
N ASP A 1220 5.81 37.24 -32.43
CA ASP A 1220 4.70 38.08 -31.96
C ASP A 1220 3.52 37.21 -31.45
N ASP A 1221 3.88 36.15 -30.71
CA ASP A 1221 2.98 35.21 -30.03
C ASP A 1221 1.90 34.57 -30.93
N GLY A 1222 2.22 34.40 -32.22
CA GLY A 1222 1.42 33.65 -33.20
C GLY A 1222 0.60 34.51 -34.16
N ARG A 1223 0.77 35.83 -34.18
CA ARG A 1223 0.04 36.73 -35.09
C ARG A 1223 0.56 36.67 -36.53
N HIS A 1224 1.88 36.73 -36.72
CA HIS A 1224 2.53 36.58 -38.04
C HIS A 1224 3.46 35.37 -38.07
N TRP A 1225 3.48 34.64 -39.20
CA TRP A 1225 4.19 33.37 -39.36
C TRP A 1225 5.15 33.38 -40.55
N GLY A 1226 6.44 33.19 -40.28
CA GLY A 1226 7.47 32.91 -41.29
C GLY A 1226 7.75 31.41 -41.41
N GLY A 1227 8.07 30.91 -42.60
CA GLY A 1227 8.52 29.53 -42.81
C GLY A 1227 10.01 29.36 -42.50
N ALA A 1228 10.38 28.32 -41.75
CA ALA A 1228 11.77 27.96 -41.51
C ALA A 1228 12.28 26.98 -42.59
N ALA A 1229 13.56 27.06 -42.94
CA ALA A 1229 14.15 26.19 -43.96
C ALA A 1229 14.50 24.81 -43.36
N VAL A 1230 13.72 23.78 -43.71
CA VAL A 1230 13.88 22.41 -43.18
C VAL A 1230 14.78 21.57 -44.09
N ARG A 1231 15.70 20.79 -43.50
CA ARG A 1231 16.52 19.77 -44.18
C ARG A 1231 16.44 18.45 -43.41
N GLY A 1232 16.16 17.35 -44.10
CA GLY A 1232 16.20 16.00 -43.51
C GLY A 1232 17.62 15.54 -43.17
N ARG A 1233 17.74 14.63 -42.20
CA ARG A 1233 19.00 14.01 -41.75
C ARG A 1233 18.99 12.47 -41.80
N GLY A 1234 17.92 11.86 -42.32
CA GLY A 1234 17.65 10.42 -42.25
C GLY A 1234 16.91 10.05 -40.96
N HIS A 1235 16.41 8.81 -40.87
CA HIS A 1235 15.75 8.25 -39.67
C HIS A 1235 14.67 9.15 -39.03
N ASN A 1236 13.91 9.88 -39.84
CA ASN A 1236 12.90 10.88 -39.43
C ASN A 1236 13.44 12.03 -38.55
N ALA A 1237 14.76 12.24 -38.54
CA ALA A 1237 15.40 13.42 -37.99
C ALA A 1237 15.52 14.52 -39.07
N PHE A 1238 15.38 15.77 -38.61
CA PHE A 1238 15.37 16.98 -39.42
C PHE A 1238 16.14 18.10 -38.71
N ARG A 1239 16.54 19.11 -39.46
CA ARG A 1239 17.07 20.38 -38.94
C ARG A 1239 16.37 21.54 -39.62
N ALA A 1240 15.84 22.47 -38.84
CA ALA A 1240 15.23 23.69 -39.34
C ALA A 1240 16.13 24.89 -39.03
N THR A 1241 16.43 25.69 -40.06
CA THR A 1241 17.12 26.98 -39.89
C THR A 1241 16.08 28.07 -39.58
N VAL A 1242 16.22 28.69 -38.41
CA VAL A 1242 15.37 29.78 -37.91
C VAL A 1242 16.12 31.09 -38.09
N THR A 1243 15.45 32.12 -38.63
CA THR A 1243 16.05 33.43 -38.90
C THR A 1243 15.13 34.53 -38.40
N ARG A 1244 15.69 35.43 -37.59
CA ARG A 1244 14.96 36.54 -36.97
C ARG A 1244 14.77 37.72 -37.94
N PRO A 1245 13.59 38.38 -37.90
CA PRO A 1245 13.40 39.72 -38.47
C PRO A 1245 14.42 40.73 -37.91
N SER A 1246 14.62 41.85 -38.61
CA SER A 1246 15.53 42.92 -38.14
C SER A 1246 15.00 43.61 -36.89
N GLY A 1247 15.81 43.62 -35.82
CA GLY A 1247 15.53 44.30 -34.55
C GLY A 1247 16.72 44.15 -33.59
N HIS A 1248 16.66 44.84 -32.45
CA HIS A 1248 17.67 44.80 -31.38
C HIS A 1248 16.97 44.58 -30.02
N GLY A 1249 17.62 43.86 -29.09
CA GLY A 1249 17.00 43.38 -27.84
C GLY A 1249 16.32 42.02 -28.02
N ASP A 1250 15.94 41.35 -26.95
CA ASP A 1250 15.51 39.94 -26.98
C ASP A 1250 14.09 39.74 -27.58
N ALA A 1251 13.77 38.53 -28.05
CA ALA A 1251 12.42 38.18 -28.47
C ALA A 1251 12.09 36.71 -28.22
N TYR A 1252 10.85 36.43 -27.77
CA TYR A 1252 10.33 35.08 -27.66
C TYR A 1252 10.04 34.48 -29.04
N VAL A 1253 10.35 33.19 -29.19
CA VAL A 1253 10.14 32.44 -30.41
C VAL A 1253 8.94 31.51 -30.23
N THR A 1254 7.85 31.79 -30.93
CA THR A 1254 6.67 30.94 -30.98
C THR A 1254 6.79 29.98 -32.16
N LEU A 1255 6.72 28.66 -31.91
CA LEU A 1255 6.90 27.63 -32.92
C LEU A 1255 5.57 27.02 -33.35
N ARG A 1256 5.45 26.67 -34.64
CA ARG A 1256 4.42 25.76 -35.14
C ARG A 1256 5.04 24.73 -36.07
N VAL A 1257 4.90 23.46 -35.72
CA VAL A 1257 5.45 22.32 -36.45
C VAL A 1257 4.29 21.45 -36.95
N THR A 1258 4.41 20.90 -38.15
CA THR A 1258 3.45 19.95 -38.71
C THR A 1258 4.18 18.80 -39.37
N ALA A 1259 3.95 17.57 -38.89
CA ALA A 1259 4.48 16.35 -39.48
C ALA A 1259 3.34 15.48 -40.06
N ARG A 1260 3.63 14.77 -41.15
CA ARG A 1260 2.72 13.78 -41.77
C ARG A 1260 3.50 12.57 -42.26
N ASP A 1261 3.00 11.36 -42.02
CA ASP A 1261 3.57 10.13 -42.57
C ASP A 1261 2.88 9.68 -43.87
N ARG A 1262 3.37 8.58 -44.48
CA ARG A 1262 2.79 8.01 -45.71
C ARG A 1262 1.41 7.34 -45.55
N LEU A 1263 0.95 7.13 -44.31
CA LEU A 1263 -0.31 6.47 -43.98
C LEU A 1263 -1.44 7.48 -43.71
N GLY A 1264 -1.12 8.77 -43.70
CA GLY A 1264 -2.05 9.87 -43.41
C GLY A 1264 -2.06 10.29 -41.93
N ASN A 1265 -1.30 9.62 -41.07
CA ASN A 1265 -1.16 10.05 -39.68
C ASN A 1265 -0.46 11.41 -39.64
N SER A 1266 -0.91 12.30 -38.76
CA SER A 1266 -0.34 13.65 -38.65
C SER A 1266 -0.32 14.18 -37.23
N VAL A 1267 0.61 15.10 -36.98
CA VAL A 1267 0.63 15.94 -35.78
C VAL A 1267 0.91 17.38 -36.18
N ARG A 1268 0.12 18.31 -35.67
CA ARG A 1268 0.32 19.77 -35.77
C ARG A 1268 0.41 20.32 -34.36
N GLN A 1269 1.56 20.85 -34.00
CA GLN A 1269 1.86 21.35 -32.66
C GLN A 1269 2.28 22.81 -32.72
N THR A 1270 1.63 23.65 -31.92
CA THR A 1270 1.96 25.05 -31.72
C THR A 1270 2.37 25.26 -30.27
N VAL A 1271 3.51 25.91 -30.03
CA VAL A 1271 3.99 26.27 -28.70
C VAL A 1271 4.29 27.77 -28.68
N GLN A 1272 3.49 28.50 -27.91
CA GLN A 1272 3.65 29.94 -27.70
C GLN A 1272 4.80 30.18 -26.72
N ARG A 1273 5.73 31.06 -27.09
CA ARG A 1273 7.00 31.31 -26.37
C ARG A 1273 7.76 30.00 -26.08
N ALA A 1274 8.08 29.27 -27.14
CA ALA A 1274 8.79 27.99 -27.05
C ALA A 1274 10.21 28.12 -26.48
N TYR A 1275 10.90 29.25 -26.71
CA TYR A 1275 12.19 29.65 -26.15
C TYR A 1275 12.45 31.15 -26.39
N LEU A 1276 13.52 31.72 -25.81
CA LEU A 1276 13.97 33.09 -26.07
C LEU A 1276 15.10 33.11 -27.12
N GLN A 1277 15.14 34.11 -28.00
CA GLN A 1277 16.30 34.41 -28.85
C GLN A 1277 16.84 35.78 -28.47
N ARG A 1278 18.13 35.85 -28.11
CA ARG A 1278 18.76 37.11 -27.66
C ARG A 1278 18.97 38.12 -28.81
N GLY A 1279 19.07 39.40 -28.42
CA GLY A 1279 19.20 40.58 -29.29
C GLY A 1279 20.55 40.87 -29.91
#